data_AF-A0AAV4LWN9-F1
#
_entry.id   AF-A0AAV4LWN9-F1
#
_cell.length_a   1.000
_cell.length_b   1.000
_cell.length_c   1.000
_cell.angle_alpha   90.00
_cell.angle_beta   90.00
_cell.angle_gamma   90.00
#
_symmetry.space_group_name_H-M   'P 1'
#
loop_
_entity.id
_entity.type
_entity.pdbx_description
1 polymer ?
#
loop_
_entity_poly.entity_id
_entity_poly.type
_entity_poly.pdbx_seq_one_letter_code
_entity_poly.pdbx_strand_id
1 'polypeptide(L)'
;MAHKLQRDIAGLGMRGFICPRVPFAVRLPRRPLAVRNFSTKSENAADPIFAAAAASGRGSMVCDVAASATNETDRLVFIRLAELVRAYRAHGHCLSTMDPLDLPREAPFHRFIPKDAEVRLSPATYGLSEADLSRVLPAGLVPGHMGTSPTVGECISNLRRTYCGDFAVEFSHLPEEEQRFFVERVEHPAAMEFTKEERLHFFKSLSHAVLFERFCTKAFPTVKRFGADGLESMVVSLNVMSELAESGGADSLLMGMSHRGRLNVLVNVLNRPLDEVFAEFRGKNWYANEGSQYSGDVKYHFGYVTKRGSLRLEMLHNASHLQFVHPVVAGQARARQIDSGLDTQKVIPIVLHGDAAFAGEGVTFETIQMSRIPEYAVGGTINVVVNNQIGFTTYPSGGSSTRYTTDVAKMVESPALHANAQNVEAVVLASRLAFEYRQRFGKDVFVNLVGFRKYGHNELDMPKFTNADMYARVEKKNDVLVEYRNFLLSNGAFTESELSAVEGETQAVFEAALKRSIDISVMPPPPQALAWKPAVSGPTPTGVEVQRLVELGKSLNAVPADFQLHPAIKRIFKERVKAIDTGSNIDTGLAEALAYASLAQDGFRVRLVGQDSKRGTFSHRHSTVQCQKTFRVFNIFSEVPNGDKVEVYNSLLSETAAMAFEYGYGLESTRILNIWEAQFGDFANVAQTITDEFIVSGETKWAQRSAMCLLLPHGYDGQGPDHSSARVERYLQLSDEPEDLWDRLSLSDEDLARRTNIAVINCTRSSNLFHALRRQMLREFHKPLIVMSGKKLLKLRGTYCSLEEFGPEHRFRSMIPATVPDVAAVDTLILCSGQVYFDLADRVAEHEVGNVAVSTVEQLCPLPVGALKAELERYPNLKRLVWCQEEHANAGGWGYVAPRIGHLLSHMGSALRLEYHIQHGALRHLGQLRQPVPLLLPVHQRLRRLLVGPPEAEPVGPLPPRLRGGRRHEPHEPRRGLDVLDPVGVEGAQFLAVGGSAPVGEVRPDAIQVRRRGDGFQACQPVVEVVHRHPAVEVEGAQQRTHAVNHRSAVAAVDVRLVERSDTQSRHLASQGVSGLEIRDEVDRHSKYLEVVPDGADHSAVVGLVVLPLHGVQLITPGTISHDVGPCGCLVVEVPPRVLVALLQSTALDAQLLQHFVVGGHQVVVPRSVTLPAVQLEGLNPHLLALPPPQVNQLVGVTALGDVLHDVDGPGLGVGECFQRRFLGEHVPLIAVVDEVLKRWQPVGGRVEEGLRIPRPGGEPHGQPAFLCDGL
;
A
#
# COMPACT_ATOMS: atom_id res chain seq x y z
N MET A 1 21.11 26.42 41.85
CA MET A 1 22.02 25.86 40.83
C MET A 1 22.48 26.91 39.81
N ALA A 2 21.58 27.66 39.15
CA ALA A 2 21.93 28.69 38.14
C ALA A 2 23.07 29.66 38.55
N HIS A 3 23.05 30.22 39.77
CA HIS A 3 24.10 31.12 40.27
C HIS A 3 25.51 30.52 40.37
N LYS A 4 25.69 29.19 40.29
CA LYS A 4 27.02 28.57 40.25
C LYS A 4 27.64 28.65 38.85
N LEU A 5 26.84 28.34 37.82
CA LEU A 5 27.24 28.37 36.41
C LEU A 5 27.73 29.75 35.95
N GLN A 6 27.23 30.82 36.58
CA GLN A 6 27.55 32.20 36.24
C GLN A 6 28.93 32.68 36.76
N ARG A 7 29.57 31.96 37.70
CA ARG A 7 30.94 32.26 38.15
C ARG A 7 32.00 31.59 37.29
N ASP A 8 31.75 30.35 36.87
CA ASP A 8 32.76 29.53 36.17
C ASP A 8 33.04 30.06 34.74
N ILE A 9 32.08 30.76 34.13
CA ILE A 9 32.21 31.38 32.79
C ILE A 9 33.16 32.61 32.80
N ALA A 10 33.37 33.25 33.95
CA ALA A 10 34.23 34.45 34.05
C ALA A 10 35.75 34.15 33.96
N GLY A 11 36.15 32.88 33.96
CA GLY A 11 37.57 32.47 33.94
C GLY A 11 38.22 32.35 32.56
N LEU A 12 37.45 32.44 31.46
CA LEU A 12 37.93 32.17 30.10
C LEU A 12 37.97 33.45 29.25
N GLY A 13 39.07 34.20 29.37
CA GLY A 13 39.23 35.53 28.78
C GLY A 13 39.43 35.55 27.25
N MET A 14 38.33 35.55 26.49
CA MET A 14 38.29 35.87 25.06
C MET A 14 37.58 37.21 24.84
N ARG A 15 38.16 38.12 24.04
CA ARG A 15 37.64 39.49 23.83
C ARG A 15 37.20 39.74 22.38
N GLY A 16 36.01 40.33 22.21
CA GLY A 16 35.51 40.88 20.94
C GLY A 16 34.72 39.88 20.08
N PHE A 17 33.69 40.27 19.31
CA PHE A 17 33.02 41.58 19.17
C PHE A 17 31.53 41.35 18.79
N ILE A 18 30.59 42.08 19.43
CA ILE A 18 29.22 42.49 19.00
C ILE A 18 28.36 41.44 18.21
N CYS A 19 27.30 40.77 18.71
CA CYS A 19 26.00 41.21 19.31
C CYS A 19 24.94 41.68 18.26
N PRO A 20 23.59 41.46 18.38
CA PRO A 20 22.79 40.71 19.37
C PRO A 20 21.87 39.57 18.81
N ARG A 21 21.34 38.73 19.71
CA ARG A 21 20.00 38.09 19.60
C ARG A 21 19.26 38.29 20.93
N VAL A 22 17.97 38.64 20.87
CA VAL A 22 17.12 38.86 22.07
C VAL A 22 16.20 37.64 22.28
N PRO A 23 16.12 37.07 23.49
CA PRO A 23 15.18 35.98 23.80
C PRO A 23 13.86 36.52 24.37
N PHE A 24 12.76 35.80 24.13
CA PHE A 24 11.52 35.98 24.88
C PHE A 24 10.96 34.63 25.33
N ALA A 25 10.66 34.52 26.63
CA ALA A 25 9.91 33.42 27.21
C ALA A 25 9.04 33.97 28.35
N VAL A 26 7.72 33.90 28.21
CA VAL A 26 6.75 34.40 29.21
C VAL A 26 5.76 33.29 29.50
N ARG A 27 5.57 32.98 30.79
CA ARG A 27 4.53 32.06 31.26
C ARG A 27 3.20 32.80 31.41
N LEU A 28 2.13 32.25 30.85
CA LEU A 28 0.77 32.70 31.13
C LEU A 28 0.23 32.04 32.41
N PRO A 29 -0.42 32.78 33.34
CA PRO A 29 -1.09 32.22 34.50
C PRO A 29 -2.51 31.75 34.16
N ARG A 30 -2.96 30.63 34.75
CA ARG A 30 -4.36 30.16 34.68
C ARG A 30 -5.16 30.65 35.88
N ARG A 31 -6.32 31.29 35.67
CA ARG A 31 -7.45 31.36 36.61
C ARG A 31 -8.77 31.39 35.84
N PRO A 32 -9.87 30.80 36.37
CA PRO A 32 -11.18 30.84 35.74
C PRO A 32 -11.92 32.14 36.04
N LEU A 33 -12.83 32.54 35.14
CA LEU A 33 -13.81 33.60 35.37
C LEU A 33 -15.14 32.98 35.83
N ALA A 34 -15.71 33.52 36.91
CA ALA A 34 -17.04 33.14 37.40
C ALA A 34 -18.05 34.22 37.02
N VAL A 35 -19.23 33.81 36.54
CA VAL A 35 -20.32 34.74 36.20
C VAL A 35 -20.95 35.30 37.47
N ARG A 36 -21.16 36.62 37.52
CA ARG A 36 -22.02 37.29 38.49
C ARG A 36 -22.87 38.35 37.81
N ASN A 37 -24.18 38.22 37.93
CA ASN A 37 -25.12 39.27 37.57
C ASN A 37 -24.94 40.47 38.52
N PHE A 38 -24.97 41.69 37.99
CA PHE A 38 -25.18 42.91 38.77
C PHE A 38 -26.13 43.86 38.05
N SER A 39 -26.86 44.66 38.82
CA SER A 39 -28.01 45.43 38.36
C SER A 39 -27.81 46.93 38.54
N THR A 40 -28.09 47.69 37.48
CA THR A 40 -28.47 49.11 37.43
C THR A 40 -27.58 50.21 38.07
N LYS A 41 -27.37 51.27 37.28
CA LYS A 41 -27.01 52.67 37.66
C LYS A 41 -25.62 52.96 38.25
N SER A 42 -24.71 53.40 37.38
CA SER A 42 -23.95 54.64 37.58
C SER A 42 -23.49 55.20 36.22
N GLU A 43 -23.37 56.52 36.10
CA GLU A 43 -22.94 57.20 34.86
C GLU A 43 -21.41 57.32 34.79
N ASN A 44 -20.86 57.49 33.58
CA ASN A 44 -19.45 57.82 33.28
C ASN A 44 -18.39 56.83 33.80
N ALA A 45 -18.22 55.71 33.08
CA ALA A 45 -16.98 54.92 33.05
C ALA A 45 -16.68 54.50 31.61
N ALA A 46 -15.40 54.55 31.20
CA ALA A 46 -14.98 54.15 29.85
C ALA A 46 -15.02 52.63 29.67
N ASP A 47 -15.41 52.18 28.48
CA ASP A 47 -15.69 50.77 28.20
C ASP A 47 -14.42 49.88 28.32
N PRO A 48 -14.43 48.81 29.15
CA PRO A 48 -13.28 47.92 29.35
C PRO A 48 -12.80 47.20 28.08
N ILE A 49 -13.62 47.14 27.01
CA ILE A 49 -13.22 46.58 25.70
C ILE A 49 -12.01 47.34 25.11
N PHE A 50 -11.99 48.68 25.24
CA PHE A 50 -10.88 49.51 24.71
C PHE A 50 -9.55 49.27 25.45
N ALA A 51 -9.60 49.00 26.75
CA ALA A 51 -8.40 48.76 27.56
C ALA A 51 -7.69 47.43 27.19
N ALA A 52 -8.45 46.40 26.80
CA ALA A 52 -7.91 45.10 26.43
C ALA A 52 -7.14 45.13 25.10
N ALA A 53 -7.62 45.90 24.11
CA ALA A 53 -6.98 46.00 22.80
C ALA A 53 -5.56 46.60 22.88
N ALA A 54 -5.41 47.71 23.62
CA ALA A 54 -4.16 48.44 23.77
C ALA A 54 -3.03 47.62 24.43
N ALA A 55 -3.36 46.67 25.31
CA ALA A 55 -2.38 45.88 26.06
C ALA A 55 -1.67 44.78 25.23
N SER A 56 -2.13 44.50 24.01
CA SER A 56 -1.69 43.34 23.21
C SER A 56 -0.47 43.59 22.31
N GLY A 57 -0.18 44.86 21.97
CA GLY A 57 0.93 45.25 21.10
C GLY A 57 0.87 44.76 19.65
N ARG A 58 -0.23 44.12 19.21
CA ARG A 58 -0.38 43.53 17.87
C ARG A 58 -1.64 44.05 17.16
N GLY A 59 -1.60 45.31 16.75
CA GLY A 59 -2.74 45.93 16.07
C GLY A 59 -2.55 47.37 15.56
N SER A 60 -1.31 47.89 15.48
CA SER A 60 -1.01 49.32 15.22
C SER A 60 -1.91 49.95 14.16
N MET A 61 -1.79 49.61 12.86
CA MET A 61 -2.62 50.22 11.80
C MET A 61 -4.14 50.19 12.08
N VAL A 62 -4.65 49.11 12.67
CA VAL A 62 -6.09 48.97 12.96
C VAL A 62 -6.50 49.93 14.10
N CYS A 63 -5.68 50.05 15.14
CA CYS A 63 -5.90 50.98 16.26
C CYS A 63 -5.66 52.45 15.86
N ASP A 64 -4.58 52.71 15.14
CA ASP A 64 -4.12 54.05 14.74
C ASP A 64 -5.09 54.70 13.74
N VAL A 65 -5.64 53.93 12.79
CA VAL A 65 -6.66 54.45 11.87
C VAL A 65 -8.06 54.43 12.49
N ALA A 66 -8.42 53.48 13.37
CA ALA A 66 -9.65 53.61 14.16
C ALA A 66 -9.66 54.86 15.05
N ALA A 67 -8.51 55.28 15.58
CA ALA A 67 -8.36 56.53 16.32
C ALA A 67 -8.62 57.78 15.44
N SER A 68 -8.36 57.70 14.13
CA SER A 68 -8.62 58.77 13.15
C SER A 68 -10.10 58.94 12.77
N ALA A 69 -10.95 57.93 13.00
CA ALA A 69 -12.39 58.04 12.77
C ALA A 69 -13.01 59.06 13.76
N THR A 70 -13.77 60.01 13.22
CA THR A 70 -14.28 61.21 13.91
C THR A 70 -15.53 60.98 14.76
N ASN A 71 -16.14 59.80 14.67
CA ASN A 71 -17.35 59.42 15.39
C ASN A 71 -17.24 57.96 15.89
N GLU A 72 -17.78 57.72 17.08
CA GLU A 72 -17.84 56.40 17.71
C GLU A 72 -18.69 55.40 16.90
N THR A 73 -19.77 55.86 16.25
CA THR A 73 -20.61 55.02 15.38
C THR A 73 -19.82 54.42 14.22
N ASP A 74 -18.87 55.18 13.65
CA ASP A 74 -18.10 54.74 12.48
C ASP A 74 -16.96 53.79 12.87
N ARG A 75 -16.40 53.95 14.08
CA ARG A 75 -15.50 52.96 14.70
C ARG A 75 -16.21 51.62 14.90
N LEU A 76 -17.46 51.66 15.39
CA LEU A 76 -18.27 50.46 15.62
C LEU A 76 -18.62 49.75 14.29
N VAL A 77 -19.00 50.50 13.25
CA VAL A 77 -19.21 49.93 11.90
C VAL A 77 -17.93 49.33 11.32
N PHE A 78 -16.78 49.99 11.49
CA PHE A 78 -15.51 49.46 11.01
C PHE A 78 -15.12 48.14 11.72
N ILE A 79 -15.31 48.04 13.04
CA ILE A 79 -15.08 46.79 13.79
C ILE A 79 -15.99 45.66 13.27
N ARG A 80 -17.29 45.93 13.11
CA ARG A 80 -18.28 44.96 12.60
C ARG A 80 -17.95 44.50 11.17
N LEU A 81 -17.51 45.42 10.30
CA LEU A 81 -17.04 45.09 8.96
C LEU A 81 -15.75 44.26 9.00
N ALA A 82 -14.82 44.54 9.91
CA ALA A 82 -13.59 43.75 10.07
C ALA A 82 -13.85 42.32 10.56
N GLU A 83 -14.91 42.09 11.34
CA GLU A 83 -15.38 40.74 11.69
C GLU A 83 -16.02 40.03 10.48
N LEU A 84 -16.86 40.72 9.72
CA LEU A 84 -17.43 40.20 8.47
C LEU A 84 -16.36 39.88 7.41
N VAL A 85 -15.30 40.68 7.28
CA VAL A 85 -14.12 40.39 6.44
C VAL A 85 -13.48 39.06 6.85
N ARG A 86 -13.29 38.82 8.16
CA ARG A 86 -12.75 37.54 8.65
C ARG A 86 -13.69 36.38 8.33
N ALA A 87 -15.00 36.57 8.43
CA ALA A 87 -15.98 35.56 8.07
C ALA A 87 -15.93 35.19 6.57
N TYR A 88 -15.86 36.19 5.67
CA TYR A 88 -15.69 35.94 4.23
C TYR A 88 -14.39 35.18 3.92
N ARG A 89 -13.26 35.58 4.53
CA ARG A 89 -11.97 34.88 4.39
C ARG A 89 -11.98 33.45 4.94
N ALA A 90 -12.81 33.17 5.96
CA ALA A 90 -12.89 31.86 6.59
C ALA A 90 -13.95 30.93 6.00
N HIS A 91 -15.01 31.47 5.38
CA HIS A 91 -16.23 30.72 5.02
C HIS A 91 -16.82 31.08 3.64
N GLY A 92 -16.32 32.09 2.91
CA GLY A 92 -16.85 32.50 1.60
C GLY A 92 -16.88 31.36 0.57
N HIS A 93 -15.86 30.51 0.60
CA HIS A 93 -15.75 29.28 -0.20
C HIS A 93 -16.94 28.30 -0.01
N CYS A 94 -17.70 28.38 1.09
CA CYS A 94 -18.91 27.58 1.30
C CYS A 94 -20.11 28.09 0.45
N LEU A 95 -20.05 29.30 -0.10
CA LEU A 95 -21.07 29.90 -0.97
C LEU A 95 -20.60 30.14 -2.41
N SER A 96 -19.39 29.70 -2.79
CA SER A 96 -18.79 29.91 -4.12
C SER A 96 -19.63 29.38 -5.28
N THR A 97 -19.51 30.01 -6.46
CA THR A 97 -20.08 29.55 -7.75
C THR A 97 -19.18 28.57 -8.49
N MET A 98 -18.22 27.95 -7.79
CA MET A 98 -17.20 27.09 -8.39
C MET A 98 -17.73 25.80 -9.05
N ASP A 99 -18.93 25.34 -8.73
CA ASP A 99 -19.57 24.18 -9.38
C ASP A 99 -20.25 24.62 -10.69
N PRO A 100 -19.72 24.27 -11.87
CA PRO A 100 -20.35 24.66 -13.13
C PRO A 100 -21.74 24.07 -13.31
N LEU A 101 -22.07 22.92 -12.71
CA LEU A 101 -23.37 22.27 -12.90
C LEU A 101 -24.49 22.86 -12.05
N ASP A 102 -24.19 23.72 -11.08
CA ASP A 102 -25.12 24.22 -10.06
C ASP A 102 -25.94 23.07 -9.44
N LEU A 103 -25.22 22.11 -8.85
CA LEU A 103 -25.84 20.98 -8.17
C LEU A 103 -26.39 21.42 -6.80
N PRO A 104 -27.52 20.84 -6.35
CA PRO A 104 -28.05 21.10 -5.01
C PRO A 104 -26.98 20.93 -3.95
N ARG A 105 -26.83 21.91 -3.06
CA ARG A 105 -25.77 22.01 -2.02
C ARG A 105 -25.97 21.02 -0.86
N GLU A 106 -26.40 19.81 -1.17
CA GLU A 106 -26.73 18.72 -0.25
C GLU A 106 -26.50 17.34 -0.91
N ALA A 107 -26.72 16.27 -0.15
CA ALA A 107 -26.53 14.90 -0.64
C ALA A 107 -27.58 14.55 -1.74
N PRO A 108 -27.19 13.80 -2.79
CA PRO A 108 -25.94 13.06 -2.92
C PRO A 108 -24.76 13.88 -3.47
N PHE A 109 -24.99 15.06 -4.04
CA PHE A 109 -24.00 15.80 -4.83
C PHE A 109 -22.90 16.42 -3.96
N HIS A 110 -23.28 17.15 -2.92
CA HIS A 110 -22.36 17.87 -2.02
C HIS A 110 -22.48 17.37 -0.58
N ARG A 111 -21.39 17.41 0.19
CA ARG A 111 -21.34 16.91 1.58
C ARG A 111 -20.95 18.02 2.56
N PHE A 112 -21.63 18.07 3.70
CA PHE A 112 -21.40 19.02 4.82
C PHE A 112 -21.36 20.53 4.48
N ILE A 113 -22.11 21.00 3.48
CA ILE A 113 -22.34 22.45 3.30
C ILE A 113 -23.22 22.97 4.46
N PRO A 114 -22.80 24.01 5.22
CA PRO A 114 -23.58 24.50 6.36
C PRO A 114 -24.83 25.23 5.88
N LYS A 115 -26.01 24.83 6.39
CA LYS A 115 -27.29 25.49 6.05
C LYS A 115 -27.36 26.95 6.54
N ASP A 116 -26.48 27.32 7.47
CA ASP A 116 -26.31 28.66 8.02
C ASP A 116 -25.19 29.47 7.33
N ALA A 117 -24.56 28.98 6.26
CA ALA A 117 -23.45 29.67 5.60
C ALA A 117 -23.82 31.07 5.08
N GLU A 118 -25.05 31.28 4.60
CA GLU A 118 -25.56 32.60 4.22
C GLU A 118 -25.75 33.52 5.43
N VAL A 119 -26.19 32.97 6.57
CA VAL A 119 -26.34 33.71 7.83
C VAL A 119 -24.97 34.13 8.37
N ARG A 120 -23.96 33.26 8.29
CA ARG A 120 -22.57 33.56 8.71
C ARG A 120 -21.92 34.69 7.93
N LEU A 121 -22.39 34.97 6.71
CA LEU A 121 -21.88 36.02 5.81
C LEU A 121 -22.89 37.17 5.62
N SER A 122 -24.00 37.17 6.37
CA SER A 122 -24.97 38.27 6.36
C SER A 122 -24.46 39.46 7.16
N PRO A 123 -24.51 40.70 6.63
CA PRO A 123 -24.12 41.91 7.38
C PRO A 123 -24.92 42.09 8.68
N ALA A 124 -26.20 41.69 8.69
CA ALA A 124 -27.07 41.79 9.85
C ALA A 124 -26.58 40.94 11.04
N THR A 125 -25.90 39.81 10.79
CA THR A 125 -25.33 38.93 11.82
C THR A 125 -24.23 39.63 12.62
N TYR A 126 -23.54 40.60 12.02
CA TYR A 126 -22.53 41.45 12.67
C TYR A 126 -23.11 42.80 13.11
N GLY A 127 -24.43 42.99 13.04
CA GLY A 127 -25.09 44.24 13.40
C GLY A 127 -24.82 45.40 12.44
N LEU A 128 -24.51 45.13 11.17
CA LEU A 128 -24.53 46.14 10.11
C LEU A 128 -25.97 46.26 9.58
N SER A 129 -26.52 47.47 9.61
CA SER A 129 -27.85 47.79 9.06
C SER A 129 -27.77 48.30 7.61
N GLU A 130 -28.89 48.30 6.89
CA GLU A 130 -29.04 48.91 5.57
C GLU A 130 -28.50 50.36 5.52
N ALA A 131 -28.71 51.14 6.59
CA ALA A 131 -28.20 52.50 6.68
C ALA A 131 -26.66 52.55 6.76
N ASP A 132 -26.03 51.58 7.44
CA ASP A 132 -24.58 51.49 7.54
C ASP A 132 -23.93 51.15 6.18
N LEU A 133 -24.62 50.41 5.30
CA LEU A 133 -24.11 50.04 3.95
C LEU A 133 -23.74 51.27 3.12
N SER A 134 -24.48 52.37 3.29
CA SER A 134 -24.26 53.64 2.58
C SER A 134 -23.06 54.47 3.09
N ARG A 135 -22.46 54.12 4.23
CA ARG A 135 -21.38 54.94 4.81
C ARG A 135 -20.08 54.76 4.05
N VAL A 136 -19.48 55.88 3.65
CA VAL A 136 -18.16 55.96 3.03
C VAL A 136 -17.08 55.76 4.08
N LEU A 137 -16.13 54.88 3.79
CA LEU A 137 -14.98 54.58 4.64
C LEU A 137 -13.74 55.36 4.16
N PRO A 138 -12.96 55.99 5.06
CA PRO A 138 -11.68 56.59 4.72
C PRO A 138 -10.73 55.63 4.01
N ALA A 139 -10.00 56.14 3.01
CA ALA A 139 -9.16 55.32 2.13
C ALA A 139 -8.09 54.52 2.88
N GLY A 140 -7.91 53.26 2.48
CA GLY A 140 -6.93 52.34 3.08
C GLY A 140 -7.36 51.66 4.38
N LEU A 141 -8.55 51.94 4.93
CA LEU A 141 -9.10 51.19 6.07
C LEU A 141 -9.46 49.74 5.71
N VAL A 142 -9.90 49.49 4.48
CA VAL A 142 -10.38 48.17 4.04
C VAL A 142 -9.38 47.56 3.04
N PRO A 143 -8.88 46.34 3.30
CA PRO A 143 -8.11 45.57 2.34
C PRO A 143 -8.79 45.47 0.95
N GLY A 144 -7.96 45.44 -0.10
CA GLY A 144 -8.40 45.55 -1.50
C GLY A 144 -8.82 46.95 -1.96
N HIS A 145 -9.02 47.91 -1.05
CA HIS A 145 -9.43 49.29 -1.36
C HIS A 145 -8.33 50.31 -1.02
N MET A 146 -7.09 49.96 -1.36
CA MET A 146 -5.91 50.81 -1.15
C MET A 146 -5.97 52.04 -2.08
N GLY A 147 -6.23 53.21 -1.50
CA GLY A 147 -6.29 54.49 -2.24
C GLY A 147 -7.69 54.91 -2.71
N THR A 148 -8.73 54.09 -2.50
CA THR A 148 -10.13 54.46 -2.74
C THR A 148 -10.90 54.62 -1.43
N SER A 149 -11.96 55.43 -1.41
CA SER A 149 -12.86 55.60 -0.26
C SER A 149 -14.21 54.93 -0.56
N PRO A 150 -14.32 53.59 -0.45
CA PRO A 150 -15.53 52.85 -0.77
C PRO A 150 -16.61 53.01 0.31
N THR A 151 -17.85 52.71 -0.04
CA THR A 151 -18.92 52.44 0.93
C THR A 151 -18.77 51.06 1.58
N VAL A 152 -19.39 50.87 2.74
CA VAL A 152 -19.50 49.55 3.40
C VAL A 152 -20.17 48.52 2.47
N GLY A 153 -21.20 48.93 1.70
CA GLY A 153 -21.87 48.08 0.72
C GLY A 153 -20.99 47.64 -0.45
N GLU A 154 -20.15 48.53 -0.99
CA GLU A 154 -19.15 48.19 -2.01
C GLU A 154 -18.08 47.23 -1.45
N CYS A 155 -17.64 47.43 -0.20
CA CYS A 155 -16.69 46.52 0.46
C CYS A 155 -17.26 45.10 0.58
N ILE A 156 -18.51 44.96 1.03
CA ILE A 156 -19.20 43.66 1.15
C ILE A 156 -19.41 43.03 -0.23
N SER A 157 -19.75 43.82 -1.23
CA SER A 157 -19.88 43.36 -2.62
C SER A 157 -18.56 42.83 -3.18
N ASN A 158 -17.44 43.50 -2.88
CA ASN A 158 -16.11 43.03 -3.25
C ASN A 158 -15.71 41.74 -2.52
N LEU A 159 -15.97 41.64 -1.21
CA LEU A 159 -15.72 40.40 -0.45
C LEU A 159 -16.50 39.21 -1.01
N ARG A 160 -17.76 39.42 -1.40
CA ARG A 160 -18.58 38.40 -2.08
C ARG A 160 -18.02 38.02 -3.45
N ARG A 161 -17.51 38.98 -4.23
CA ARG A 161 -16.84 38.75 -5.52
C ARG A 161 -15.54 37.94 -5.36
N THR A 162 -14.70 38.29 -4.39
CA THR A 162 -13.39 37.68 -4.15
C THR A 162 -13.48 36.28 -3.54
N TYR A 163 -14.41 36.05 -2.59
CA TYR A 163 -14.45 34.80 -1.80
C TYR A 163 -15.63 33.87 -2.11
N CYS A 164 -16.65 34.34 -2.83
CA CYS A 164 -17.83 33.55 -3.19
C CYS A 164 -18.07 33.46 -4.71
N GLY A 165 -17.04 33.73 -5.53
CA GLY A 165 -17.10 33.62 -6.99
C GLY A 165 -16.71 32.24 -7.54
N ASP A 166 -16.31 32.20 -8.81
CA ASP A 166 -15.83 31.01 -9.51
C ASP A 166 -14.44 30.56 -9.06
N PHE A 167 -13.71 31.46 -8.38
CA PHE A 167 -12.49 31.16 -7.63
C PHE A 167 -12.78 31.27 -6.12
N ALA A 168 -12.23 30.35 -5.35
CA ALA A 168 -12.23 30.39 -3.89
C ALA A 168 -10.94 29.77 -3.34
N VAL A 169 -10.57 30.10 -2.10
CA VAL A 169 -9.37 29.54 -1.45
C VAL A 169 -9.61 29.32 0.04
N GLU A 170 -9.26 28.12 0.52
CA GLU A 170 -9.19 27.77 1.93
C GLU A 170 -7.75 28.01 2.44
N PHE A 171 -7.57 29.09 3.20
CA PHE A 171 -6.28 29.48 3.78
C PHE A 171 -6.36 29.92 5.25
N SER A 172 -7.55 29.99 5.84
CA SER A 172 -7.77 30.49 7.20
C SER A 172 -7.15 29.62 8.31
N HIS A 173 -6.76 28.38 7.98
CA HIS A 173 -6.03 27.45 8.85
C HIS A 173 -4.50 27.55 8.76
N LEU A 174 -3.94 28.41 7.89
CA LEU A 174 -2.50 28.54 7.67
C LEU A 174 -1.83 29.49 8.69
N PRO A 175 -0.48 29.45 8.83
CA PRO A 175 0.30 30.49 9.50
C PRO A 175 0.07 31.90 8.93
N GLU A 176 0.20 32.94 9.77
CA GLU A 176 -0.18 34.33 9.44
C GLU A 176 0.48 34.88 8.17
N GLU A 177 1.75 34.56 7.90
CA GLU A 177 2.45 35.01 6.68
C GLU A 177 1.85 34.39 5.40
N GLU A 178 1.47 33.12 5.47
CA GLU A 178 0.83 32.40 4.36
C GLU A 178 -0.59 32.91 4.13
N GLN A 179 -1.34 33.21 5.20
CA GLN A 179 -2.63 33.88 5.07
C GLN A 179 -2.48 35.24 4.38
N ARG A 180 -1.45 36.00 4.77
CA ARG A 180 -1.16 37.31 4.21
C ARG A 180 -0.79 37.25 2.73
N PHE A 181 0.00 36.25 2.31
CA PHE A 181 0.31 36.00 0.90
C PHE A 181 -0.95 35.88 0.05
N PHE A 182 -1.97 35.15 0.51
CA PHE A 182 -3.25 35.03 -0.20
C PHE A 182 -4.04 36.34 -0.15
N VAL A 183 -4.20 36.94 1.03
CA VAL A 183 -4.91 38.23 1.21
C VAL A 183 -4.37 39.33 0.29
N GLU A 184 -3.05 39.51 0.24
CA GLU A 184 -2.35 40.49 -0.61
C GLU A 184 -2.62 40.29 -2.11
N ARG A 185 -3.01 39.08 -2.54
CA ARG A 185 -3.19 38.70 -3.94
C ARG A 185 -4.65 38.63 -4.37
N VAL A 186 -5.50 37.95 -3.59
CA VAL A 186 -6.90 37.68 -3.99
C VAL A 186 -7.82 38.88 -3.77
N GLU A 187 -7.49 39.77 -2.83
CA GLU A 187 -8.22 41.03 -2.62
C GLU A 187 -7.66 42.18 -3.48
N HIS A 188 -6.58 41.97 -4.23
CA HIS A 188 -6.02 42.99 -5.12
C HIS A 188 -7.02 43.31 -6.26
N PRO A 189 -7.30 44.59 -6.58
CA PRO A 189 -8.29 44.94 -7.61
C PRO A 189 -8.06 44.25 -8.95
N ALA A 190 -6.79 44.19 -9.39
CA ALA A 190 -6.36 43.59 -10.65
C ALA A 190 -6.11 42.07 -10.58
N ALA A 191 -6.56 41.35 -9.54
CA ALA A 191 -6.31 39.91 -9.38
C ALA A 191 -6.87 39.04 -10.52
N MET A 192 -7.86 39.55 -11.26
CA MET A 192 -8.50 38.91 -12.42
C MET A 192 -8.40 39.78 -13.69
N GLU A 193 -7.41 40.67 -13.75
CA GLU A 193 -7.15 41.48 -14.95
C GLU A 193 -6.07 40.83 -15.81
N PHE A 194 -6.43 40.49 -17.05
CA PHE A 194 -5.55 39.83 -18.03
C PHE A 194 -5.50 40.64 -19.35
N THR A 195 -4.33 40.71 -19.98
CA THR A 195 -4.18 41.43 -21.25
C THR A 195 -4.86 40.71 -22.42
N LYS A 196 -5.01 41.37 -23.58
CA LYS A 196 -5.53 40.72 -24.79
C LYS A 196 -4.61 39.57 -25.23
N GLU A 197 -3.30 39.75 -25.09
CA GLU A 197 -2.27 38.78 -25.48
C GLU A 197 -2.33 37.53 -24.60
N GLU A 198 -2.45 37.70 -23.27
CA GLU A 198 -2.70 36.61 -22.32
C GLU A 198 -4.00 35.86 -22.66
N ARG A 199 -5.08 36.60 -22.89
CA ARG A 199 -6.40 36.03 -23.23
C ARG A 199 -6.38 35.22 -24.52
N LEU A 200 -5.65 35.68 -25.54
CA LEU A 200 -5.43 34.94 -26.80
C LEU A 200 -4.60 33.68 -26.58
N HIS A 201 -3.59 33.73 -25.72
CA HIS A 201 -2.76 32.57 -25.37
C HIS A 201 -3.56 31.50 -24.64
N PHE A 202 -4.37 31.89 -23.64
CA PHE A 202 -5.29 30.98 -22.96
C PHE A 202 -6.31 30.38 -23.95
N PHE A 203 -6.85 31.20 -24.86
CA PHE A 203 -7.78 30.72 -25.90
C PHE A 203 -7.11 29.68 -26.80
N LYS A 204 -5.89 29.93 -27.32
CA LYS A 204 -5.13 28.96 -28.13
C LYS A 204 -4.89 27.64 -27.40
N SER A 205 -4.41 27.68 -26.16
CA SER A 205 -4.19 26.47 -25.35
C SER A 205 -5.51 25.70 -25.10
N LEU A 206 -6.64 26.40 -25.00
CA LEU A 206 -7.96 25.81 -24.81
C LEU A 206 -8.53 25.23 -26.12
N SER A 207 -8.34 25.92 -27.25
CA SER A 207 -8.70 25.42 -28.59
C SER A 207 -7.99 24.10 -28.87
N HIS A 208 -6.67 24.03 -28.62
CA HIS A 208 -5.90 22.79 -28.75
C HIS A 208 -6.47 21.66 -27.88
N ALA A 209 -6.83 21.95 -26.62
CA ALA A 209 -7.35 20.95 -25.69
C ALA A 209 -8.76 20.44 -26.07
N VAL A 210 -9.71 21.33 -26.34
CA VAL A 210 -11.11 20.99 -26.64
C VAL A 210 -11.27 20.41 -28.05
N LEU A 211 -10.56 20.97 -29.04
CA LEU A 211 -10.60 20.44 -30.40
C LEU A 211 -9.95 19.05 -30.49
N PHE A 212 -8.95 18.72 -29.65
CA PHE A 212 -8.37 17.38 -29.60
C PHE A 212 -9.40 16.31 -29.17
N GLU A 213 -10.19 16.56 -28.12
CA GLU A 213 -11.24 15.62 -27.68
C GLU A 213 -12.35 15.48 -28.74
N ARG A 214 -12.79 16.60 -29.33
CA ARG A 214 -13.75 16.60 -30.45
C ARG A 214 -13.21 15.82 -31.67
N PHE A 215 -11.94 16.01 -32.02
CA PHE A 215 -11.28 15.32 -33.13
C PHE A 215 -11.14 13.82 -32.88
N CYS A 216 -10.64 13.41 -31.70
CA CYS A 216 -10.55 12.00 -31.34
C CYS A 216 -11.92 11.32 -31.27
N THR A 217 -12.97 12.01 -30.78
CA THR A 217 -14.35 11.49 -30.81
C THR A 217 -14.82 11.21 -32.23
N LYS A 218 -14.51 12.08 -33.19
CA LYS A 218 -14.90 11.95 -34.60
C LYS A 218 -14.06 10.91 -35.36
N ALA A 219 -12.75 10.86 -35.12
CA ALA A 219 -11.81 10.02 -35.85
C ALA A 219 -11.70 8.59 -35.30
N PHE A 220 -11.92 8.40 -33.99
CA PHE A 220 -11.72 7.12 -33.31
C PHE A 220 -12.89 6.79 -32.34
N PRO A 221 -14.16 6.77 -32.80
CA PRO A 221 -15.35 6.72 -31.93
C PRO A 221 -15.47 5.46 -31.07
N THR A 222 -14.80 4.36 -31.44
CA THR A 222 -14.79 3.09 -30.69
C THR A 222 -13.64 2.98 -29.68
N VAL A 223 -12.69 3.92 -29.68
CA VAL A 223 -11.44 3.81 -28.92
C VAL A 223 -11.56 4.56 -27.59
N LYS A 224 -11.62 3.80 -26.49
CA LYS A 224 -11.55 4.35 -25.12
C LYS A 224 -10.31 5.23 -24.98
N ARG A 225 -10.51 6.47 -24.54
CA ARG A 225 -9.47 7.50 -24.38
C ARG A 225 -9.42 8.15 -22.99
N PHE A 226 -10.52 8.05 -22.23
CA PHE A 226 -10.73 8.73 -20.96
C PHE A 226 -10.57 10.26 -21.06
N GLY A 227 -11.28 10.86 -22.01
CA GLY A 227 -11.13 12.26 -22.43
C GLY A 227 -11.32 13.30 -21.33
N ALA A 228 -10.74 14.49 -21.57
CA ALA A 228 -10.81 15.66 -20.69
C ALA A 228 -12.17 16.41 -20.75
N ASP A 229 -13.15 15.92 -21.51
CA ASP A 229 -14.42 16.60 -21.80
C ASP A 229 -15.19 17.06 -20.54
N GLY A 230 -15.24 18.38 -20.30
CA GLY A 230 -15.81 19.04 -19.11
C GLY A 230 -14.78 19.54 -18.09
N LEU A 231 -13.48 19.39 -18.40
CA LEU A 231 -12.31 19.68 -17.55
C LEU A 231 -11.08 20.16 -18.36
N GLU A 232 -11.24 20.50 -19.64
CA GLU A 232 -10.15 20.75 -20.61
C GLU A 232 -9.22 21.91 -20.19
N SER A 233 -9.72 22.83 -19.36
CA SER A 233 -8.96 23.93 -18.75
C SER A 233 -7.78 23.48 -17.87
N MET A 234 -7.71 22.21 -17.45
CA MET A 234 -6.52 21.67 -16.80
C MET A 234 -5.26 21.73 -17.69
N VAL A 235 -5.42 21.72 -19.02
CA VAL A 235 -4.30 21.90 -19.97
C VAL A 235 -3.77 23.34 -19.91
N VAL A 236 -4.66 24.33 -19.80
CA VAL A 236 -4.30 25.73 -19.61
C VAL A 236 -3.59 25.93 -18.25
N SER A 237 -4.09 25.26 -17.19
CA SER A 237 -3.46 25.25 -15.87
C SER A 237 -1.99 24.78 -15.92
N LEU A 238 -1.74 23.63 -16.55
CA LEU A 238 -0.39 23.08 -16.69
C LEU A 238 0.52 23.90 -17.62
N ASN A 239 -0.01 24.49 -18.69
CA ASN A 239 0.78 25.35 -19.57
C ASN A 239 1.20 26.65 -18.86
N VAL A 240 0.32 27.26 -18.06
CA VAL A 240 0.66 28.42 -17.21
C VAL A 240 1.70 28.04 -16.16
N MET A 241 1.58 26.89 -15.48
CA MET A 241 2.60 26.42 -14.54
C MET A 241 3.95 26.13 -15.23
N SER A 242 3.92 25.64 -16.48
CA SER A 242 5.11 25.42 -17.30
C SER A 242 5.79 26.73 -17.70
N GLU A 243 5.03 27.78 -17.97
CA GLU A 243 5.53 29.12 -18.29
C GLU A 243 6.15 29.83 -17.08
N LEU A 244 5.55 29.65 -15.90
CA LEU A 244 6.11 30.15 -14.63
C LEU A 244 7.36 29.36 -14.22
N ALA A 245 7.43 28.06 -14.53
CA ALA A 245 8.64 27.25 -14.36
C ALA A 245 9.77 27.67 -15.32
N GLU A 246 9.47 27.85 -16.61
CA GLU A 246 10.44 28.27 -17.63
C GLU A 246 10.98 29.68 -17.33
N SER A 247 10.11 30.65 -17.04
CA SER A 247 10.50 32.03 -16.71
C SER A 247 11.16 32.16 -15.32
N GLY A 248 10.80 31.32 -14.35
CA GLY A 248 11.52 31.15 -13.08
C GLY A 248 12.88 30.43 -13.22
N GLY A 249 13.23 30.00 -14.44
CA GLY A 249 14.46 29.29 -14.76
C GLY A 249 14.59 27.97 -14.01
N ALA A 250 13.49 27.23 -13.84
CA ALA A 250 13.51 25.87 -13.31
C ALA A 250 14.21 24.91 -14.30
N ASP A 251 14.82 23.87 -13.77
CA ASP A 251 15.44 22.80 -14.56
C ASP A 251 14.37 21.84 -15.10
N SER A 252 13.46 21.39 -14.24
CA SER A 252 12.48 20.37 -14.62
C SER A 252 11.13 20.47 -13.91
N LEU A 253 10.08 20.13 -14.67
CA LEU A 253 8.76 19.75 -14.17
C LEU A 253 8.62 18.22 -14.28
N LEU A 254 8.37 17.59 -13.14
CA LEU A 254 8.08 16.16 -13.02
C LEU A 254 6.58 15.96 -12.77
N MET A 255 5.94 15.13 -13.60
CA MET A 255 4.49 14.97 -13.64
C MET A 255 4.06 13.52 -13.42
N GLY A 256 3.05 13.30 -12.60
CA GLY A 256 2.31 12.03 -12.53
C GLY A 256 0.83 12.28 -12.70
N MET A 257 0.11 11.41 -13.41
CA MET A 257 -1.34 11.55 -13.53
C MET A 257 -2.09 10.25 -13.76
N SER A 258 -3.36 10.23 -13.34
CA SER A 258 -4.35 9.22 -13.72
C SER A 258 -4.67 9.23 -15.23
N HIS A 259 -5.59 8.36 -15.66
CA HIS A 259 -6.02 8.29 -17.06
C HIS A 259 -6.70 9.57 -17.60
N ARG A 260 -7.32 10.39 -16.73
CA ARG A 260 -8.28 11.44 -17.15
C ARG A 260 -7.59 12.52 -17.96
N GLY A 261 -7.92 12.60 -19.24
CA GLY A 261 -7.34 13.53 -20.21
C GLY A 261 -5.82 13.37 -20.43
N ARG A 262 -5.21 12.25 -20.05
CA ARG A 262 -3.74 12.08 -20.13
C ARG A 262 -3.22 12.25 -21.55
N LEU A 263 -3.91 11.69 -22.54
CA LEU A 263 -3.53 11.82 -23.96
C LEU A 263 -3.57 13.28 -24.43
N ASN A 264 -4.47 14.09 -23.87
CA ASN A 264 -4.56 15.52 -24.11
C ASN A 264 -3.36 16.27 -23.50
N VAL A 265 -2.98 15.97 -22.26
CA VAL A 265 -1.78 16.54 -21.59
C VAL A 265 -0.48 16.12 -22.29
N LEU A 266 -0.35 14.86 -22.69
CA LEU A 266 0.82 14.36 -23.42
C LEU A 266 1.04 15.13 -24.74
N VAL A 267 -0.03 15.42 -25.48
CA VAL A 267 0.03 16.20 -26.73
C VAL A 267 0.21 17.70 -26.46
N ASN A 268 -0.67 18.30 -25.65
CA ASN A 268 -0.82 19.76 -25.55
C ASN A 268 0.00 20.43 -24.43
N VAL A 269 0.75 19.65 -23.63
CA VAL A 269 1.71 20.15 -22.63
C VAL A 269 3.10 19.55 -22.86
N LEU A 270 3.20 18.22 -23.07
CA LEU A 270 4.47 17.55 -23.33
C LEU A 270 4.84 17.42 -24.82
N ASN A 271 4.08 18.04 -25.73
CA ASN A 271 4.36 18.11 -27.17
C ASN A 271 4.61 16.74 -27.82
N ARG A 272 4.01 15.65 -27.32
CA ARG A 272 4.10 14.32 -27.94
C ARG A 272 3.51 14.39 -29.36
N PRO A 273 4.21 13.90 -30.40
CA PRO A 273 3.74 14.01 -31.77
C PRO A 273 2.33 13.45 -31.99
N LEU A 274 1.45 14.28 -32.57
CA LEU A 274 0.05 13.94 -32.85
C LEU A 274 -0.09 12.70 -33.75
N ASP A 275 0.82 12.54 -34.69
CA ASP A 275 0.87 11.41 -35.62
C ASP A 275 1.31 10.10 -34.94
N GLU A 276 2.28 10.14 -34.02
CA GLU A 276 2.55 9.00 -33.13
C GLU A 276 1.31 8.60 -32.33
N VAL A 277 0.63 9.57 -31.71
CA VAL A 277 -0.58 9.30 -30.92
C VAL A 277 -1.69 8.73 -31.81
N PHE A 278 -1.93 9.29 -33.00
CA PHE A 278 -2.95 8.78 -33.92
C PHE A 278 -2.58 7.41 -34.52
N ALA A 279 -1.30 7.06 -34.63
CA ALA A 279 -0.86 5.71 -34.97
C ALA A 279 -1.12 4.72 -33.83
N GLU A 280 -0.92 5.14 -32.57
CA GLU A 280 -1.26 4.36 -31.38
C GLU A 280 -2.78 4.14 -31.23
N PHE A 281 -3.61 5.13 -31.59
CA PHE A 281 -5.07 4.93 -31.73
C PHE A 281 -5.46 3.90 -32.81
N ARG A 282 -4.57 3.63 -33.79
CA ARG A 282 -4.72 2.54 -34.79
C ARG A 282 -4.02 1.23 -34.37
N GLY A 283 -3.57 1.11 -33.11
CA GLY A 283 -2.98 -0.11 -32.57
C GLY A 283 -1.48 -0.27 -32.76
N LYS A 284 -0.75 0.78 -33.18
CA LYS A 284 0.72 0.80 -33.11
C LYS A 284 1.20 0.94 -31.66
N ASN A 285 2.36 0.39 -31.33
CA ASN A 285 2.91 0.44 -29.97
C ASN A 285 4.43 0.64 -30.02
N TRP A 286 5.00 1.24 -28.97
CA TRP A 286 6.46 1.39 -28.81
C TRP A 286 7.17 0.07 -28.51
N TYR A 287 6.51 -0.80 -27.74
CA TYR A 287 7.13 -1.96 -27.11
C TYR A 287 6.51 -3.28 -27.57
N ALA A 288 5.20 -3.33 -27.84
CA ALA A 288 4.49 -4.52 -28.30
C ALA A 288 4.61 -4.72 -29.84
N ASN A 289 5.84 -4.93 -30.33
CA ASN A 289 6.12 -5.26 -31.74
C ASN A 289 6.71 -6.68 -31.85
N GLU A 290 6.64 -7.28 -33.04
CA GLU A 290 7.16 -8.62 -33.32
C GLU A 290 8.67 -8.70 -32.99
N GLY A 291 9.07 -9.74 -32.23
CA GLY A 291 10.44 -9.91 -31.75
C GLY A 291 10.84 -9.09 -30.51
N SER A 292 9.94 -8.29 -29.94
CA SER A 292 10.19 -7.57 -28.68
C SER A 292 10.21 -8.47 -27.44
N GLN A 293 10.92 -8.03 -26.41
CA GLN A 293 10.97 -8.66 -25.08
C GLN A 293 10.00 -8.02 -24.07
N TYR A 294 9.26 -6.99 -24.49
CA TYR A 294 8.37 -6.20 -23.65
C TYR A 294 6.91 -6.42 -24.07
N SER A 295 5.99 -6.55 -23.11
CA SER A 295 4.55 -6.66 -23.38
C SER A 295 3.95 -5.34 -23.85
N GLY A 296 4.58 -4.22 -23.50
CA GLY A 296 3.94 -2.91 -23.55
C GLY A 296 2.82 -2.78 -22.51
N ASP A 297 2.04 -1.72 -22.65
CA ASP A 297 0.92 -1.34 -21.78
C ASP A 297 -0.09 -0.51 -22.60
N VAL A 298 -1.22 -0.13 -22.00
CA VAL A 298 -2.22 0.74 -22.63
C VAL A 298 -1.75 2.20 -22.74
N LYS A 299 -2.13 2.85 -23.85
CA LYS A 299 -1.68 4.21 -24.24
C LYS A 299 -1.75 5.32 -23.20
N TYR A 300 -2.61 5.18 -22.18
CA TYR A 300 -2.77 6.15 -21.09
C TYR A 300 -2.01 5.76 -19.79
N HIS A 301 -1.07 4.83 -19.86
CA HIS A 301 -0.11 4.52 -18.79
C HIS A 301 1.33 5.00 -19.11
N PHE A 302 1.68 5.16 -20.39
CA PHE A 302 3.01 5.59 -20.77
C PHE A 302 3.32 7.03 -20.37
N GLY A 303 4.53 7.25 -19.86
CA GLY A 303 5.13 8.57 -19.68
C GLY A 303 5.65 9.18 -20.99
N TYR A 304 6.13 10.42 -20.93
CA TYR A 304 6.86 11.06 -22.03
C TYR A 304 7.84 12.12 -21.50
N VAL A 305 8.94 12.33 -22.21
CA VAL A 305 9.95 13.35 -21.88
C VAL A 305 10.17 14.28 -23.06
N THR A 306 10.13 15.58 -22.81
CA THR A 306 10.41 16.63 -23.79
C THR A 306 11.20 17.79 -23.17
N LYS A 307 11.47 18.83 -23.95
CA LYS A 307 11.97 20.13 -23.46
C LYS A 307 11.13 21.28 -24.01
N ARG A 308 10.94 22.29 -23.16
CA ARG A 308 10.38 23.61 -23.50
C ARG A 308 11.45 24.64 -23.16
N GLY A 309 12.09 25.22 -24.17
CA GLY A 309 13.29 26.05 -23.97
C GLY A 309 14.39 25.26 -23.25
N SER A 310 14.82 25.74 -22.08
CA SER A 310 15.73 25.01 -21.19
C SER A 310 15.05 23.98 -20.28
N LEU A 311 13.76 24.17 -19.99
CA LEU A 311 12.98 23.38 -19.03
C LEU A 311 12.72 21.97 -19.55
N ARG A 312 13.09 20.94 -18.79
CA ARG A 312 12.68 19.55 -19.04
C ARG A 312 11.25 19.33 -18.54
N LEU A 313 10.38 18.80 -19.40
CA LEU A 313 9.05 18.34 -19.01
C LEU A 313 9.04 16.81 -19.06
N GLU A 314 8.60 16.17 -17.98
CA GLU A 314 8.67 14.72 -17.84
C GLU A 314 7.44 14.17 -17.12
N MET A 315 6.67 13.34 -17.81
CA MET A 315 5.57 12.58 -17.23
C MET A 315 6.03 11.15 -16.98
N LEU A 316 5.85 10.67 -15.74
CA LEU A 316 6.20 9.31 -15.33
C LEU A 316 5.20 8.28 -15.85
N HIS A 317 5.66 7.03 -15.94
CA HIS A 317 4.80 5.87 -16.19
C HIS A 317 4.00 5.48 -14.93
N ASN A 318 2.80 4.94 -15.11
CA ASN A 318 1.97 4.43 -14.00
C ASN A 318 1.02 3.33 -14.46
N ALA A 319 0.66 2.44 -13.53
CA ALA A 319 -0.42 1.48 -13.74
C ALA A 319 -1.82 2.13 -13.59
N SER A 320 -2.88 1.33 -13.77
CA SER A 320 -4.26 1.75 -13.51
C SER A 320 -4.55 2.02 -12.03
N HIS A 321 -3.74 1.46 -11.13
CA HIS A 321 -3.83 1.66 -9.68
C HIS A 321 -3.60 3.13 -9.33
N LEU A 322 -4.68 3.81 -8.92
CA LEU A 322 -4.73 5.27 -8.79
C LEU A 322 -3.91 5.76 -7.58
N GLN A 323 -3.37 6.97 -7.67
CA GLN A 323 -2.55 7.64 -6.65
C GLN A 323 -1.18 7.01 -6.34
N PHE A 324 -0.94 5.71 -6.60
CA PHE A 324 0.37 5.06 -6.35
C PHE A 324 1.56 5.70 -7.09
N VAL A 325 1.32 6.46 -8.17
CA VAL A 325 2.37 7.24 -8.87
C VAL A 325 2.81 8.50 -8.12
N HIS A 326 1.99 9.07 -7.22
CA HIS A 326 2.32 10.28 -6.48
C HIS A 326 3.65 10.17 -5.70
N PRO A 327 3.85 9.16 -4.83
CA PRO A 327 5.13 9.00 -4.13
C PRO A 327 6.29 8.69 -5.09
N VAL A 328 6.05 8.04 -6.24
CA VAL A 328 7.10 7.79 -7.26
C VAL A 328 7.60 9.11 -7.87
N VAL A 329 6.70 10.05 -8.18
CA VAL A 329 7.06 11.40 -8.65
C VAL A 329 7.88 12.15 -7.60
N ALA A 330 7.47 12.09 -6.33
CA ALA A 330 8.21 12.71 -5.23
C ALA A 330 9.60 12.08 -5.06
N GLY A 331 9.71 10.75 -5.17
CA GLY A 331 10.98 10.01 -5.14
C GLY A 331 11.94 10.47 -6.22
N GLN A 332 11.50 10.50 -7.48
CA GLN A 332 12.34 10.92 -8.60
C GLN A 332 12.70 12.41 -8.51
N ALA A 333 11.77 13.27 -8.07
CA ALA A 333 12.04 14.68 -7.85
C ALA A 333 13.12 14.89 -6.77
N ARG A 334 13.05 14.14 -5.66
CA ARG A 334 14.07 14.19 -4.62
C ARG A 334 15.42 13.67 -5.13
N ALA A 335 15.43 12.59 -5.91
CA ALA A 335 16.66 12.07 -6.50
C ALA A 335 17.35 13.11 -7.39
N ARG A 336 16.60 13.74 -8.30
CA ARG A 336 17.14 14.78 -9.21
C ARG A 336 17.66 16.01 -8.48
N GLN A 337 16.96 16.46 -7.42
CA GLN A 337 17.43 17.56 -6.56
C GLN A 337 18.82 17.25 -5.97
N ILE A 338 19.03 16.02 -5.48
CA ILE A 338 20.30 15.61 -4.89
C ILE A 338 21.39 15.33 -5.95
N ASP A 339 21.12 14.54 -6.99
CA ASP A 339 22.13 14.17 -8.01
C ASP A 339 22.55 15.37 -8.88
N SER A 340 21.68 16.36 -9.09
CA SER A 340 22.02 17.60 -9.80
C SER A 340 22.52 18.73 -8.89
N GLY A 341 22.46 18.56 -7.57
CA GLY A 341 22.79 19.61 -6.59
C GLY A 341 21.90 20.86 -6.70
N LEU A 342 20.63 20.67 -7.07
CA LEU A 342 19.68 21.75 -7.37
C LEU A 342 18.74 22.05 -6.20
N ASP A 343 18.49 23.33 -5.95
CA ASP A 343 17.45 23.80 -5.02
C ASP A 343 16.07 23.22 -5.39
N THR A 344 15.24 22.98 -4.37
CA THR A 344 13.89 22.41 -4.54
C THR A 344 13.00 23.24 -5.48
N GLN A 345 13.25 24.55 -5.58
CA GLN A 345 12.59 25.50 -6.46
C GLN A 345 12.90 25.28 -7.96
N LYS A 346 13.92 24.47 -8.28
CA LYS A 346 14.35 24.18 -9.66
C LYS A 346 13.85 22.83 -10.20
N VAL A 347 13.48 21.90 -9.32
CA VAL A 347 12.89 20.60 -9.68
C VAL A 347 11.51 20.52 -9.04
N ILE A 348 10.47 20.66 -9.87
CA ILE A 348 9.11 20.96 -9.42
C ILE A 348 8.20 19.76 -9.71
N PRO A 349 7.66 19.07 -8.67
CA PRO A 349 6.70 17.99 -8.86
C PRO A 349 5.26 18.53 -8.95
N ILE A 350 4.51 18.06 -9.95
CA ILE A 350 3.08 18.29 -10.13
C ILE A 350 2.39 16.93 -10.28
N VAL A 351 1.27 16.72 -9.59
CA VAL A 351 0.51 15.46 -9.71
C VAL A 351 -0.96 15.74 -9.98
N LEU A 352 -1.58 15.00 -10.91
CA LEU A 352 -2.98 15.16 -11.28
C LEU A 352 -3.82 13.96 -10.80
N HIS A 353 -4.81 14.26 -9.97
CA HIS A 353 -5.60 13.29 -9.21
C HIS A 353 -7.07 13.31 -9.66
N GLY A 354 -7.76 12.16 -9.65
CA GLY A 354 -9.22 12.12 -9.74
C GLY A 354 -9.87 12.29 -8.36
N ASP A 355 -10.96 13.05 -8.26
CA ASP A 355 -11.60 13.46 -7.00
C ASP A 355 -11.90 12.32 -6.02
N ALA A 356 -12.61 11.27 -6.45
CA ALA A 356 -12.94 10.14 -5.60
C ALA A 356 -11.70 9.34 -5.13
N ALA A 357 -10.74 9.09 -6.03
CA ALA A 357 -9.54 8.34 -5.68
C ALA A 357 -8.59 9.15 -4.76
N PHE A 358 -8.58 10.47 -4.88
CA PHE A 358 -7.77 11.35 -4.03
C PHE A 358 -8.26 11.36 -2.57
N ALA A 359 -9.59 11.22 -2.37
CA ALA A 359 -10.18 11.08 -1.04
C ALA A 359 -10.15 9.64 -0.50
N GLY A 360 -10.14 8.63 -1.38
CA GLY A 360 -10.26 7.21 -1.01
C GLY A 360 -8.95 6.43 -0.82
N GLU A 361 -7.90 6.73 -1.60
CA GLU A 361 -6.67 5.91 -1.62
C GLU A 361 -5.68 6.32 -0.53
N GLY A 362 -5.39 5.41 0.41
CA GLY A 362 -4.54 5.66 1.58
C GLY A 362 -3.11 6.12 1.27
N VAL A 363 -2.55 5.69 0.13
CA VAL A 363 -1.23 6.14 -0.34
C VAL A 363 -1.16 7.66 -0.56
N THR A 364 -2.29 8.33 -0.82
CA THR A 364 -2.39 9.79 -0.88
C THR A 364 -2.07 10.43 0.46
N PHE A 365 -2.67 9.91 1.54
CA PHE A 365 -2.42 10.36 2.91
C PHE A 365 -0.96 10.11 3.31
N GLU A 366 -0.45 8.90 3.09
CA GLU A 366 0.94 8.54 3.40
C GLU A 366 1.94 9.47 2.70
N THR A 367 1.71 9.79 1.42
CA THR A 367 2.63 10.62 0.62
C THR A 367 2.60 12.08 1.07
N ILE A 368 1.43 12.66 1.32
CA ILE A 368 1.32 14.05 1.78
C ILE A 368 1.96 14.19 3.18
N GLN A 369 1.85 13.18 4.05
CA GLN A 369 2.55 13.16 5.34
C GLN A 369 4.09 13.18 5.22
N MET A 370 4.66 12.76 4.08
CA MET A 370 6.11 12.83 3.83
C MET A 370 6.61 14.21 3.38
N SER A 371 5.72 15.09 2.89
CA SER A 371 6.06 16.39 2.26
C SER A 371 7.05 17.27 3.03
N ARG A 372 7.02 17.22 4.37
CA ARG A 372 7.85 18.03 5.29
C ARG A 372 8.89 17.23 6.08
N ILE A 373 9.06 15.92 5.82
CA ILE A 373 10.08 15.08 6.46
C ILE A 373 11.42 15.25 5.71
N PRO A 374 12.55 15.65 6.34
CA PRO A 374 13.76 16.06 5.61
C PRO A 374 14.35 15.03 4.65
N GLU A 375 14.21 13.74 4.97
CA GLU A 375 14.62 12.58 4.18
C GLU A 375 13.80 12.33 2.88
N TYR A 376 12.60 12.94 2.80
CA TYR A 376 11.64 12.80 1.70
C TYR A 376 11.26 14.14 1.02
N ALA A 377 11.40 15.27 1.72
CA ALA A 377 10.85 16.56 1.31
C ALA A 377 11.40 17.05 -0.04
N VAL A 378 10.50 17.44 -0.95
CA VAL A 378 10.78 17.90 -2.31
C VAL A 378 10.59 19.41 -2.51
N GLY A 379 10.39 20.17 -1.42
CA GLY A 379 10.00 21.58 -1.47
C GLY A 379 8.55 21.80 -1.92
N GLY A 380 7.67 20.85 -1.61
CA GLY A 380 6.24 20.92 -1.92
C GLY A 380 5.86 20.40 -3.29
N THR A 381 4.76 19.65 -3.35
CA THR A 381 4.09 19.19 -4.59
C THR A 381 2.89 20.08 -4.93
N ILE A 382 2.70 20.38 -6.22
CA ILE A 382 1.47 21.00 -6.72
C ILE A 382 0.48 19.88 -7.06
N ASN A 383 -0.51 19.67 -6.19
CA ASN A 383 -1.49 18.60 -6.26
C ASN A 383 -2.76 19.11 -6.98
N VAL A 384 -2.95 18.78 -8.25
CA VAL A 384 -4.09 19.24 -9.06
C VAL A 384 -5.19 18.18 -9.06
N VAL A 385 -6.32 18.44 -8.40
CA VAL A 385 -7.47 17.53 -8.39
C VAL A 385 -8.40 17.88 -9.55
N VAL A 386 -8.47 16.95 -10.50
CA VAL A 386 -9.29 16.97 -11.72
C VAL A 386 -10.71 16.52 -11.35
N ASN A 387 -11.42 17.40 -10.65
CA ASN A 387 -12.66 17.09 -9.95
C ASN A 387 -13.86 17.15 -10.90
N ASN A 388 -14.28 15.99 -11.39
CA ASN A 388 -15.47 15.85 -12.23
C ASN A 388 -16.75 15.59 -11.43
N GLN A 389 -16.66 15.57 -10.09
CA GLN A 389 -17.74 15.35 -9.15
C GLN A 389 -18.37 13.93 -9.24
N ILE A 390 -17.63 12.92 -9.74
CA ILE A 390 -18.16 11.55 -9.89
C ILE A 390 -17.07 10.44 -9.99
N GLY A 391 -16.95 9.63 -8.94
CA GLY A 391 -16.12 8.42 -8.89
C GLY A 391 -16.77 7.23 -9.60
N PHE A 392 -16.50 7.06 -10.90
CA PHE A 392 -17.16 6.08 -11.78
C PHE A 392 -18.67 6.35 -11.90
N THR A 393 -19.49 5.81 -10.99
CA THR A 393 -20.93 6.07 -10.78
C THR A 393 -21.25 6.69 -9.41
N THR A 394 -20.25 6.78 -8.53
CA THR A 394 -20.41 7.21 -7.13
C THR A 394 -20.33 8.74 -7.01
N TYR A 395 -21.36 9.35 -6.44
CA TYR A 395 -21.38 10.79 -6.15
C TYR A 395 -20.39 11.18 -5.02
N PRO A 396 -20.00 12.46 -4.89
CA PRO A 396 -18.98 12.89 -3.93
C PRO A 396 -19.34 12.59 -2.47
N SER A 397 -20.62 12.66 -2.10
CA SER A 397 -21.06 12.30 -0.74
C SER A 397 -21.02 10.78 -0.46
N GLY A 398 -20.81 9.93 -1.46
CA GLY A 398 -20.46 8.52 -1.30
C GLY A 398 -18.95 8.26 -1.32
N GLY A 399 -18.18 9.13 -1.98
CA GLY A 399 -16.73 8.98 -2.15
C GLY A 399 -15.83 9.60 -1.06
N SER A 400 -16.35 10.49 -0.21
CA SER A 400 -15.57 11.09 0.89
C SER A 400 -16.39 11.30 2.17
N SER A 401 -15.71 11.35 3.33
CA SER A 401 -16.26 11.77 4.63
C SER A 401 -16.08 13.27 4.93
N THR A 402 -15.50 14.02 4.00
CA THR A 402 -15.15 15.45 4.17
C THR A 402 -16.09 16.37 3.37
N ARG A 403 -15.80 17.68 3.34
CA ARG A 403 -16.53 18.69 2.54
C ARG A 403 -16.05 18.67 1.09
N TYR A 404 -14.74 18.71 0.91
CA TYR A 404 -14.04 18.68 -0.36
C TYR A 404 -13.05 17.52 -0.38
N THR A 405 -12.82 16.95 -1.56
CA THR A 405 -11.75 15.97 -1.78
C THR A 405 -10.37 16.51 -1.34
N THR A 406 -10.14 17.82 -1.44
CA THR A 406 -8.91 18.49 -0.98
C THR A 406 -8.80 18.73 0.53
N ASP A 407 -9.76 18.32 1.38
CA ASP A 407 -9.67 18.51 2.84
C ASP A 407 -8.42 17.85 3.47
N VAL A 408 -7.84 16.83 2.82
CA VAL A 408 -6.56 16.21 3.20
C VAL A 408 -5.41 17.23 3.30
N ALA A 409 -5.46 18.34 2.54
CA ALA A 409 -4.49 19.44 2.60
C ALA A 409 -4.31 20.02 4.02
N LYS A 410 -5.37 19.99 4.82
CA LYS A 410 -5.42 20.64 6.14
C LYS A 410 -4.58 19.90 7.18
N MET A 411 -4.27 18.61 6.99
CA MET A 411 -3.49 17.83 7.95
C MET A 411 -2.00 18.23 8.00
N VAL A 412 -1.46 18.80 6.92
CA VAL A 412 -0.07 19.29 6.82
C VAL A 412 0.03 20.82 6.81
N GLU A 413 -1.07 21.50 7.17
CA GLU A 413 -1.21 22.97 7.15
C GLU A 413 -1.04 23.57 5.74
N SER A 414 -1.64 22.98 4.69
CA SER A 414 -1.52 23.46 3.30
C SER A 414 -2.81 24.07 2.72
N PRO A 415 -2.72 25.05 1.81
CA PRO A 415 -3.86 25.68 1.16
C PRO A 415 -4.56 24.77 0.14
N ALA A 416 -5.88 24.91 0.04
CA ALA A 416 -6.67 24.41 -1.09
C ALA A 416 -7.25 25.61 -1.87
N LEU A 417 -6.99 25.64 -3.17
CA LEU A 417 -7.53 26.61 -4.11
C LEU A 417 -8.57 25.89 -4.97
N HIS A 418 -9.74 26.47 -5.14
CA HIS A 418 -10.84 25.89 -5.90
C HIS A 418 -11.19 26.81 -7.06
N ALA A 419 -11.33 26.25 -8.26
CA ALA A 419 -11.67 27.01 -9.46
C ALA A 419 -12.73 26.27 -10.29
N ASN A 420 -13.72 27.01 -10.80
CA ASN A 420 -14.67 26.52 -11.78
C ASN A 420 -13.94 26.18 -13.09
N ALA A 421 -13.97 24.92 -13.52
CA ALA A 421 -13.26 24.48 -14.72
C ALA A 421 -13.84 25.07 -16.01
N GLN A 422 -15.06 25.63 -16.01
CA GLN A 422 -15.58 26.42 -17.14
C GLN A 422 -15.10 27.88 -17.14
N ASN A 423 -14.57 28.41 -16.03
CA ASN A 423 -14.00 29.77 -15.97
C ASN A 423 -12.48 29.72 -16.11
N VAL A 424 -12.00 29.92 -17.33
CA VAL A 424 -10.58 29.83 -17.69
C VAL A 424 -9.72 30.81 -16.89
N GLU A 425 -10.19 32.04 -16.65
CA GLU A 425 -9.45 33.05 -15.90
C GLU A 425 -9.31 32.69 -14.41
N ALA A 426 -10.35 32.09 -13.82
CA ALA A 426 -10.29 31.56 -12.44
C ALA A 426 -9.31 30.39 -12.32
N VAL A 427 -9.24 29.51 -13.33
CA VAL A 427 -8.25 28.42 -13.41
C VAL A 427 -6.83 28.97 -13.55
N VAL A 428 -6.62 30.00 -14.37
CA VAL A 428 -5.32 30.68 -14.50
C VAL A 428 -4.90 31.32 -13.18
N LEU A 429 -5.80 32.04 -12.49
CA LEU A 429 -5.51 32.64 -11.17
C LEU A 429 -5.10 31.56 -10.15
N ALA A 430 -5.89 30.48 -10.01
CA ALA A 430 -5.56 29.38 -9.11
C ALA A 430 -4.19 28.75 -9.44
N SER A 431 -3.85 28.64 -10.73
CA SER A 431 -2.58 28.08 -11.19
C SER A 431 -1.39 28.99 -10.87
N ARG A 432 -1.53 30.31 -11.07
CA ARG A 432 -0.51 31.33 -10.72
C ARG A 432 -0.26 31.33 -9.21
N LEU A 433 -1.32 31.41 -8.41
CA LEU A 433 -1.24 31.47 -6.94
C LEU A 433 -0.63 30.19 -6.34
N ALA A 434 -1.01 29.01 -6.86
CA ALA A 434 -0.44 27.75 -6.39
C ALA A 434 1.07 27.65 -6.70
N PHE A 435 1.48 28.01 -7.92
CA PHE A 435 2.88 28.01 -8.29
C PHE A 435 3.70 28.99 -7.44
N GLU A 436 3.23 30.25 -7.30
CA GLU A 436 3.88 31.24 -6.44
C GLU A 436 4.00 30.78 -4.98
N TYR A 437 2.93 30.22 -4.41
CA TYR A 437 2.93 29.71 -3.03
C TYR A 437 3.98 28.60 -2.86
N ARG A 438 4.01 27.61 -3.78
CA ARG A 438 4.98 26.50 -3.73
C ARG A 438 6.41 27.03 -3.79
N GLN A 439 6.71 27.93 -4.74
CA GLN A 439 8.05 28.50 -4.90
C GLN A 439 8.48 29.37 -3.71
N ARG A 440 7.55 30.11 -3.07
CA ARG A 440 7.84 30.96 -1.91
C ARG A 440 8.03 30.16 -0.61
N PHE A 441 7.15 29.19 -0.33
CA PHE A 441 7.07 28.54 0.99
C PHE A 441 7.62 27.11 1.03
N GLY A 442 7.88 26.47 -0.12
CA GLY A 442 8.41 25.10 -0.16
C GLY A 442 7.45 24.03 0.38
N LYS A 443 6.14 24.30 0.32
CA LYS A 443 5.05 23.46 0.88
C LYS A 443 4.10 22.99 -0.22
N ASP A 444 3.46 21.84 0.02
CA ASP A 444 2.39 21.33 -0.83
C ASP A 444 1.24 22.33 -0.96
N VAL A 445 0.60 22.33 -2.13
CA VAL A 445 -0.58 23.16 -2.45
C VAL A 445 -1.53 22.38 -3.34
N PHE A 446 -2.83 22.58 -3.11
CA PHE A 446 -3.88 21.76 -3.71
C PHE A 446 -4.77 22.63 -4.60
N VAL A 447 -4.94 22.25 -5.87
CA VAL A 447 -5.74 22.97 -6.87
C VAL A 447 -6.91 22.09 -7.31
N ASN A 448 -8.10 22.36 -6.77
CA ASN A 448 -9.34 21.65 -7.03
C ASN A 448 -10.07 22.28 -8.22
N LEU A 449 -9.86 21.73 -9.41
CA LEU A 449 -10.52 22.14 -10.66
C LEU A 449 -11.90 21.48 -10.73
N VAL A 450 -12.96 22.20 -10.39
CA VAL A 450 -14.33 21.68 -10.34
C VAL A 450 -14.97 21.79 -11.72
N GLY A 451 -15.07 20.65 -12.39
CA GLY A 451 -15.69 20.51 -13.70
C GLY A 451 -16.82 19.48 -13.67
N PHE A 452 -16.95 18.78 -14.78
CA PHE A 452 -17.82 17.62 -14.94
C PHE A 452 -17.21 16.62 -15.91
N ARG A 453 -17.84 15.46 -16.08
CA ARG A 453 -17.46 14.44 -17.07
C ARG A 453 -18.56 14.33 -18.13
N LYS A 454 -18.32 14.82 -19.34
CA LYS A 454 -19.32 14.90 -20.43
C LYS A 454 -19.93 13.55 -20.81
N TYR A 455 -19.12 12.49 -20.77
CA TYR A 455 -19.48 11.11 -21.10
C TYR A 455 -19.55 10.22 -19.84
N GLY A 456 -19.82 8.92 -20.02
CA GLY A 456 -19.65 7.91 -18.96
C GLY A 456 -18.21 7.81 -18.44
N HIS A 457 -17.94 6.87 -17.55
CA HIS A 457 -16.59 6.71 -16.99
C HIS A 457 -15.53 6.50 -18.09
N ASN A 458 -15.90 5.73 -19.11
CA ASN A 458 -15.28 5.71 -20.43
C ASN A 458 -16.34 6.11 -21.48
N GLU A 459 -15.92 6.39 -22.71
CA GLU A 459 -16.78 7.01 -23.74
C GLU A 459 -17.92 6.12 -24.26
N LEU A 460 -17.92 4.81 -23.92
CA LEU A 460 -18.94 3.84 -24.29
C LEU A 460 -19.88 3.46 -23.13
N ASP A 461 -19.73 4.11 -21.97
CA ASP A 461 -20.52 3.88 -20.76
C ASP A 461 -21.75 4.81 -20.68
N MET A 462 -22.83 4.37 -20.02
CA MET A 462 -24.13 5.03 -19.97
C MET A 462 -24.45 5.51 -18.54
N PRO A 463 -23.97 6.71 -18.15
CA PRO A 463 -24.01 7.16 -16.76
C PRO A 463 -25.41 7.50 -16.25
N LYS A 464 -26.37 7.73 -17.15
CA LYS A 464 -27.78 7.98 -16.79
C LYS A 464 -28.44 6.84 -16.01
N PHE A 465 -27.88 5.62 -16.05
CA PHE A 465 -28.36 4.50 -15.22
C PHE A 465 -28.19 4.72 -13.70
N THR A 466 -27.32 5.64 -13.28
CA THR A 466 -27.09 5.93 -11.84
C THR A 466 -27.05 7.43 -11.51
N ASN A 467 -26.74 8.31 -12.47
CA ASN A 467 -26.52 9.73 -12.22
C ASN A 467 -27.40 10.66 -13.09
N ALA A 468 -28.64 10.25 -13.38
CA ALA A 468 -29.55 10.94 -14.30
C ALA A 468 -29.66 12.45 -14.09
N ASP A 469 -29.89 12.93 -12.86
CA ASP A 469 -30.09 14.36 -12.53
C ASP A 469 -28.84 15.22 -12.70
N MET A 470 -27.65 14.61 -12.61
CA MET A 470 -26.37 15.27 -12.91
C MET A 470 -26.20 15.36 -14.42
N TYR A 471 -26.43 14.27 -15.15
CA TYR A 471 -26.26 14.26 -16.60
C TYR A 471 -27.32 15.09 -17.35
N ALA A 472 -28.52 15.24 -16.80
CA ALA A 472 -29.54 16.18 -17.29
C ALA A 472 -29.16 17.67 -17.09
N ARG A 473 -28.09 17.97 -16.34
CA ARG A 473 -27.42 19.28 -16.29
C ARG A 473 -26.23 19.33 -17.26
N VAL A 474 -25.40 18.28 -17.28
CA VAL A 474 -24.25 18.15 -18.21
C VAL A 474 -24.69 18.33 -19.67
N GLU A 475 -25.81 17.72 -20.08
CA GLU A 475 -26.35 17.83 -21.45
C GLU A 475 -26.82 19.24 -21.83
N LYS A 476 -26.95 20.15 -20.86
CA LYS A 476 -27.31 21.56 -21.09
C LYS A 476 -26.09 22.50 -21.10
N LYS A 477 -24.87 21.96 -20.92
CA LYS A 477 -23.63 22.73 -20.91
C LYS A 477 -22.93 22.66 -22.25
N ASN A 478 -22.50 23.83 -22.74
CA ASN A 478 -21.50 23.89 -23.78
C ASN A 478 -20.14 23.43 -23.22
N ASP A 479 -19.21 23.05 -24.10
CA ASP A 479 -17.82 22.88 -23.68
C ASP A 479 -17.14 24.24 -23.44
N VAL A 480 -16.06 24.22 -22.64
CA VAL A 480 -15.42 25.43 -22.09
C VAL A 480 -14.86 26.37 -23.17
N LEU A 481 -14.56 25.87 -24.37
CA LEU A 481 -14.14 26.69 -25.51
C LEU A 481 -15.25 27.65 -25.96
N VAL A 482 -16.51 27.18 -26.01
CA VAL A 482 -17.66 28.01 -26.40
C VAL A 482 -17.95 29.07 -25.33
N GLU A 483 -17.94 28.70 -24.05
CA GLU A 483 -18.18 29.65 -22.97
C GLU A 483 -17.10 30.75 -22.92
N TYR A 484 -15.83 30.37 -23.05
CA TYR A 484 -14.73 31.34 -23.08
C TYR A 484 -14.72 32.20 -24.37
N ARG A 485 -15.09 31.64 -25.53
CA ARG A 485 -15.33 32.43 -26.77
C ARG A 485 -16.40 33.50 -26.52
N ASN A 486 -17.54 33.12 -25.98
CA ASN A 486 -18.65 34.03 -25.68
C ASN A 486 -18.24 35.15 -24.72
N PHE A 487 -17.47 34.83 -23.69
CA PHE A 487 -16.88 35.79 -22.75
C PHE A 487 -15.88 36.75 -23.41
N LEU A 488 -15.01 36.27 -24.31
CA LEU A 488 -14.04 37.11 -25.02
C LEU A 488 -14.70 38.06 -26.03
N LEU A 489 -15.80 37.63 -26.65
CA LEU A 489 -16.61 38.45 -27.55
C LEU A 489 -17.44 39.49 -26.79
N SER A 490 -18.09 39.11 -25.68
CA SER A 490 -18.97 40.02 -24.92
C SER A 490 -18.21 41.13 -24.19
N ASN A 491 -16.97 40.86 -23.77
CA ASN A 491 -16.04 41.87 -23.26
C ASN A 491 -15.40 42.75 -24.36
N GLY A 492 -15.73 42.51 -25.65
CA GLY A 492 -15.20 43.29 -26.78
C GLY A 492 -13.70 43.13 -27.04
N ALA A 493 -13.05 42.14 -26.42
CA ALA A 493 -11.61 41.95 -26.54
C ALA A 493 -11.20 41.38 -27.91
N PHE A 494 -12.09 40.62 -28.56
CA PHE A 494 -11.84 39.93 -29.83
C PHE A 494 -13.01 40.02 -30.80
N THR A 495 -12.71 39.77 -32.06
CA THR A 495 -13.67 39.57 -33.15
C THR A 495 -13.86 38.09 -33.45
N GLU A 496 -15.02 37.75 -34.01
CA GLU A 496 -15.37 36.38 -34.42
C GLU A 496 -14.38 35.80 -35.46
N SER A 497 -13.78 36.64 -36.30
CA SER A 497 -12.75 36.23 -37.26
C SER A 497 -11.39 35.93 -36.62
N GLU A 498 -10.98 36.65 -35.56
CA GLU A 498 -9.74 36.33 -34.83
C GLU A 498 -9.81 34.95 -34.17
N LEU A 499 -10.94 34.65 -33.52
CA LEU A 499 -11.13 33.39 -32.79
C LEU A 499 -11.35 32.19 -33.73
N SER A 500 -12.10 32.38 -34.83
CA SER A 500 -12.31 31.33 -35.84
C SER A 500 -11.03 30.92 -36.57
N ALA A 501 -10.08 31.83 -36.76
CA ALA A 501 -8.79 31.53 -37.39
C ALA A 501 -7.99 30.51 -36.57
N VAL A 502 -7.90 30.71 -35.25
CA VAL A 502 -7.19 29.81 -34.32
C VAL A 502 -7.77 28.39 -34.35
N GLU A 503 -9.10 28.26 -34.36
CA GLU A 503 -9.78 26.96 -34.42
C GLU A 503 -9.55 26.26 -35.77
N GLY A 504 -9.57 27.00 -36.87
CA GLY A 504 -9.28 26.48 -38.22
C GLY A 504 -7.83 26.01 -38.39
N GLU A 505 -6.86 26.79 -37.89
CA GLU A 505 -5.43 26.41 -37.85
C GLU A 505 -5.24 25.12 -37.05
N THR A 506 -5.84 25.04 -35.86
CA THR A 506 -5.77 23.85 -34.98
C THR A 506 -6.32 22.60 -35.68
N GLN A 507 -7.51 22.70 -36.30
CA GLN A 507 -8.13 21.60 -37.02
C GLN A 507 -7.27 21.12 -38.21
N ALA A 508 -6.66 22.04 -38.96
CA ALA A 508 -5.79 21.70 -40.09
C ALA A 508 -4.53 20.93 -39.64
N VAL A 509 -3.95 21.27 -38.49
CA VAL A 509 -2.81 20.54 -37.91
C VAL A 509 -3.19 19.09 -37.55
N PHE A 510 -4.36 18.87 -36.93
CA PHE A 510 -4.84 17.53 -36.60
C PHE A 510 -5.13 16.69 -37.86
N GLU A 511 -5.74 17.27 -38.89
CA GLU A 511 -5.97 16.58 -40.17
C GLU A 511 -4.67 16.22 -40.91
N ALA A 512 -3.64 17.06 -40.82
CA ALA A 512 -2.32 16.76 -41.38
C ALA A 512 -1.63 15.60 -40.62
N ALA A 513 -1.73 15.57 -39.29
CA ALA A 513 -1.17 14.47 -38.48
C ALA A 513 -1.95 13.14 -38.66
N LEU A 514 -3.28 13.20 -38.83
CA LEU A 514 -4.10 11.99 -39.08
C LEU A 514 -3.78 11.31 -40.42
N LYS A 515 -3.26 12.09 -41.38
CA LYS A 515 -2.72 11.59 -42.65
C LYS A 515 -1.35 10.93 -42.44
N ARG A 516 -0.36 11.65 -41.87
CA ARG A 516 1.01 11.11 -41.64
C ARG A 516 1.04 9.86 -40.75
N SER A 517 0.12 9.73 -39.81
CA SER A 517 -0.02 8.53 -38.95
C SER A 517 -0.48 7.27 -39.69
N ILE A 518 -0.78 7.34 -40.98
CA ILE A 518 -1.02 6.15 -41.83
C ILE A 518 0.32 5.49 -42.18
N ASP A 519 1.36 6.31 -42.37
CA ASP A 519 2.68 5.88 -42.86
C ASP A 519 3.59 5.33 -41.74
N ILE A 520 3.20 5.51 -40.46
CA ILE A 520 3.93 4.99 -39.30
C ILE A 520 3.72 3.48 -39.18
N SER A 521 4.58 2.72 -39.87
CA SER A 521 4.60 1.25 -39.82
C SER A 521 5.13 0.71 -38.49
N VAL A 522 6.17 1.35 -37.94
CA VAL A 522 6.82 1.07 -36.66
C VAL A 522 6.94 2.38 -35.88
N MET A 523 6.67 2.36 -34.57
CA MET A 523 6.81 3.55 -33.73
C MET A 523 8.28 3.87 -33.46
N PRO A 524 8.70 5.15 -33.44
CA PRO A 524 10.04 5.52 -32.98
C PRO A 524 10.20 5.18 -31.49
N PRO A 525 11.38 4.75 -31.00
CA PRO A 525 11.56 4.40 -29.59
C PRO A 525 11.32 5.63 -28.70
N PRO A 526 10.60 5.50 -27.57
CA PRO A 526 10.24 6.65 -26.74
C PRO A 526 11.47 7.26 -26.06
N PRO A 527 11.51 8.59 -25.83
CA PRO A 527 12.69 9.29 -25.32
C PRO A 527 13.29 8.70 -24.03
N GLN A 528 12.44 8.21 -23.12
CA GLN A 528 12.88 7.62 -21.83
C GLN A 528 13.75 6.37 -22.01
N ALA A 529 13.45 5.51 -23.00
CA ALA A 529 14.16 4.25 -23.23
C ALA A 529 15.63 4.47 -23.66
N LEU A 530 15.97 5.68 -24.13
CA LEU A 530 17.31 6.04 -24.61
C LEU A 530 18.25 6.53 -23.50
N ALA A 531 17.72 6.85 -22.31
CA ALA A 531 18.49 7.44 -21.21
C ALA A 531 19.21 6.40 -20.32
N TRP A 532 18.62 5.22 -20.13
CA TRP A 532 19.06 4.25 -19.11
C TRP A 532 20.29 3.44 -19.53
N LYS A 533 21.49 4.00 -19.35
CA LYS A 533 22.77 3.33 -19.65
C LYS A 533 23.40 2.72 -18.39
N PRO A 534 23.82 1.44 -18.41
CA PRO A 534 24.57 0.83 -17.33
C PRO A 534 25.83 1.64 -16.98
N ALA A 535 26.19 1.65 -15.70
CA ALA A 535 27.36 2.38 -15.20
C ALA A 535 28.70 1.65 -15.42
N VAL A 536 28.62 0.36 -15.74
CA VAL A 536 29.74 -0.59 -15.92
C VAL A 536 29.44 -1.46 -17.14
N SER A 537 30.47 -1.94 -17.83
CA SER A 537 30.37 -2.89 -18.95
C SER A 537 31.44 -3.99 -18.82
N GLY A 538 31.13 -5.21 -19.26
CA GLY A 538 32.05 -6.35 -19.16
C GLY A 538 31.88 -7.16 -17.86
N PRO A 539 32.93 -7.86 -17.38
CA PRO A 539 32.84 -8.74 -16.22
C PRO A 539 32.40 -8.04 -14.93
N THR A 540 31.78 -8.79 -14.02
CA THR A 540 31.32 -8.31 -12.70
C THR A 540 32.18 -8.86 -11.55
N PRO A 541 33.42 -8.39 -11.38
CA PRO A 541 34.20 -8.69 -10.17
C PRO A 541 33.54 -7.98 -8.99
N THR A 542 33.18 -8.73 -7.95
CA THR A 542 32.52 -8.17 -6.75
C THR A 542 33.40 -8.21 -5.50
N GLY A 543 34.54 -8.89 -5.56
CA GLY A 543 35.59 -8.79 -4.55
C GLY A 543 36.19 -7.39 -4.42
N VAL A 544 36.91 -7.16 -3.33
CA VAL A 544 37.64 -5.93 -3.02
C VAL A 544 38.99 -6.29 -2.41
N GLU A 545 40.05 -5.55 -2.75
CA GLU A 545 41.39 -5.76 -2.19
C GLU A 545 41.38 -5.87 -0.66
N VAL A 546 42.01 -6.92 -0.12
CA VAL A 546 41.93 -7.25 1.32
C VAL A 546 42.47 -6.11 2.19
N GLN A 547 43.55 -5.44 1.76
CA GLN A 547 44.10 -4.26 2.44
C GLN A 547 43.09 -3.10 2.50
N ARG A 548 42.36 -2.85 1.40
CA ARG A 548 41.30 -1.83 1.34
C ARG A 548 40.12 -2.19 2.24
N LEU A 549 39.78 -3.48 2.38
CA LEU A 549 38.78 -3.95 3.35
C LEU A 549 39.24 -3.78 4.80
N VAL A 550 40.53 -3.97 5.11
CA VAL A 550 41.09 -3.69 6.45
C VAL A 550 40.99 -2.20 6.79
N GLU A 551 41.32 -1.31 5.85
CA GLU A 551 41.22 0.14 6.02
C GLU A 551 39.77 0.59 6.22
N LEU A 552 38.86 0.16 5.33
CA LEU A 552 37.43 0.42 5.47
C LEU A 552 36.86 -0.08 6.79
N GLY A 553 37.16 -1.32 7.18
CA GLY A 553 36.68 -1.92 8.42
C GLY A 553 37.16 -1.19 9.68
N LYS A 554 38.32 -0.51 9.61
CA LYS A 554 38.85 0.33 10.69
C LYS A 554 38.14 1.69 10.75
N SER A 555 37.96 2.38 9.61
CA SER A 555 37.16 3.61 9.56
C SER A 555 35.72 3.40 10.07
N LEU A 556 35.05 2.34 9.61
CA LEU A 556 33.66 2.00 9.96
C LEU A 556 33.41 1.72 11.45
N ASN A 557 34.47 1.54 12.25
CA ASN A 557 34.36 1.30 13.69
C ASN A 557 35.14 2.34 14.52
N ALA A 558 35.66 3.39 13.87
CA ALA A 558 36.22 4.56 14.53
C ALA A 558 35.11 5.52 14.99
N VAL A 559 35.32 6.21 16.10
CA VAL A 559 34.48 7.31 16.58
C VAL A 559 35.36 8.41 17.19
N PRO A 560 34.93 9.68 17.21
CA PRO A 560 35.69 10.76 17.85
C PRO A 560 35.99 10.48 19.31
N ALA A 561 37.15 10.92 19.80
CA ALA A 561 37.62 10.60 21.17
C ALA A 561 36.74 11.16 22.30
N ASP A 562 35.91 12.18 22.01
CA ASP A 562 34.91 12.76 22.92
C ASP A 562 33.51 12.13 22.77
N PHE A 563 33.34 11.15 21.89
CA PHE A 563 32.07 10.48 21.59
C PHE A 563 31.83 9.28 22.51
N GLN A 564 31.02 9.48 23.56
CA GLN A 564 30.68 8.41 24.49
C GLN A 564 29.64 7.46 23.87
N LEU A 565 30.09 6.37 23.25
CA LEU A 565 29.24 5.24 22.84
C LEU A 565 28.53 4.58 24.03
N HIS A 566 27.34 4.02 23.79
CA HIS A 566 26.68 3.11 24.71
C HIS A 566 27.55 1.84 24.92
N PRO A 567 27.69 1.27 26.14
CA PRO A 567 28.60 0.17 26.41
C PRO A 567 28.44 -1.06 25.48
N ALA A 568 27.20 -1.41 25.12
CA ALA A 568 26.93 -2.51 24.19
C ALA A 568 27.44 -2.21 22.76
N ILE A 569 27.27 -0.98 22.26
CA ILE A 569 27.76 -0.58 20.93
C ILE A 569 29.29 -0.51 20.93
N LYS A 570 29.90 0.02 22.00
CA LYS A 570 31.35 0.02 22.18
C LYS A 570 31.94 -1.40 22.19
N ARG A 571 31.20 -2.39 22.71
CA ARG A 571 31.57 -3.80 22.63
C ARG A 571 31.52 -4.32 21.19
N ILE A 572 30.40 -4.11 20.47
CA ILE A 572 30.25 -4.52 19.06
C ILE A 572 31.37 -3.94 18.18
N PHE A 573 31.65 -2.64 18.30
CA PHE A 573 32.70 -1.98 17.51
C PHE A 573 34.10 -2.56 17.84
N LYS A 574 34.38 -2.88 19.11
CA LYS A 574 35.64 -3.55 19.49
C LYS A 574 35.73 -4.98 18.95
N GLU A 575 34.63 -5.72 18.94
CA GLU A 575 34.56 -7.08 18.38
C GLU A 575 34.74 -7.05 16.85
N ARG A 576 34.20 -6.05 16.16
CA ARG A 576 34.42 -5.78 14.72
C ARG A 576 35.84 -5.37 14.36
N VAL A 577 36.45 -4.43 15.10
CA VAL A 577 37.86 -4.06 14.90
C VAL A 577 38.76 -5.28 15.07
N LYS A 578 38.51 -6.11 16.11
CA LYS A 578 39.24 -7.37 16.29
C LYS A 578 39.05 -8.30 15.08
N ALA A 579 37.82 -8.47 14.58
CA ALA A 579 37.55 -9.36 13.45
C ALA A 579 38.30 -8.93 12.16
N ILE A 580 38.44 -7.62 11.94
CA ILE A 580 39.28 -7.04 10.89
C ILE A 580 40.77 -7.32 11.14
N ASP A 581 41.28 -7.03 12.35
CA ASP A 581 42.68 -7.26 12.72
C ASP A 581 43.09 -8.75 12.68
N THR A 582 42.15 -9.68 12.89
CA THR A 582 42.37 -11.14 12.81
C THR A 582 41.87 -11.77 11.51
N GLY A 583 41.45 -10.98 10.52
CA GLY A 583 40.98 -11.45 9.21
C GLY A 583 39.82 -12.47 9.27
N SER A 584 39.03 -12.51 10.34
CA SER A 584 38.13 -13.62 10.64
C SER A 584 37.02 -13.26 11.63
N ASN A 585 35.87 -13.93 11.51
CA ASN A 585 34.64 -13.64 12.26
C ASN A 585 33.96 -12.32 11.81
N ILE A 586 34.00 -12.02 10.50
CA ILE A 586 33.29 -10.88 9.93
C ILE A 586 31.78 -11.14 10.01
N ASP A 587 31.07 -10.35 10.82
CA ASP A 587 29.61 -10.46 11.00
C ASP A 587 28.81 -9.82 9.85
N THR A 588 27.55 -10.21 9.69
CA THR A 588 26.69 -9.74 8.58
C THR A 588 26.51 -8.22 8.53
N GLY A 589 26.44 -7.53 9.66
CA GLY A 589 26.33 -6.06 9.69
C GLY A 589 27.65 -5.35 9.37
N LEU A 590 28.80 -5.98 9.66
CA LEU A 590 30.10 -5.50 9.19
C LEU A 590 30.28 -5.76 7.68
N ALA A 591 29.88 -6.95 7.20
CA ALA A 591 29.86 -7.29 5.77
C ALA A 591 28.99 -6.33 4.95
N GLU A 592 27.79 -6.01 5.44
CA GLU A 592 26.88 -5.05 4.82
C GLU A 592 27.51 -3.64 4.77
N ALA A 593 28.08 -3.15 5.87
CA ALA A 593 28.77 -1.87 5.91
C ALA A 593 30.01 -1.82 4.99
N LEU A 594 30.77 -2.91 4.87
CA LEU A 594 31.88 -3.03 3.91
C LEU A 594 31.40 -3.01 2.46
N ALA A 595 30.22 -3.58 2.14
CA ALA A 595 29.64 -3.51 0.80
C ALA A 595 29.30 -2.06 0.44
N TYR A 596 28.68 -1.31 1.35
CA TYR A 596 28.30 0.08 1.11
C TYR A 596 29.52 1.01 1.03
N ALA A 597 30.47 0.87 1.95
CA ALA A 597 31.69 1.66 1.97
C ALA A 597 32.58 1.42 0.74
N SER A 598 32.67 0.17 0.25
CA SER A 598 33.40 -0.13 -0.98
C SER A 598 32.69 0.41 -2.22
N LEU A 599 31.36 0.30 -2.34
CA LEU A 599 30.59 0.91 -3.43
C LEU A 599 30.72 2.45 -3.46
N ALA A 600 30.71 3.10 -2.30
CA ALA A 600 30.89 4.55 -2.20
C ALA A 600 32.27 5.01 -2.68
N GLN A 601 33.32 4.27 -2.31
CA GLN A 601 34.67 4.46 -2.84
C GLN A 601 34.78 4.15 -4.35
N ASP A 602 34.10 3.11 -4.85
CA ASP A 602 33.94 2.81 -6.29
C ASP A 602 33.07 3.89 -7.00
N GLY A 603 32.60 4.89 -6.25
CA GLY A 603 31.99 6.12 -6.74
C GLY A 603 30.48 6.07 -6.85
N PHE A 604 29.82 4.96 -6.50
CA PHE A 604 28.37 4.83 -6.44
C PHE A 604 27.80 5.59 -5.23
N ARG A 605 26.48 5.81 -5.23
CA ARG A 605 25.71 6.18 -4.04
C ARG A 605 25.05 4.94 -3.45
N VAL A 606 24.78 4.95 -2.16
CA VAL A 606 23.98 3.94 -1.47
C VAL A 606 22.94 4.67 -0.64
N ARG A 607 21.66 4.35 -0.86
CA ARG A 607 20.54 4.85 -0.07
C ARG A 607 19.79 3.67 0.50
N LEU A 608 19.73 3.57 1.83
CA LEU A 608 18.95 2.56 2.54
C LEU A 608 17.91 3.23 3.42
N VAL A 609 16.64 2.92 3.18
CA VAL A 609 15.50 3.55 3.87
C VAL A 609 14.54 2.49 4.37
N GLY A 610 14.18 2.56 5.64
CA GLY A 610 13.28 1.60 6.27
C GLY A 610 13.04 1.91 7.73
N GLN A 611 12.17 1.14 8.37
CA GLN A 611 11.76 1.42 9.75
C GLN A 611 12.89 1.01 10.71
N ASP A 612 13.35 1.95 11.54
CA ASP A 612 14.51 1.79 12.44
C ASP A 612 15.87 1.48 11.77
N SER A 613 15.97 1.56 10.44
CA SER A 613 17.12 1.09 9.66
C SER A 613 18.49 1.67 10.04
N LYS A 614 18.56 2.91 10.58
CA LYS A 614 19.79 3.51 11.14
C LYS A 614 20.42 2.65 12.26
N ARG A 615 19.59 1.94 13.04
CA ARG A 615 19.99 0.91 14.02
C ARG A 615 19.98 -0.49 13.39
N GLY A 616 19.01 -0.73 12.51
CA GLY A 616 18.50 -2.03 12.10
C GLY A 616 17.58 -2.60 13.19
N THR A 617 16.44 -3.20 12.81
CA THR A 617 15.44 -3.78 13.72
C THR A 617 16.10 -4.61 14.83
N PHE A 618 16.94 -5.56 14.43
CA PHE A 618 17.60 -6.55 15.30
C PHE A 618 18.86 -6.03 16.02
N SER A 619 19.15 -4.73 15.93
CA SER A 619 20.33 -4.05 16.49
C SER A 619 21.66 -4.63 15.99
N HIS A 620 21.75 -4.82 14.67
CA HIS A 620 22.93 -5.41 14.01
C HIS A 620 23.75 -4.38 13.20
N ARG A 621 23.11 -3.34 12.64
CA ARG A 621 23.75 -2.43 11.69
C ARG A 621 24.57 -1.36 12.41
N HIS A 622 23.89 -0.52 13.19
CA HIS A 622 24.47 0.66 13.85
C HIS A 622 25.21 1.62 12.89
N SER A 623 24.69 1.82 11.68
CA SER A 623 25.25 2.79 10.72
C SER A 623 25.21 4.21 11.27
N THR A 624 24.28 4.50 12.18
CA THR A 624 24.22 5.74 12.94
C THR A 624 24.17 5.44 14.44
N VAL A 625 24.97 6.17 15.21
CA VAL A 625 25.12 6.02 16.67
C VAL A 625 24.92 7.36 17.40
N GLN A 626 24.54 7.33 18.68
CA GLN A 626 24.29 8.53 19.48
C GLN A 626 25.19 8.60 20.73
N CYS A 627 25.83 9.75 20.93
CA CYS A 627 26.69 10.01 22.08
C CYS A 627 25.85 10.13 23.36
N GLN A 628 26.07 9.23 24.32
CA GLN A 628 25.34 9.15 25.59
C GLN A 628 25.56 10.36 26.51
N LYS A 629 26.56 11.20 26.22
CA LYS A 629 26.88 12.42 26.97
C LYS A 629 26.34 13.70 26.34
N THR A 630 26.26 13.76 25.00
CA THR A 630 26.01 15.01 24.27
C THR A 630 24.83 14.95 23.31
N PHE A 631 24.16 13.80 23.16
CA PHE A 631 23.06 13.52 22.22
C PHE A 631 23.38 13.74 20.72
N ARG A 632 24.54 14.32 20.37
CA ARG A 632 25.14 14.31 19.03
C ARG A 632 25.06 12.92 18.41
N VAL A 633 24.66 12.92 17.15
CA VAL A 633 24.57 11.75 16.28
C VAL A 633 25.85 11.69 15.44
N PHE A 634 26.32 10.47 15.14
CA PHE A 634 27.48 10.22 14.27
C PHE A 634 27.14 9.08 13.30
N ASN A 635 27.46 9.27 12.02
CA ASN A 635 27.34 8.28 10.97
C ASN A 635 28.70 7.57 10.83
N ILE A 636 28.74 6.23 10.86
CA ILE A 636 30.00 5.47 10.77
C ILE A 636 30.70 5.64 9.42
N PHE A 637 29.97 6.07 8.39
CA PHE A 637 30.53 6.36 7.07
C PHE A 637 31.22 7.74 7.00
N SER A 638 31.12 8.60 8.03
CA SER A 638 31.73 9.94 8.01
C SER A 638 33.27 9.94 7.96
N GLU A 639 33.93 8.87 8.41
CA GLU A 639 35.40 8.70 8.37
C GLU A 639 35.84 7.76 7.23
N VAL A 640 34.93 7.45 6.29
CA VAL A 640 35.19 6.64 5.09
C VAL A 640 35.37 7.57 3.89
N PRO A 641 36.41 7.40 3.04
CA PRO A 641 36.53 8.16 1.79
C PRO A 641 35.29 7.96 0.88
N ASN A 642 34.69 9.05 0.42
CA ASN A 642 33.38 9.10 -0.27
C ASN A 642 32.18 8.59 0.57
N GLY A 643 32.32 8.38 1.89
CA GLY A 643 31.27 7.83 2.75
C GLY A 643 30.07 8.75 2.97
N ASP A 644 30.18 10.03 2.59
CA ASP A 644 29.06 10.96 2.38
C ASP A 644 28.00 10.44 1.39
N LYS A 645 28.39 9.54 0.48
CA LYS A 645 27.51 8.87 -0.48
C LYS A 645 26.73 7.68 0.12
N VAL A 646 26.92 7.35 1.40
CA VAL A 646 26.18 6.29 2.09
C VAL A 646 25.15 6.88 3.04
N GLU A 647 23.94 6.97 2.53
CA GLU A 647 22.77 7.51 3.21
C GLU A 647 21.94 6.36 3.82
N VAL A 648 21.82 6.35 5.15
CA VAL A 648 20.91 5.42 5.85
C VAL A 648 19.88 6.21 6.64
N TYR A 649 18.60 5.98 6.35
CA TYR A 649 17.49 6.74 6.89
C TYR A 649 16.46 5.85 7.59
N ASN A 650 15.85 6.40 8.65
CA ASN A 650 14.63 5.82 9.22
C ASN A 650 13.45 6.36 8.41
N SER A 651 12.60 5.48 7.90
CA SER A 651 11.39 5.86 7.17
C SER A 651 10.31 6.43 8.08
N LEU A 652 9.26 6.98 7.47
CA LEU A 652 7.93 7.05 8.11
C LEU A 652 7.44 5.62 8.42
N LEU A 653 6.49 5.47 9.35
CA LEU A 653 5.76 4.23 9.57
C LEU A 653 4.72 4.02 8.45
N SER A 654 5.24 3.72 7.27
CA SER A 654 4.53 3.51 6.00
C SER A 654 5.38 2.55 5.17
N GLU A 655 4.74 1.55 4.57
CA GLU A 655 5.37 0.65 3.61
C GLU A 655 5.07 1.10 2.18
N THR A 656 3.82 1.44 1.87
CA THR A 656 3.34 1.71 0.51
C THR A 656 4.00 2.94 -0.10
N ALA A 657 3.79 4.13 0.49
CA ALA A 657 4.39 5.35 -0.03
C ALA A 657 5.92 5.33 0.12
N ALA A 658 6.47 4.69 1.15
CA ALA A 658 7.92 4.59 1.35
C ALA A 658 8.58 3.75 0.25
N MET A 659 8.07 2.55 -0.03
CA MET A 659 8.58 1.70 -1.11
C MET A 659 8.39 2.37 -2.48
N ALA A 660 7.25 3.04 -2.71
CA ALA A 660 7.00 3.77 -3.96
C ALA A 660 7.95 4.96 -4.16
N PHE A 661 8.22 5.72 -3.10
CA PHE A 661 9.19 6.81 -3.11
C PHE A 661 10.59 6.29 -3.40
N GLU A 662 11.01 5.20 -2.76
CA GLU A 662 12.31 4.59 -3.03
C GLU A 662 12.41 3.97 -4.43
N TYR A 663 11.32 3.41 -4.98
CA TYR A 663 11.27 3.00 -6.38
C TYR A 663 11.52 4.19 -7.30
N GLY A 664 10.79 5.29 -7.11
CA GLY A 664 10.96 6.53 -7.88
C GLY A 664 12.33 7.17 -7.72
N TYR A 665 12.91 7.13 -6.53
CA TYR A 665 14.28 7.59 -6.27
C TYR A 665 15.28 6.81 -7.14
N GLY A 666 15.11 5.49 -7.19
CA GLY A 666 15.93 4.60 -8.01
C GLY A 666 15.82 4.83 -9.52
N LEU A 667 14.81 5.57 -10.02
CA LEU A 667 14.62 5.82 -11.45
C LEU A 667 15.53 6.93 -12.02
N GLU A 668 16.16 7.75 -11.20
CA GLU A 668 16.92 8.90 -11.70
C GLU A 668 18.37 8.56 -12.10
N SER A 669 18.97 7.54 -11.47
CA SER A 669 20.40 7.30 -11.56
C SER A 669 20.76 5.81 -11.66
N THR A 670 21.56 5.45 -12.65
CA THR A 670 22.16 4.11 -12.75
C THR A 670 23.36 3.91 -11.82
N ARG A 671 23.67 4.90 -10.96
CA ARG A 671 24.83 4.89 -10.06
C ARG A 671 24.46 4.88 -8.57
N ILE A 672 23.21 4.51 -8.22
CA ILE A 672 22.75 4.36 -6.84
C ILE A 672 22.28 2.94 -6.52
N LEU A 673 22.82 2.34 -5.46
CA LEU A 673 22.23 1.17 -4.82
C LEU A 673 21.09 1.65 -3.92
N ASN A 674 19.86 1.56 -4.44
CA ASN A 674 18.67 2.01 -3.71
C ASN A 674 17.98 0.83 -3.01
N ILE A 675 17.85 0.92 -1.68
CA ILE A 675 17.45 -0.17 -0.80
C ILE A 675 16.26 0.25 0.06
N TRP A 676 15.18 -0.53 0.03
CA TRP A 676 14.10 -0.44 0.99
C TRP A 676 14.18 -1.62 1.97
N GLU A 677 14.09 -1.35 3.28
CA GLU A 677 14.14 -2.38 4.34
C GLU A 677 12.80 -2.46 5.09
N ALA A 678 12.18 -3.63 5.06
CA ALA A 678 11.02 -3.93 5.89
C ALA A 678 11.46 -4.18 7.35
N GLN A 679 10.67 -3.75 8.34
CA GLN A 679 10.99 -4.04 9.75
C GLN A 679 11.02 -5.55 10.02
N PHE A 680 10.02 -6.25 9.47
CA PHE A 680 9.93 -7.69 9.25
C PHE A 680 9.41 -7.90 7.82
N GLY A 681 9.89 -8.94 7.11
CA GLY A 681 9.54 -9.14 5.70
C GLY A 681 8.04 -9.40 5.49
N ASP A 682 7.39 -9.92 6.53
CA ASP A 682 5.95 -10.16 6.63
C ASP A 682 5.10 -8.93 6.25
N PHE A 683 5.57 -7.71 6.56
CA PHE A 683 4.86 -6.44 6.34
C PHE A 683 5.00 -5.87 4.91
N ALA A 684 5.87 -6.42 4.07
CA ALA A 684 6.01 -5.96 2.67
C ALA A 684 4.73 -6.19 1.83
N ASN A 685 3.80 -7.02 2.34
CA ASN A 685 2.47 -7.21 1.78
C ASN A 685 1.59 -5.94 1.81
N VAL A 686 1.89 -4.94 2.63
CA VAL A 686 1.19 -3.64 2.63
C VAL A 686 1.50 -2.89 1.33
N ALA A 687 2.76 -2.93 0.88
CA ALA A 687 3.22 -2.32 -0.36
C ALA A 687 3.05 -3.22 -1.62
N GLN A 688 2.12 -4.19 -1.59
CA GLN A 688 1.99 -5.20 -2.65
C GLN A 688 1.81 -4.59 -4.04
N THR A 689 0.99 -3.55 -4.18
CA THR A 689 0.77 -2.86 -5.47
C THR A 689 2.07 -2.27 -6.04
N ILE A 690 3.02 -1.84 -5.20
CA ILE A 690 4.33 -1.36 -5.67
C ILE A 690 5.21 -2.52 -6.13
N THR A 691 5.15 -3.66 -5.43
CA THR A 691 5.79 -4.89 -5.89
C THR A 691 5.25 -5.29 -7.27
N ASP A 692 3.93 -5.46 -7.39
CA ASP A 692 3.27 -6.04 -8.57
C ASP A 692 3.33 -5.12 -9.79
N GLU A 693 3.10 -3.81 -9.62
CA GLU A 693 2.86 -2.88 -10.73
C GLU A 693 4.06 -2.04 -11.15
N PHE A 694 5.12 -2.01 -10.34
CA PHE A 694 6.29 -1.16 -10.57
C PHE A 694 7.59 -1.96 -10.52
N ILE A 695 7.79 -2.77 -9.47
CA ILE A 695 9.01 -3.54 -9.27
C ILE A 695 9.07 -4.73 -10.26
N VAL A 696 8.13 -5.68 -10.20
CA VAL A 696 8.23 -6.94 -10.97
C VAL A 696 7.81 -6.81 -12.44
N SER A 697 7.11 -5.72 -12.81
CA SER A 697 6.49 -5.54 -14.14
C SER A 697 6.86 -4.24 -14.86
N GLY A 698 7.60 -3.31 -14.23
CA GLY A 698 7.96 -2.01 -14.82
C GLY A 698 8.84 -2.13 -16.07
N GLU A 699 9.77 -3.08 -16.11
CA GLU A 699 10.57 -3.33 -17.31
C GLU A 699 9.69 -3.93 -18.43
N THR A 700 8.88 -4.95 -18.13
CA THR A 700 8.06 -5.65 -19.13
C THR A 700 6.99 -4.74 -19.75
N LYS A 701 6.35 -3.88 -18.95
CA LYS A 701 5.31 -2.93 -19.43
C LYS A 701 5.88 -1.70 -20.12
N TRP A 702 6.98 -1.14 -19.62
CA TRP A 702 7.41 0.23 -19.95
C TRP A 702 8.88 0.35 -20.41
N ALA A 703 9.63 -0.75 -20.50
CA ALA A 703 11.08 -0.79 -20.58
C ALA A 703 11.80 -0.05 -19.42
N GLN A 704 11.10 0.18 -18.31
CA GLN A 704 11.58 0.94 -17.16
C GLN A 704 12.35 0.02 -16.20
N ARG A 705 13.68 0.02 -16.32
CA ARG A 705 14.59 -0.75 -15.46
C ARG A 705 14.67 -0.16 -14.06
N SER A 706 15.06 -1.00 -13.09
CA SER A 706 15.32 -0.57 -11.72
C SER A 706 16.41 -1.44 -11.08
N ALA A 707 17.26 -0.81 -10.27
CA ALA A 707 18.27 -1.49 -9.43
C ALA A 707 17.78 -1.70 -7.99
N MET A 708 16.48 -1.46 -7.71
CA MET A 708 15.93 -1.47 -6.35
C MET A 708 16.14 -2.81 -5.63
N CYS A 709 16.63 -2.73 -4.39
CA CYS A 709 16.81 -3.88 -3.51
C CYS A 709 15.76 -3.85 -2.39
N LEU A 710 15.11 -4.97 -2.09
CA LEU A 710 14.24 -5.13 -0.94
C LEU A 710 14.93 -6.02 0.10
N LEU A 711 15.22 -5.49 1.28
CA LEU A 711 15.66 -6.28 2.43
C LEU A 711 14.43 -6.70 3.25
N LEU A 712 14.11 -8.00 3.24
CA LEU A 712 12.91 -8.57 3.85
C LEU A 712 13.30 -9.56 4.95
N PRO A 713 13.20 -9.19 6.25
CA PRO A 713 13.62 -10.09 7.32
C PRO A 713 12.79 -11.36 7.43
N HIS A 714 13.42 -12.52 7.21
CA HIS A 714 12.81 -13.86 7.14
C HIS A 714 13.39 -14.79 8.22
N GLY A 715 12.62 -15.79 8.67
CA GLY A 715 13.07 -16.82 9.60
C GLY A 715 11.94 -17.36 10.48
N TYR A 716 11.69 -18.67 10.50
CA TYR A 716 10.64 -19.31 11.33
C TYR A 716 11.08 -19.50 12.80
N ASP A 717 11.54 -18.42 13.42
CA ASP A 717 12.13 -18.36 14.77
C ASP A 717 11.09 -18.51 15.92
N GLY A 718 9.88 -19.00 15.64
CA GLY A 718 8.81 -19.18 16.62
C GLY A 718 8.11 -17.90 17.09
N GLN A 719 8.30 -16.77 16.40
CA GLN A 719 7.80 -15.43 16.80
C GLN A 719 6.35 -15.13 16.38
N GLY A 720 5.63 -16.10 15.78
CA GLY A 720 4.25 -15.93 15.33
C GLY A 720 4.11 -15.62 13.83
N PRO A 721 2.89 -15.57 13.30
CA PRO A 721 2.62 -15.59 11.86
C PRO A 721 3.08 -14.33 11.11
N ASP A 722 3.11 -13.18 11.77
CA ASP A 722 3.45 -11.87 11.17
C ASP A 722 4.89 -11.42 11.50
N HIS A 723 5.70 -12.34 12.04
CA HIS A 723 7.11 -12.13 12.38
C HIS A 723 7.99 -13.31 11.94
N SER A 724 7.56 -14.07 10.91
CA SER A 724 8.20 -15.30 10.44
C SER A 724 8.55 -15.27 8.95
N SER A 725 7.61 -14.92 8.08
CA SER A 725 7.71 -15.15 6.64
C SER A 725 7.56 -13.88 5.80
N ALA A 726 8.65 -13.55 5.12
CA ALA A 726 8.70 -12.62 3.98
C ALA A 726 7.92 -13.09 2.73
N ARG A 727 7.12 -14.17 2.80
CA ARG A 727 6.29 -14.72 1.71
C ARG A 727 7.08 -14.99 0.43
N VAL A 728 8.17 -15.74 0.57
CA VAL A 728 9.12 -16.09 -0.51
C VAL A 728 8.38 -16.65 -1.73
N GLU A 729 7.37 -17.49 -1.48
CA GLU A 729 6.51 -18.09 -2.49
C GLU A 729 5.86 -17.06 -3.43
N ARG A 730 5.51 -15.86 -2.92
CA ARG A 730 4.85 -14.82 -3.72
C ARG A 730 5.84 -14.13 -4.65
N TYR A 731 7.04 -13.82 -4.18
CA TYR A 731 8.08 -13.24 -5.04
C TYR A 731 8.52 -14.24 -6.12
N LEU A 732 8.61 -15.53 -5.79
CA LEU A 732 8.88 -16.59 -6.76
C LEU A 732 7.74 -16.75 -7.78
N GLN A 733 6.47 -16.68 -7.36
CA GLN A 733 5.31 -16.69 -8.24
C GLN A 733 5.23 -15.46 -9.17
N LEU A 734 5.75 -14.30 -8.74
CA LEU A 734 5.82 -13.07 -9.53
C LEU A 734 7.02 -13.02 -10.48
N SER A 735 7.86 -14.06 -10.52
CA SER A 735 8.97 -14.14 -11.48
C SER A 735 8.57 -14.78 -12.80
N ASP A 736 9.17 -14.32 -13.90
CA ASP A 736 8.90 -14.77 -15.28
C ASP A 736 9.89 -15.86 -15.77
N GLU A 737 10.57 -16.55 -14.86
CA GLU A 737 11.34 -17.75 -15.20
C GLU A 737 10.40 -18.92 -15.51
N PRO A 738 10.51 -19.58 -16.69
CA PRO A 738 9.67 -20.73 -17.03
C PRO A 738 9.92 -21.93 -16.11
N GLU A 739 8.95 -22.85 -16.04
CA GLU A 739 9.14 -24.11 -15.32
C GLU A 739 9.98 -25.11 -16.12
N ASP A 740 9.86 -25.06 -17.45
CA ASP A 740 10.57 -25.90 -18.40
C ASP A 740 11.89 -25.27 -18.81
N LEU A 741 12.97 -25.77 -18.20
CA LEU A 741 14.30 -25.17 -18.31
C LEU A 741 15.02 -25.42 -19.66
N TRP A 742 14.36 -25.99 -20.68
CA TRP A 742 15.04 -26.46 -21.90
C TRP A 742 15.82 -25.36 -22.64
N ASP A 743 15.19 -24.22 -22.93
CA ASP A 743 15.85 -23.06 -23.55
C ASP A 743 16.74 -22.26 -22.57
N ARG A 744 16.82 -22.69 -21.31
CA ARG A 744 17.55 -22.03 -20.21
C ARG A 744 18.83 -22.80 -19.81
N LEU A 745 18.89 -24.11 -20.06
CA LEU A 745 20.02 -25.00 -19.76
C LEU A 745 21.32 -24.65 -20.51
N SER A 746 21.24 -23.92 -21.62
CA SER A 746 22.38 -23.46 -22.43
C SER A 746 22.84 -22.04 -22.12
N LEU A 747 22.15 -21.33 -21.23
CA LEU A 747 22.44 -19.94 -20.86
C LEU A 747 23.33 -19.88 -19.61
N SER A 748 24.08 -18.78 -19.45
CA SER A 748 24.82 -18.52 -18.21
C SER A 748 23.89 -18.01 -17.09
N ASP A 749 24.28 -18.17 -15.82
CA ASP A 749 23.59 -17.55 -14.66
C ASP A 749 23.36 -16.02 -14.85
N GLU A 750 24.23 -15.34 -15.61
CA GLU A 750 24.10 -13.91 -15.93
C GLU A 750 23.12 -13.64 -17.09
N ASP A 751 23.08 -14.49 -18.13
CA ASP A 751 22.08 -14.41 -19.20
C ASP A 751 20.67 -14.75 -18.71
N LEU A 752 20.56 -15.68 -17.76
CA LEU A 752 19.32 -15.98 -17.04
C LEU A 752 18.88 -14.75 -16.23
N ALA A 753 19.75 -14.21 -15.37
CA ALA A 753 19.44 -13.04 -14.57
C ALA A 753 19.15 -11.77 -15.39
N ARG A 754 19.66 -11.68 -16.62
CA ARG A 754 19.34 -10.60 -17.56
C ARG A 754 17.95 -10.74 -18.17
N ARG A 755 17.47 -11.96 -18.37
CA ARG A 755 16.18 -12.28 -18.99
C ARG A 755 15.03 -12.30 -17.99
N THR A 756 15.26 -12.79 -16.77
CA THR A 756 14.25 -12.81 -15.71
C THR A 756 13.96 -11.38 -15.18
N ASN A 757 12.72 -11.09 -14.80
CA ASN A 757 12.29 -9.78 -14.30
C ASN A 757 12.90 -9.38 -12.95
N ILE A 758 13.11 -10.33 -12.03
CA ILE A 758 13.69 -10.10 -10.70
C ILE A 758 14.74 -11.17 -10.33
N ALA A 759 15.49 -10.92 -9.25
CA ALA A 759 16.27 -11.94 -8.57
C ALA A 759 15.78 -12.10 -7.11
N VAL A 760 15.68 -13.35 -6.63
CA VAL A 760 15.29 -13.68 -5.25
C VAL A 760 16.42 -14.48 -4.59
N ILE A 761 16.96 -13.97 -3.48
CA ILE A 761 18.08 -14.59 -2.74
C ILE A 761 17.76 -14.78 -1.25
N ASN A 762 18.41 -15.76 -0.63
CA ASN A 762 18.30 -16.09 0.80
C ASN A 762 19.66 -16.58 1.32
N CYS A 763 20.55 -15.63 1.63
CA CYS A 763 21.98 -15.92 1.84
C CYS A 763 22.28 -16.49 3.23
N THR A 764 23.09 -17.56 3.28
CA THR A 764 23.54 -18.17 4.54
C THR A 764 24.89 -17.62 5.05
N ARG A 765 25.72 -17.03 4.17
CA ARG A 765 27.04 -16.45 4.53
C ARG A 765 27.07 -14.94 4.41
N SER A 766 27.73 -14.26 5.35
CA SER A 766 27.91 -12.80 5.36
C SER A 766 28.65 -12.30 4.11
N SER A 767 29.64 -13.05 3.61
CA SER A 767 30.35 -12.78 2.35
C SER A 767 29.42 -12.80 1.14
N ASN A 768 28.46 -13.72 1.08
CA ASN A 768 27.58 -13.85 -0.07
C ASN A 768 26.60 -12.67 -0.18
N LEU A 769 26.11 -12.13 0.95
CA LEU A 769 25.31 -10.91 0.98
C LEU A 769 26.11 -9.68 0.50
N PHE A 770 27.37 -9.53 0.95
CA PHE A 770 28.27 -8.47 0.46
C PHE A 770 28.44 -8.53 -1.05
N HIS A 771 28.71 -9.72 -1.60
CA HIS A 771 28.85 -9.89 -3.05
C HIS A 771 27.54 -9.67 -3.79
N ALA A 772 26.38 -10.05 -3.23
CA ALA A 772 25.07 -9.78 -3.84
C ALA A 772 24.79 -8.26 -3.96
N LEU A 773 25.05 -7.51 -2.89
CA LEU A 773 24.87 -6.05 -2.85
C LEU A 773 25.84 -5.34 -3.82
N ARG A 774 27.08 -5.82 -3.96
CA ARG A 774 28.03 -5.29 -4.97
C ARG A 774 27.66 -5.70 -6.39
N ARG A 775 27.21 -6.95 -6.61
CA ARG A 775 26.73 -7.47 -7.91
C ARG A 775 25.61 -6.60 -8.49
N GLN A 776 24.76 -6.06 -7.63
CA GLN A 776 23.63 -5.22 -8.02
C GLN A 776 24.03 -3.95 -8.80
N MET A 777 25.23 -3.40 -8.54
CA MET A 777 25.71 -2.17 -9.19
C MET A 777 26.87 -2.38 -10.17
N LEU A 778 27.49 -3.56 -10.16
CA LEU A 778 28.67 -3.90 -10.98
C LEU A 778 28.32 -4.80 -12.18
N ARG A 779 27.02 -5.02 -12.44
CA ARG A 779 26.49 -5.67 -13.65
C ARG A 779 26.27 -4.65 -14.76
N GLU A 780 26.36 -5.11 -16.01
CA GLU A 780 25.94 -4.34 -17.19
C GLU A 780 24.40 -4.30 -17.40
N PHE A 781 23.62 -4.72 -16.40
CA PHE A 781 22.16 -4.70 -16.40
C PHE A 781 21.63 -4.58 -14.96
N HIS A 782 20.47 -3.96 -14.79
CA HIS A 782 19.81 -3.80 -13.48
C HIS A 782 18.45 -4.49 -13.48
N LYS A 783 18.20 -5.28 -12.44
CA LYS A 783 16.93 -5.95 -12.11
C LYS A 783 16.68 -5.78 -10.61
N PRO A 784 15.42 -5.73 -10.14
CA PRO A 784 15.16 -5.72 -8.70
C PRO A 784 15.70 -6.96 -7.97
N LEU A 785 16.22 -6.74 -6.77
CA LEU A 785 16.83 -7.78 -5.94
C LEU A 785 16.05 -7.95 -4.64
N ILE A 786 15.36 -9.07 -4.50
CA ILE A 786 14.60 -9.42 -3.29
C ILE A 786 15.48 -10.27 -2.38
N VAL A 787 15.80 -9.76 -1.19
CA VAL A 787 16.70 -10.39 -0.23
C VAL A 787 15.93 -10.87 0.99
N MET A 788 15.75 -12.18 1.11
CA MET A 788 15.29 -12.82 2.33
C MET A 788 16.42 -12.78 3.35
N SER A 789 16.36 -11.81 4.27
CA SER A 789 17.43 -11.52 5.22
C SER A 789 17.21 -12.28 6.53
N GLY A 790 18.04 -13.29 6.80
CA GLY A 790 17.84 -14.18 7.94
C GLY A 790 18.01 -13.50 9.30
N LYS A 791 16.98 -13.55 10.15
CA LYS A 791 16.96 -12.87 11.47
C LYS A 791 17.93 -13.52 12.47
N LYS A 792 17.82 -14.84 12.67
CA LYS A 792 18.78 -15.68 13.44
C LYS A 792 20.21 -15.56 12.90
N LEU A 793 20.35 -15.46 11.58
CA LEU A 793 21.63 -15.45 10.85
C LEU A 793 22.52 -14.23 11.17
N LEU A 794 21.96 -13.13 11.65
CA LEU A 794 22.72 -11.95 12.09
C LEU A 794 23.62 -12.22 13.31
N LYS A 795 23.34 -13.29 14.08
CA LYS A 795 24.02 -13.59 15.37
C LYS A 795 24.54 -15.03 15.46
N LEU A 796 24.28 -15.85 14.44
CA LEU A 796 24.70 -17.26 14.37
C LEU A 796 26.11 -17.36 13.77
N ARG A 797 27.11 -17.78 14.56
CA ARG A 797 28.53 -17.76 14.16
C ARG A 797 28.87 -18.51 12.86
N GLY A 798 28.06 -19.50 12.45
CA GLY A 798 28.24 -20.22 11.19
C GLY A 798 28.07 -19.35 9.93
N THR A 799 27.41 -18.20 10.03
CA THR A 799 27.27 -17.25 8.91
C THR A 799 28.51 -16.39 8.70
N TYR A 800 29.34 -16.24 9.75
CA TYR A 800 30.48 -15.33 9.75
C TYR A 800 31.62 -15.87 8.88
N CYS A 801 32.37 -14.93 8.29
CA CYS A 801 33.33 -15.23 7.24
C CYS A 801 34.78 -14.87 7.62
N SER A 802 35.75 -15.40 6.85
CA SER A 802 37.10 -14.81 6.78
C SER A 802 37.05 -13.51 5.99
N LEU A 803 38.05 -12.64 6.15
CA LEU A 803 38.17 -11.42 5.34
C LEU A 803 38.57 -11.72 3.88
N GLU A 804 39.21 -12.86 3.65
CA GLU A 804 39.58 -13.37 2.32
C GLU A 804 38.34 -13.71 1.48
N GLU A 805 37.25 -14.19 2.09
CA GLU A 805 35.97 -14.46 1.40
C GLU A 805 35.30 -13.23 0.77
N PHE A 806 35.83 -12.02 1.00
CA PHE A 806 35.40 -10.76 0.39
C PHE A 806 36.39 -10.25 -0.67
N GLY A 807 37.51 -10.96 -0.85
CA GLY A 807 38.65 -10.60 -1.70
C GLY A 807 38.41 -10.75 -3.20
N PRO A 808 39.36 -10.33 -4.06
CA PRO A 808 39.19 -10.30 -5.53
C PRO A 808 38.80 -11.64 -6.17
N GLU A 809 39.32 -12.75 -5.65
CA GLU A 809 39.01 -14.12 -6.12
C GLU A 809 37.57 -14.58 -5.81
N HIS A 810 36.87 -13.87 -4.91
CA HIS A 810 35.54 -14.21 -4.43
C HIS A 810 34.44 -13.41 -5.16
N ARG A 811 33.28 -14.04 -5.28
CA ARG A 811 32.09 -13.50 -5.94
C ARG A 811 30.83 -14.12 -5.34
N PHE A 812 29.68 -13.57 -5.71
CA PHE A 812 28.38 -14.14 -5.34
C PHE A 812 28.28 -15.60 -5.80
N ARG A 813 27.88 -16.47 -4.88
CA ARG A 813 27.63 -17.89 -5.12
C ARG A 813 26.12 -18.08 -5.14
N SER A 814 25.57 -18.43 -6.30
CA SER A 814 24.14 -18.76 -6.44
C SER A 814 23.78 -20.06 -5.72
N MET A 815 24.76 -20.94 -5.47
CA MET A 815 24.65 -22.15 -4.66
C MET A 815 25.94 -22.37 -3.84
N ILE A 816 25.81 -22.89 -2.61
CA ILE A 816 26.94 -23.41 -1.82
C ILE A 816 26.82 -24.95 -1.77
N PRO A 817 27.68 -25.69 -2.51
CA PRO A 817 27.70 -27.15 -2.50
C PRO A 817 28.26 -27.71 -1.18
N ALA A 818 27.91 -28.95 -0.84
CA ALA A 818 28.24 -29.53 0.47
C ALA A 818 29.74 -29.77 0.66
N THR A 819 30.18 -29.73 1.91
CA THR A 819 31.47 -30.24 2.33
C THR A 819 31.26 -31.61 2.97
N VAL A 820 31.72 -32.67 2.31
CA VAL A 820 31.60 -34.07 2.75
C VAL A 820 32.98 -34.73 2.80
N PRO A 821 33.23 -35.67 3.73
CA PRO A 821 34.54 -36.32 3.87
C PRO A 821 34.82 -37.36 2.77
N ASP A 822 33.78 -38.04 2.28
CA ASP A 822 33.83 -38.95 1.14
C ASP A 822 32.65 -38.67 0.21
N VAL A 823 32.95 -38.38 -1.05
CA VAL A 823 31.96 -38.10 -2.10
C VAL A 823 31.30 -39.39 -2.62
N ALA A 824 31.99 -40.53 -2.54
CA ALA A 824 31.44 -41.83 -2.93
C ALA A 824 30.50 -42.42 -1.88
N ALA A 825 30.65 -42.05 -0.60
CA ALA A 825 29.73 -42.46 0.48
C ALA A 825 28.35 -41.80 0.39
N VAL A 826 28.22 -40.65 -0.28
CA VAL A 826 26.95 -39.91 -0.36
C VAL A 826 25.92 -40.64 -1.22
N ASP A 827 24.79 -40.99 -0.60
CA ASP A 827 23.60 -41.50 -1.30
C ASP A 827 22.35 -40.64 -1.15
N THR A 828 22.42 -39.59 -0.31
CA THR A 828 21.32 -38.66 -0.04
C THR A 828 21.83 -37.21 -0.10
N LEU A 829 21.26 -36.39 -0.98
CA LEU A 829 21.53 -34.95 -1.08
C LEU A 829 20.31 -34.16 -0.58
N ILE A 830 20.54 -33.28 0.39
CA ILE A 830 19.55 -32.33 0.92
C ILE A 830 19.87 -30.94 0.37
N LEU A 831 18.98 -30.45 -0.50
CA LEU A 831 18.94 -29.06 -0.93
C LEU A 831 18.09 -28.25 0.06
N CYS A 832 18.56 -27.08 0.44
CA CYS A 832 17.85 -26.16 1.34
C CYS A 832 18.16 -24.69 0.99
N SER A 833 17.52 -23.73 1.65
CA SER A 833 17.79 -22.30 1.45
C SER A 833 17.63 -21.54 2.75
N GLY A 834 18.49 -20.55 3.03
CA GLY A 834 18.46 -19.81 4.28
C GLY A 834 18.73 -20.65 5.54
N GLN A 835 18.08 -20.28 6.64
CA GLN A 835 18.55 -20.65 7.99
C GLN A 835 18.38 -22.12 8.41
N VAL A 836 17.51 -22.87 7.72
CA VAL A 836 17.35 -24.34 7.86
C VAL A 836 18.67 -25.09 7.62
N TYR A 837 19.59 -24.54 6.81
CA TYR A 837 20.91 -25.12 6.56
C TYR A 837 21.68 -25.47 7.85
N PHE A 838 21.70 -24.55 8.82
CA PHE A 838 22.50 -24.73 10.04
C PHE A 838 21.90 -25.81 10.95
N ASP A 839 20.58 -25.84 11.08
CA ASP A 839 19.87 -26.87 11.86
C ASP A 839 19.95 -28.26 11.20
N LEU A 840 20.23 -28.35 9.89
CA LEU A 840 20.56 -29.59 9.18
C LEU A 840 22.03 -29.99 9.39
N ALA A 841 22.96 -29.04 9.18
CA ALA A 841 24.40 -29.28 9.28
C ALA A 841 24.81 -29.71 10.69
N ASP A 842 24.29 -29.05 11.73
CA ASP A 842 24.51 -29.42 13.13
C ASP A 842 24.04 -30.87 13.40
N ARG A 843 22.94 -31.32 12.78
CA ARG A 843 22.41 -32.69 12.97
C ARG A 843 23.16 -33.76 12.19
N VAL A 844 23.71 -33.44 11.02
CA VAL A 844 24.61 -34.34 10.29
C VAL A 844 25.90 -34.54 11.09
N ALA A 845 26.43 -33.49 11.73
CA ALA A 845 27.58 -33.57 12.62
C ALA A 845 27.28 -34.30 13.93
N GLU A 846 26.20 -33.97 14.65
CA GLU A 846 25.78 -34.63 15.91
C GLU A 846 25.54 -36.14 15.76
N HIS A 847 25.23 -36.63 14.55
CA HIS A 847 24.90 -38.03 14.28
C HIS A 847 25.93 -38.73 13.37
N GLU A 848 27.08 -38.09 13.10
CA GLU A 848 28.20 -38.64 12.32
C GLU A 848 27.79 -39.22 10.94
N VAL A 849 26.81 -38.59 10.27
CA VAL A 849 26.11 -39.16 9.10
C VAL A 849 26.91 -38.95 7.81
N GLY A 850 27.86 -39.85 7.54
CA GLY A 850 28.78 -39.75 6.39
C GLY A 850 28.17 -39.87 4.99
N ASN A 851 26.92 -40.35 4.85
CA ASN A 851 26.26 -40.55 3.55
C ASN A 851 25.29 -39.43 3.13
N VAL A 852 25.20 -38.34 3.92
CA VAL A 852 24.30 -37.22 3.64
C VAL A 852 25.10 -35.95 3.28
N ALA A 853 24.84 -35.41 2.09
CA ALA A 853 25.28 -34.08 1.69
C ALA A 853 24.19 -33.04 1.98
N VAL A 854 24.56 -31.83 2.43
CA VAL A 854 23.65 -30.70 2.64
C VAL A 854 24.19 -29.45 1.95
N SER A 855 23.43 -28.91 1.00
CA SER A 855 23.85 -27.83 0.10
C SER A 855 22.81 -26.71 0.08
N THR A 856 23.26 -25.45 0.00
CA THR A 856 22.37 -24.27 0.02
C THR A 856 22.14 -23.70 -1.37
N VAL A 857 20.88 -23.43 -1.69
CA VAL A 857 20.46 -22.66 -2.86
C VAL A 857 20.28 -21.22 -2.39
N GLU A 858 21.32 -20.41 -2.57
CA GLU A 858 21.41 -19.02 -2.10
C GLU A 858 20.62 -18.06 -2.99
N GLN A 859 20.52 -18.38 -4.29
CA GLN A 859 19.64 -17.72 -5.26
C GLN A 859 18.52 -18.68 -5.64
N LEU A 860 17.29 -18.34 -5.27
CA LEU A 860 16.10 -19.12 -5.60
C LEU A 860 15.58 -18.79 -7.01
N CYS A 861 15.70 -17.52 -7.42
CA CYS A 861 15.29 -17.02 -8.74
C CYS A 861 16.35 -16.03 -9.29
N PRO A 862 16.76 -16.13 -10.58
CA PRO A 862 16.59 -17.30 -11.43
C PRO A 862 17.28 -18.53 -10.82
N LEU A 863 16.75 -19.72 -11.07
CA LEU A 863 17.26 -20.95 -10.47
C LEU A 863 18.66 -21.28 -11.05
N PRO A 864 19.69 -21.59 -10.23
CA PRO A 864 21.06 -21.76 -10.71
C PRO A 864 21.29 -23.16 -11.29
N VAL A 865 20.69 -23.41 -12.45
CA VAL A 865 20.58 -24.73 -13.08
C VAL A 865 21.96 -25.39 -13.29
N GLY A 866 22.97 -24.61 -13.72
CA GLY A 866 24.32 -25.12 -13.92
C GLY A 866 25.01 -25.56 -12.63
N ALA A 867 24.82 -24.81 -11.53
CA ALA A 867 25.38 -25.18 -10.23
C ALA A 867 24.65 -26.38 -9.60
N LEU A 868 23.32 -26.42 -9.72
CA LEU A 868 22.51 -27.56 -9.29
C LEU A 868 22.88 -28.84 -10.03
N LYS A 869 23.05 -28.76 -11.35
CA LYS A 869 23.52 -29.89 -12.17
C LYS A 869 24.89 -30.38 -11.72
N ALA A 870 25.86 -29.48 -11.54
CA ALA A 870 27.21 -29.83 -11.12
C ALA A 870 27.26 -30.50 -9.73
N GLU A 871 26.42 -30.07 -8.78
CA GLU A 871 26.31 -30.72 -7.46
C GLU A 871 25.55 -32.05 -7.51
N LEU A 872 24.58 -32.22 -8.42
CA LEU A 872 23.91 -33.52 -8.65
C LEU A 872 24.87 -34.54 -9.28
N GLU A 873 25.64 -34.15 -10.28
CA GLU A 873 26.63 -35.00 -10.99
C GLU A 873 27.84 -35.36 -10.12
N ARG A 874 28.06 -34.65 -9.01
CA ARG A 874 29.17 -34.87 -8.08
C ARG A 874 29.07 -36.19 -7.32
N TYR A 875 27.86 -36.70 -7.04
CA TYR A 875 27.63 -37.83 -6.14
C TYR A 875 27.22 -39.10 -6.94
N PRO A 876 28.17 -39.99 -7.30
CA PRO A 876 27.89 -41.11 -8.22
C PRO A 876 26.96 -42.17 -7.64
N ASN A 877 26.79 -42.22 -6.31
CA ASN A 877 25.95 -43.18 -5.60
C ASN A 877 24.62 -42.57 -5.10
N LEU A 878 24.24 -41.38 -5.60
CA LEU A 878 23.05 -40.65 -5.19
C LEU A 878 21.75 -41.43 -5.50
N LYS A 879 20.96 -41.72 -4.46
CA LYS A 879 19.68 -42.45 -4.52
C LYS A 879 18.49 -41.56 -4.16
N ARG A 880 18.71 -40.54 -3.32
CA ARG A 880 17.65 -39.66 -2.78
C ARG A 880 18.04 -38.19 -2.91
N LEU A 881 17.10 -37.39 -3.41
CA LEU A 881 17.23 -35.94 -3.47
C LEU A 881 16.09 -35.31 -2.68
N VAL A 882 16.41 -34.47 -1.70
CA VAL A 882 15.44 -33.87 -0.77
C VAL A 882 15.48 -32.36 -0.91
N TRP A 883 14.31 -31.71 -1.02
CA TRP A 883 14.15 -30.29 -0.69
C TRP A 883 13.71 -30.16 0.76
N CYS A 884 14.51 -29.48 1.58
CA CYS A 884 14.19 -29.19 2.97
C CYS A 884 14.12 -27.69 3.23
N GLN A 885 13.02 -27.27 3.87
CA GLN A 885 12.71 -25.87 4.16
C GLN A 885 12.01 -25.75 5.54
N GLU A 886 11.95 -24.55 6.10
CA GLU A 886 11.26 -24.29 7.38
C GLU A 886 9.78 -23.90 7.17
N GLU A 887 9.47 -23.35 6.01
CA GLU A 887 8.14 -22.89 5.60
C GLU A 887 7.19 -24.06 5.24
N HIS A 888 5.88 -23.82 5.30
CA HIS A 888 4.86 -24.84 4.98
C HIS A 888 4.87 -25.29 3.50
N ALA A 889 4.21 -26.41 3.18
CA ALA A 889 4.12 -26.99 1.84
C ALA A 889 3.61 -26.04 0.73
N ASN A 890 2.82 -25.03 1.12
CA ASN A 890 2.25 -24.01 0.23
C ASN A 890 2.97 -22.65 0.33
N ALA A 891 4.18 -22.63 0.88
CA ALA A 891 4.99 -21.44 1.14
C ALA A 891 6.49 -21.74 0.88
N GLY A 892 7.32 -20.71 0.94
CA GLY A 892 8.77 -20.87 0.73
C GLY A 892 9.15 -21.23 -0.70
N GLY A 893 10.24 -21.97 -0.87
CA GLY A 893 10.76 -22.34 -2.19
C GLY A 893 10.03 -23.48 -2.90
N TRP A 894 9.37 -24.40 -2.17
CA TRP A 894 8.93 -25.71 -2.70
C TRP A 894 8.17 -25.64 -4.02
N GLY A 895 7.07 -24.88 -4.08
CA GLY A 895 6.20 -24.82 -5.26
C GLY A 895 6.88 -24.30 -6.53
N TYR A 896 7.97 -23.53 -6.37
CA TYR A 896 8.77 -23.00 -7.47
C TYR A 896 9.87 -23.98 -7.90
N VAL A 897 10.62 -24.53 -6.94
CA VAL A 897 11.78 -25.38 -7.23
C VAL A 897 11.39 -26.78 -7.70
N ALA A 898 10.25 -27.31 -7.24
CA ALA A 898 9.85 -28.69 -7.52
C ALA A 898 9.65 -29.00 -9.02
N PRO A 899 8.85 -28.23 -9.80
CA PRO A 899 8.71 -28.49 -11.24
C PRO A 899 10.04 -28.28 -11.98
N ARG A 900 10.75 -27.17 -11.70
CA ARG A 900 12.03 -26.81 -12.35
C ARG A 900 13.11 -27.87 -12.15
N ILE A 901 13.28 -28.39 -10.93
CA ILE A 901 14.20 -29.51 -10.64
C ILE A 901 13.69 -30.81 -11.28
N GLY A 902 12.38 -31.03 -11.35
CA GLY A 902 11.79 -32.15 -12.10
C GLY A 902 12.15 -32.12 -13.59
N HIS A 903 12.10 -30.95 -14.24
CA HIS A 903 12.54 -30.79 -15.63
C HIS A 903 14.06 -30.99 -15.78
N LEU A 904 14.87 -30.48 -14.85
CA LEU A 904 16.33 -30.71 -14.84
C LEU A 904 16.68 -32.20 -14.75
N LEU A 905 16.12 -32.92 -13.78
CA LEU A 905 16.35 -34.36 -13.60
C LEU A 905 15.90 -35.16 -14.83
N SER A 906 14.76 -34.78 -15.42
CA SER A 906 14.25 -35.38 -16.66
C SER A 906 15.22 -35.17 -17.84
N HIS A 907 15.76 -33.95 -17.99
CA HIS A 907 16.77 -33.65 -19.02
C HIS A 907 18.10 -34.40 -18.79
N MET A 908 18.49 -34.59 -17.52
CA MET A 908 19.66 -35.41 -17.15
C MET A 908 19.44 -36.93 -17.35
N GLY A 909 18.23 -37.37 -17.74
CA GLY A 909 17.88 -38.80 -17.82
C GLY A 909 17.87 -39.50 -16.46
N SER A 910 17.77 -38.74 -15.37
CA SER A 910 17.89 -39.26 -14.00
C SER A 910 16.58 -39.87 -13.50
N ALA A 911 16.67 -41.04 -12.86
CA ALA A 911 15.55 -41.69 -12.19
C ALA A 911 15.25 -41.10 -10.79
N LEU A 912 16.05 -40.15 -10.31
CA LEU A 912 15.83 -39.46 -9.04
C LEU A 912 14.49 -38.69 -9.07
N ARG A 913 13.93 -38.50 -7.87
CA ARG A 913 12.77 -37.63 -7.63
C ARG A 913 13.09 -36.70 -6.47
N LEU A 914 12.57 -35.48 -6.53
CA LEU A 914 12.70 -34.53 -5.44
C LEU A 914 11.66 -34.84 -4.35
N GLU A 915 12.13 -35.33 -3.20
CA GLU A 915 11.34 -35.55 -2.00
C GLU A 915 11.15 -34.24 -1.23
N TYR A 916 9.97 -34.00 -0.66
CA TYR A 916 9.69 -32.79 0.14
C TYR A 916 9.73 -33.06 1.65
N HIS A 917 10.49 -32.25 2.40
CA HIS A 917 10.61 -32.38 3.86
C HIS A 917 10.54 -31.04 4.61
N ILE A 918 9.49 -30.86 5.41
CA ILE A 918 9.33 -29.67 6.28
C ILE A 918 10.10 -29.85 7.61
N GLN A 919 10.95 -28.88 7.95
CA GLN A 919 11.62 -28.78 9.26
C GLN A 919 10.67 -28.18 10.33
N HIS A 920 9.47 -28.76 10.51
CA HIS A 920 8.43 -28.19 11.39
C HIS A 920 8.88 -28.01 12.87
N GLY A 921 9.18 -26.76 13.24
CA GLY A 921 9.29 -26.28 14.62
C GLY A 921 7.95 -26.03 15.32
N ALA A 922 6.88 -25.85 14.54
CA ALA A 922 5.52 -25.64 15.03
C ALA A 922 4.54 -26.67 14.45
N LEU A 923 3.63 -27.16 15.30
CA LEU A 923 2.46 -28.01 15.00
C LEU A 923 2.68 -29.43 14.42
N ARG A 924 2.08 -30.40 15.10
CA ARG A 924 1.26 -31.42 14.43
C ARG A 924 -0.18 -30.90 14.44
N HIS A 925 -0.89 -30.92 13.31
CA HIS A 925 -2.35 -31.03 13.31
C HIS A 925 -2.81 -31.71 12.02
N LEU A 926 -3.36 -32.91 12.17
CA LEU A 926 -4.27 -33.54 11.21
C LEU A 926 -5.42 -34.07 12.06
N GLY A 927 -6.56 -33.37 12.00
CA GLY A 927 -7.70 -33.59 12.90
C GLY A 927 -8.14 -32.31 13.63
N GLN A 928 -9.15 -31.64 13.07
CA GLN A 928 -10.04 -30.64 13.70
C GLN A 928 -9.40 -29.39 14.35
N LEU A 929 -10.24 -28.49 14.87
CA LEU A 929 -10.01 -27.03 14.96
C LEU A 929 -10.23 -26.42 16.37
N ARG A 930 -9.62 -25.23 16.57
CA ARG A 930 -9.86 -24.16 17.58
C ARG A 930 -9.06 -24.16 18.91
N GLN A 931 -8.46 -22.98 19.16
CA GLN A 931 -7.87 -22.45 20.43
C GLN A 931 -6.51 -23.06 20.88
N PRO A 932 -5.66 -22.33 21.67
CA PRO A 932 -4.21 -22.37 21.45
C PRO A 932 -3.30 -22.67 22.68
N VAL A 933 -2.02 -22.99 22.40
CA VAL A 933 -0.88 -23.14 23.35
C VAL A 933 -0.99 -24.41 24.24
N PRO A 934 0.02 -25.32 24.27
CA PRO A 934 1.44 -25.02 24.45
C PRO A 934 2.46 -25.67 23.48
N LEU A 935 3.72 -25.31 23.71
CA LEU A 935 4.93 -25.63 22.95
C LEU A 935 5.47 -27.05 23.14
N LEU A 936 6.37 -27.43 22.23
CA LEU A 936 7.40 -28.50 22.33
C LEU A 936 6.95 -29.98 22.32
N LEU A 937 7.06 -30.59 21.14
CA LEU A 937 7.56 -31.97 20.98
C LEU A 937 8.58 -31.96 19.81
N PRO A 938 9.77 -32.58 19.90
CA PRO A 938 10.96 -31.98 19.30
C PRO A 938 11.19 -32.32 17.82
N VAL A 939 11.59 -31.29 17.07
CA VAL A 939 12.09 -31.31 15.67
C VAL A 939 13.12 -32.43 15.44
N HIS A 940 13.97 -32.67 16.45
CA HIS A 940 14.95 -33.75 16.52
C HIS A 940 14.40 -35.12 16.09
N GLN A 941 13.15 -35.48 16.43
CA GLN A 941 12.58 -36.77 16.03
C GLN A 941 12.22 -36.87 14.54
N ARG A 942 11.94 -35.74 13.85
CA ARG A 942 11.76 -35.74 12.39
C ARG A 942 13.11 -35.72 11.68
N LEU A 943 14.07 -34.93 12.16
CA LEU A 943 15.43 -34.86 11.62
C LEU A 943 16.16 -36.21 11.76
N ARG A 944 16.09 -36.88 12.92
CA ARG A 944 16.64 -38.23 13.09
C ARG A 944 16.01 -39.25 12.13
N ARG A 945 14.71 -39.14 11.81
CA ARG A 945 14.07 -40.00 10.79
C ARG A 945 14.54 -39.71 9.37
N LEU A 946 14.82 -38.45 9.04
CA LEU A 946 15.35 -38.04 7.73
C LEU A 946 16.79 -38.53 7.53
N LEU A 947 17.61 -38.44 8.57
CA LEU A 947 19.06 -38.70 8.54
C LEU A 947 19.46 -40.14 8.90
N VAL A 948 18.72 -40.81 9.78
CA VAL A 948 19.09 -42.10 10.41
C VAL A 948 17.94 -43.12 10.39
N GLY A 949 16.83 -42.82 9.71
CA GLY A 949 15.67 -43.71 9.61
C GLY A 949 14.85 -43.86 10.91
N PRO A 950 13.87 -44.79 10.94
CA PRO A 950 13.16 -45.13 12.17
C PRO A 950 14.11 -45.89 13.13
N PRO A 951 14.02 -45.66 14.46
CA PRO A 951 14.78 -46.48 15.41
C PRO A 951 14.27 -47.93 15.38
N GLU A 952 15.18 -48.88 15.51
CA GLU A 952 14.82 -50.28 15.77
C GLU A 952 14.05 -50.39 17.09
N ALA A 953 13.11 -51.34 17.18
CA ALA A 953 12.29 -51.53 18.36
C ALA A 953 13.08 -52.22 19.47
N GLU A 954 13.25 -51.54 20.62
CA GLU A 954 13.85 -52.17 21.81
C GLU A 954 13.01 -53.39 22.24
N PRO A 955 13.66 -54.52 22.62
CA PRO A 955 12.96 -55.72 23.05
C PRO A 955 12.28 -55.49 24.41
N VAL A 956 10.95 -55.39 24.40
CA VAL A 956 10.14 -55.12 25.60
C VAL A 956 10.27 -56.25 26.63
N GLY A 957 10.85 -55.93 27.80
CA GLY A 957 10.94 -56.83 28.94
C GLY A 957 9.58 -57.11 29.61
N PRO A 958 9.43 -58.24 30.34
CA PRO A 958 8.14 -58.69 30.86
C PRO A 958 7.64 -57.85 32.05
N LEU A 959 6.35 -57.49 32.02
CA LEU A 959 5.68 -56.75 33.10
C LEU A 959 5.18 -57.65 34.26
N PRO A 960 5.21 -57.18 35.53
CA PRO A 960 4.69 -57.93 36.69
C PRO A 960 3.14 -58.01 36.77
N PRO A 961 2.54 -58.87 37.64
CA PRO A 961 1.20 -59.38 37.40
C PRO A 961 0.11 -59.10 38.48
N ARG A 962 -1.16 -59.06 38.02
CA ARG A 962 -2.45 -59.14 38.80
C ARG A 962 -2.78 -57.88 39.63
N LEU A 963 -4.01 -57.63 40.13
CA LEU A 963 -5.24 -58.42 40.39
C LEU A 963 -6.51 -57.60 40.00
N ARG A 964 -7.77 -58.06 39.96
CA ARG A 964 -8.48 -59.34 39.66
C ARG A 964 -9.96 -59.16 40.09
N GLY A 965 -10.93 -59.36 39.18
CA GLY A 965 -12.38 -59.42 39.46
C GLY A 965 -13.19 -58.81 38.30
N GLY A 966 -14.20 -59.43 37.68
CA GLY A 966 -14.97 -60.66 37.98
C GLY A 966 -16.42 -60.31 38.34
N ARG A 967 -17.50 -60.95 37.83
CA ARG A 967 -17.73 -62.16 37.00
C ARG A 967 -19.14 -62.01 36.35
N ARG A 968 -19.64 -62.75 35.34
CA ARG A 968 -19.19 -63.75 34.32
C ARG A 968 -20.38 -63.89 33.33
N HIS A 969 -20.19 -64.36 32.09
CA HIS A 969 -20.89 -65.53 31.49
C HIS A 969 -20.47 -65.73 30.01
N GLU A 970 -20.67 -66.93 29.49
CA GLU A 970 -20.18 -67.51 28.21
C GLU A 970 -21.33 -68.30 27.55
N PRO A 971 -21.18 -69.07 26.43
CA PRO A 971 -20.32 -68.96 25.22
C PRO A 971 -21.13 -69.11 23.90
N HIS A 972 -20.50 -69.01 22.70
CA HIS A 972 -20.35 -70.15 21.73
C HIS A 972 -19.68 -69.78 20.37
N GLU A 973 -19.30 -70.83 19.62
CA GLU A 973 -18.59 -70.82 18.32
C GLU A 973 -19.47 -70.44 17.11
N PRO A 974 -18.87 -70.05 15.98
CA PRO A 974 -19.35 -70.40 14.64
C PRO A 974 -18.51 -71.53 14.00
N ARG A 975 -19.15 -72.48 13.28
CA ARG A 975 -18.47 -73.55 12.52
C ARG A 975 -18.93 -73.64 11.06
N ARG A 976 -17.94 -73.66 10.16
CA ARG A 976 -17.80 -74.45 8.90
C ARG A 976 -18.96 -74.54 7.88
N GLY A 977 -18.63 -74.19 6.63
CA GLY A 977 -19.18 -74.67 5.35
C GLY A 977 -18.46 -73.88 4.23
N LEU A 978 -17.77 -74.43 3.22
CA LEU A 978 -18.09 -75.49 2.23
C LEU A 978 -19.34 -75.15 1.38
N ASP A 979 -19.30 -75.17 0.03
CA ASP A 979 -18.18 -75.32 -0.93
C ASP A 979 -18.65 -75.01 -2.38
N VAL A 980 -17.76 -75.14 -3.37
CA VAL A 980 -18.03 -75.62 -4.77
C VAL A 980 -18.64 -74.68 -5.86
N LEU A 981 -18.03 -74.80 -7.05
CA LEU A 981 -18.44 -74.51 -8.45
C LEU A 981 -18.30 -73.10 -9.10
N ASP A 982 -17.39 -73.07 -10.08
CA ASP A 982 -17.26 -72.19 -11.26
C ASP A 982 -18.25 -72.65 -12.38
N PRO A 983 -18.52 -71.89 -13.47
CA PRO A 983 -17.82 -72.22 -14.73
C PRO A 983 -17.62 -71.10 -15.79
N VAL A 984 -16.40 -71.07 -16.37
CA VAL A 984 -16.06 -71.05 -17.84
C VAL A 984 -16.60 -69.89 -18.73
N GLY A 985 -15.78 -69.22 -19.58
CA GLY A 985 -14.32 -69.32 -19.83
C GLY A 985 -13.93 -68.96 -21.29
N VAL A 986 -12.67 -69.27 -21.68
CA VAL A 986 -12.11 -69.30 -23.08
C VAL A 986 -11.90 -67.90 -23.74
N GLU A 987 -10.80 -67.50 -24.42
CA GLU A 987 -9.48 -68.06 -24.88
C GLU A 987 -8.47 -66.87 -24.98
N GLY A 988 -7.13 -66.96 -25.07
CA GLY A 988 -6.15 -68.06 -25.03
C GLY A 988 -4.72 -67.63 -25.50
N ALA A 989 -3.68 -68.42 -25.19
CA ALA A 989 -2.29 -68.42 -25.78
C ALA A 989 -1.34 -67.18 -25.53
N GLN A 990 0.01 -67.26 -25.53
CA GLN A 990 0.98 -68.38 -25.67
C GLN A 990 2.40 -68.09 -25.07
N PHE A 991 2.94 -69.03 -24.26
CA PHE A 991 4.33 -69.54 -24.11
C PHE A 991 5.65 -68.71 -24.24
N LEU A 992 6.53 -68.85 -23.22
CA LEU A 992 7.98 -69.28 -23.20
C LEU A 992 8.65 -68.75 -21.89
N ALA A 993 9.29 -69.51 -20.96
CA ALA A 993 10.46 -70.44 -20.99
C ALA A 993 11.84 -69.73 -20.97
N VAL A 994 12.92 -70.14 -20.26
CA VAL A 994 13.16 -71.23 -19.26
C VAL A 994 14.48 -70.99 -18.47
N GLY A 995 14.61 -71.50 -17.22
CA GLY A 995 15.89 -71.78 -16.52
C GLY A 995 16.62 -70.61 -15.79
N GLY A 996 17.49 -70.84 -14.78
CA GLY A 996 17.74 -72.08 -14.03
C GLY A 996 18.91 -72.06 -12.99
N SER A 997 18.80 -72.92 -11.96
CA SER A 997 19.85 -73.53 -11.09
C SER A 997 20.68 -72.71 -10.07
N ALA A 998 20.91 -73.34 -8.89
CA ALA A 998 21.87 -72.97 -7.82
C ALA A 998 23.14 -73.88 -7.85
N PRO A 999 24.16 -73.67 -6.98
CA PRO A 999 24.20 -74.22 -5.61
C PRO A 999 24.57 -73.14 -4.55
N VAL A 1000 24.35 -73.26 -3.22
CA VAL A 1000 24.52 -74.32 -2.20
C VAL A 1000 25.97 -74.53 -1.72
N GLY A 1001 26.20 -74.27 -0.42
CA GLY A 1001 27.44 -74.51 0.35
C GLY A 1001 27.18 -74.20 1.84
N GLU A 1002 27.74 -74.98 2.78
CA GLU A 1002 27.14 -75.16 4.13
C GLU A 1002 28.15 -75.41 5.29
N VAL A 1003 27.68 -75.29 6.54
CA VAL A 1003 28.26 -75.84 7.81
C VAL A 1003 29.46 -75.12 8.51
N ARG A 1004 29.17 -74.35 9.58
CA ARG A 1004 29.53 -74.51 11.04
C ARG A 1004 30.92 -75.09 11.51
N PRO A 1005 31.33 -74.97 12.81
CA PRO A 1005 31.19 -73.89 13.83
C PRO A 1005 32.49 -73.69 14.69
N ASP A 1006 32.35 -73.33 15.99
CA ASP A 1006 33.32 -73.34 17.13
C ASP A 1006 34.18 -72.08 17.40
N ALA A 1007 34.58 -71.72 18.65
CA ALA A 1007 33.99 -71.98 19.98
C ALA A 1007 34.59 -71.07 21.10
N ILE A 1008 33.75 -70.63 22.06
CA ILE A 1008 34.00 -70.40 23.51
C ILE A 1008 35.34 -69.76 23.97
N GLN A 1009 35.28 -68.60 24.65
CA GLN A 1009 35.81 -68.46 26.03
C GLN A 1009 35.22 -67.28 26.82
N VAL A 1010 35.29 -67.37 28.17
CA VAL A 1010 34.66 -66.42 29.13
C VAL A 1010 35.50 -66.33 30.41
N ARG A 1011 35.83 -65.11 30.89
CA ARG A 1011 36.00 -64.67 32.31
C ARG A 1011 36.63 -63.25 32.38
N ARG A 1012 36.67 -62.51 33.51
CA ARG A 1012 35.66 -62.14 34.57
C ARG A 1012 36.33 -61.21 35.63
N ARG A 1013 35.82 -59.98 35.83
CA ARG A 1013 35.87 -59.12 37.07
C ARG A 1013 37.21 -58.62 37.67
N GLY A 1014 37.08 -57.56 38.49
CA GLY A 1014 38.11 -56.91 39.33
C GLY A 1014 38.29 -55.43 38.95
N ASP A 1015 37.53 -54.42 39.41
CA ASP A 1015 37.03 -53.98 40.74
C ASP A 1015 38.00 -53.03 41.51
N GLY A 1016 37.52 -51.84 41.89
CA GLY A 1016 38.25 -50.75 42.60
C GLY A 1016 37.82 -49.35 42.12
N PHE A 1017 36.78 -48.71 42.69
CA PHE A 1017 36.79 -47.79 43.85
C PHE A 1017 37.71 -46.55 43.67
N GLN A 1018 37.31 -45.30 43.96
CA GLN A 1018 36.22 -44.70 44.77
C GLN A 1018 35.91 -43.25 44.22
N ALA A 1019 35.03 -42.34 44.70
CA ALA A 1019 34.13 -42.22 45.86
C ALA A 1019 33.01 -41.14 45.64
N CYS A 1020 32.18 -40.91 46.67
CA CYS A 1020 31.48 -39.66 47.06
C CYS A 1020 30.54 -38.89 46.11
N GLN A 1021 29.25 -39.26 46.20
CA GLN A 1021 28.07 -38.37 46.33
C GLN A 1021 28.14 -37.54 47.67
N PRO A 1022 27.20 -36.62 48.07
CA PRO A 1022 25.73 -36.82 48.04
C PRO A 1022 24.76 -35.59 48.08
N VAL A 1023 23.44 -35.91 48.18
CA VAL A 1023 22.38 -35.24 48.98
C VAL A 1023 21.70 -33.92 48.49
N VAL A 1024 20.36 -33.70 48.62
CA VAL A 1024 19.18 -34.60 48.71
C VAL A 1024 17.82 -33.83 48.60
N GLU A 1025 16.72 -34.58 48.36
CA GLU A 1025 15.27 -34.34 48.59
C GLU A 1025 14.59 -32.95 48.70
N VAL A 1026 13.46 -32.81 47.98
CA VAL A 1026 12.11 -32.48 48.52
C VAL A 1026 11.07 -33.28 47.70
N VAL A 1027 10.04 -34.02 48.16
CA VAL A 1027 9.40 -34.39 49.46
C VAL A 1027 8.06 -33.69 49.84
N HIS A 1028 6.98 -34.40 49.45
CA HIS A 1028 5.72 -34.68 50.18
C HIS A 1028 4.49 -33.72 50.27
N ARG A 1029 3.33 -34.36 49.96
CA ARG A 1029 2.02 -34.42 50.68
C ARG A 1029 0.89 -33.40 50.44
N HIS A 1030 -0.24 -33.96 49.97
CA HIS A 1030 -1.64 -33.57 50.26
C HIS A 1030 -2.00 -33.78 51.76
N PRO A 1031 -3.08 -33.16 52.27
CA PRO A 1031 -4.41 -33.79 52.27
C PRO A 1031 -5.56 -32.85 51.82
N ALA A 1032 -6.81 -33.35 51.84
CA ALA A 1032 -8.04 -32.63 51.49
C ALA A 1032 -9.20 -32.99 52.46
N VAL A 1033 -10.24 -32.13 52.52
CA VAL A 1033 -11.58 -32.29 53.13
C VAL A 1033 -12.50 -31.34 52.30
N GLU A 1034 -13.59 -31.71 51.63
CA GLU A 1034 -14.89 -32.31 52.04
C GLU A 1034 -15.80 -31.38 52.89
N VAL A 1035 -17.15 -31.45 52.87
CA VAL A 1035 -18.17 -31.68 51.81
C VAL A 1035 -19.56 -31.22 52.37
N GLU A 1036 -20.67 -31.47 51.66
CA GLU A 1036 -22.10 -31.23 52.03
C GLU A 1036 -22.67 -29.80 51.81
N GLY A 1037 -23.94 -29.64 51.39
CA GLY A 1037 -24.88 -30.66 50.87
C GLY A 1037 -26.31 -30.16 50.57
N ALA A 1038 -27.04 -30.97 49.76
CA ALA A 1038 -28.49 -31.25 49.79
C ALA A 1038 -29.56 -30.11 49.67
N GLN A 1039 -30.77 -30.29 49.12
CA GLN A 1039 -31.42 -31.23 48.17
C GLN A 1039 -32.88 -30.74 47.89
N GLN A 1040 -33.62 -31.43 46.99
CA GLN A 1040 -35.09 -31.40 46.80
C GLN A 1040 -35.71 -30.28 45.92
N ARG A 1041 -36.80 -30.49 45.15
CA ARG A 1041 -37.45 -31.74 44.64
C ARG A 1041 -38.33 -31.46 43.40
N THR A 1042 -38.30 -32.40 42.45
CA THR A 1042 -39.36 -32.86 41.52
C THR A 1042 -40.68 -32.05 41.38
N HIS A 1043 -41.06 -31.69 40.14
CA HIS A 1043 -41.99 -32.50 39.30
C HIS A 1043 -42.17 -31.91 37.88
N ALA A 1044 -42.66 -32.73 36.93
CA ALA A 1044 -42.99 -32.34 35.55
C ALA A 1044 -44.37 -32.93 35.14
N VAL A 1045 -45.08 -32.25 34.22
CA VAL A 1045 -46.34 -32.71 33.60
C VAL A 1045 -46.36 -32.27 32.12
N ASN A 1046 -46.95 -33.11 31.25
CA ASN A 1046 -46.97 -32.96 29.78
C ASN A 1046 -48.13 -32.06 29.29
N HIS A 1047 -48.06 -31.52 28.06
CA HIS A 1047 -48.70 -32.17 26.88
C HIS A 1047 -48.60 -31.42 25.53
N ARG A 1048 -48.37 -32.24 24.47
CA ARG A 1048 -48.94 -32.23 23.08
C ARG A 1048 -49.32 -30.88 22.42
N SER A 1049 -48.76 -30.53 21.25
CA SER A 1049 -48.86 -31.15 19.90
C SER A 1049 -50.21 -30.96 19.18
N ALA A 1050 -50.20 -30.30 18.03
CA ALA A 1050 -51.00 -30.62 16.84
C ALA A 1050 -50.43 -29.92 15.58
N VAL A 1051 -50.64 -30.52 14.40
CA VAL A 1051 -50.28 -29.98 13.07
C VAL A 1051 -51.55 -29.81 12.26
N ALA A 1052 -51.60 -28.82 11.37
CA ALA A 1052 -52.54 -28.78 10.25
C ALA A 1052 -51.80 -28.33 8.97
N ALA A 1053 -52.04 -29.03 7.87
CA ALA A 1053 -51.52 -28.70 6.55
C ALA A 1053 -52.67 -28.68 5.55
N VAL A 1054 -52.62 -27.78 4.56
CA VAL A 1054 -53.54 -27.73 3.43
C VAL A 1054 -52.73 -27.46 2.17
N ASP A 1055 -53.02 -28.25 1.13
CA ASP A 1055 -52.36 -28.24 -0.18
C ASP A 1055 -53.18 -27.42 -1.20
N VAL A 1056 -52.61 -27.12 -2.38
CA VAL A 1056 -53.24 -27.03 -3.73
C VAL A 1056 -52.43 -26.16 -4.70
N ARG A 1057 -51.61 -26.85 -5.50
CA ARG A 1057 -51.36 -26.77 -6.96
C ARG A 1057 -51.34 -25.43 -7.73
N LEU A 1058 -50.31 -25.35 -8.59
CA LEU A 1058 -50.09 -24.40 -9.70
C LEU A 1058 -51.11 -24.53 -10.86
N VAL A 1059 -51.22 -23.45 -11.65
CA VAL A 1059 -51.67 -23.45 -13.06
C VAL A 1059 -50.75 -22.53 -13.87
N GLU A 1060 -50.15 -23.05 -14.94
CA GLU A 1060 -49.40 -22.25 -15.93
C GLU A 1060 -50.30 -21.83 -17.10
N ARG A 1061 -49.95 -20.71 -17.77
CA ARG A 1061 -50.31 -20.45 -19.17
C ARG A 1061 -49.17 -19.76 -19.91
N SER A 1062 -48.90 -20.24 -21.12
CA SER A 1062 -48.09 -19.55 -22.13
C SER A 1062 -48.91 -18.49 -22.85
N ASP A 1063 -48.25 -17.52 -23.48
CA ASP A 1063 -48.14 -17.50 -24.94
C ASP A 1063 -47.07 -16.52 -25.44
N THR A 1064 -46.73 -16.63 -26.73
CA THR A 1064 -45.64 -15.90 -27.40
C THR A 1064 -46.18 -15.12 -28.61
N GLN A 1065 -45.27 -14.44 -29.35
CA GLN A 1065 -45.50 -13.68 -30.60
C GLN A 1065 -45.86 -12.18 -30.44
N SER A 1066 -45.42 -11.24 -31.30
CA SER A 1066 -44.44 -11.34 -32.41
C SER A 1066 -43.98 -9.96 -32.95
N ARG A 1067 -42.82 -9.99 -33.63
CA ARG A 1067 -42.38 -9.07 -34.72
C ARG A 1067 -41.89 -7.65 -34.37
N HIS A 1068 -41.39 -6.98 -35.42
CA HIS A 1068 -40.20 -6.11 -35.40
C HIS A 1068 -40.18 -5.26 -36.70
N LEU A 1069 -39.65 -4.02 -36.66
CA LEU A 1069 -39.30 -3.15 -37.83
C LEU A 1069 -40.49 -2.66 -38.71
N ALA A 1070 -40.46 -1.50 -39.39
CA ALA A 1070 -39.47 -0.42 -39.52
C ALA A 1070 -40.05 0.90 -40.10
N SER A 1071 -39.34 2.01 -39.82
CA SER A 1071 -39.10 3.19 -40.70
C SER A 1071 -40.22 4.20 -41.02
N GLN A 1072 -39.78 5.45 -41.17
CA GLN A 1072 -40.50 6.65 -41.69
C GLN A 1072 -41.67 7.13 -40.79
N GLY A 1073 -41.92 8.43 -40.62
CA GLY A 1073 -41.26 9.63 -41.16
C GLY A 1073 -42.27 10.79 -41.23
N VAL A 1074 -41.78 12.03 -41.43
CA VAL A 1074 -42.59 13.27 -41.58
C VAL A 1074 -43.16 13.84 -40.26
N SER A 1075 -43.38 15.15 -40.28
CA SER A 1075 -43.57 16.08 -39.18
C SER A 1075 -45.02 16.51 -38.93
N GLY A 1076 -45.31 16.90 -37.68
CA GLY A 1076 -45.89 18.23 -37.40
C GLY A 1076 -47.38 18.32 -37.03
N LEU A 1077 -47.66 19.33 -36.19
CA LEU A 1077 -48.97 19.83 -35.74
C LEU A 1077 -49.85 18.88 -34.89
N GLU A 1078 -50.68 19.38 -33.96
CA GLU A 1078 -50.60 20.58 -33.11
C GLU A 1078 -51.66 20.50 -31.97
N ILE A 1079 -51.28 20.89 -30.74
CA ILE A 1079 -52.09 21.64 -29.74
C ILE A 1079 -53.42 21.04 -29.17
N ARG A 1080 -53.76 21.48 -27.94
CA ARG A 1080 -55.05 21.35 -27.20
C ARG A 1080 -55.43 19.98 -26.60
N ASP A 1081 -56.16 19.90 -25.49
CA ASP A 1081 -56.29 20.79 -24.30
C ASP A 1081 -57.03 19.98 -23.19
N GLU A 1082 -57.34 20.64 -22.05
CA GLU A 1082 -58.03 20.12 -20.83
C GLU A 1082 -57.08 19.44 -19.80
N VAL A 1083 -56.72 20.01 -18.63
CA VAL A 1083 -57.33 20.96 -17.65
C VAL A 1083 -58.25 20.29 -16.62
N ASP A 1084 -57.86 20.42 -15.33
CA ASP A 1084 -58.65 20.20 -14.10
C ASP A 1084 -59.13 18.75 -13.78
N ARG A 1085 -59.34 18.32 -12.51
CA ARG A 1085 -59.51 19.04 -11.23
C ARG A 1085 -59.31 18.13 -10.00
N HIS A 1086 -59.07 18.73 -8.82
CA HIS A 1086 -59.18 18.17 -7.44
C HIS A 1086 -58.20 17.00 -7.09
N SER A 1087 -57.41 16.97 -6.01
CA SER A 1087 -57.23 17.77 -4.78
C SER A 1087 -58.34 17.79 -3.72
N LYS A 1088 -58.12 17.07 -2.58
CA LYS A 1088 -58.14 17.57 -1.17
C LYS A 1088 -57.97 16.46 -0.11
N TYR A 1089 -57.12 16.73 0.90
CA TYR A 1089 -57.05 16.28 2.32
C TYR A 1089 -57.51 14.84 2.73
N LEU A 1090 -56.78 14.12 3.60
CA LEU A 1090 -56.61 14.46 5.02
C LEU A 1090 -55.37 13.77 5.68
N GLU A 1091 -54.88 14.35 6.79
CA GLU A 1091 -53.88 13.75 7.69
C GLU A 1091 -54.56 12.84 8.74
N VAL A 1092 -53.93 11.71 9.10
CA VAL A 1092 -53.89 11.14 10.48
C VAL A 1092 -52.62 10.28 10.63
N VAL A 1093 -51.93 10.41 11.77
CA VAL A 1093 -50.99 9.43 12.35
C VAL A 1093 -51.40 9.22 13.81
N PRO A 1094 -51.67 7.99 14.27
CA PRO A 1094 -50.70 7.35 15.18
C PRO A 1094 -50.59 5.81 15.10
N ASP A 1095 -49.40 5.34 15.52
CA ASP A 1095 -49.06 4.08 16.22
C ASP A 1095 -49.59 2.70 15.81
N GLY A 1096 -48.66 1.74 15.67
CA GLY A 1096 -48.80 0.45 16.36
C GLY A 1096 -48.93 -0.84 15.55
N ALA A 1097 -47.96 -1.21 14.71
CA ALA A 1097 -47.79 -2.59 14.22
C ALA A 1097 -46.33 -2.93 13.88
N ASP A 1098 -45.85 -4.10 14.31
CA ASP A 1098 -44.53 -4.65 13.93
C ASP A 1098 -44.58 -5.31 12.55
N HIS A 1099 -43.71 -4.87 11.64
CA HIS A 1099 -43.55 -5.45 10.29
C HIS A 1099 -42.06 -5.68 9.95
N SER A 1100 -41.43 -6.63 10.65
CA SER A 1100 -40.08 -7.11 10.34
C SER A 1100 -40.08 -8.07 9.13
N ALA A 1101 -40.08 -7.53 7.91
CA ALA A 1101 -39.97 -8.29 6.67
C ALA A 1101 -38.91 -7.65 5.74
N VAL A 1102 -37.63 -7.92 6.00
CA VAL A 1102 -36.51 -7.38 5.20
C VAL A 1102 -36.26 -8.26 3.98
N VAL A 1103 -36.64 -7.78 2.80
CA VAL A 1103 -36.18 -8.35 1.52
C VAL A 1103 -34.77 -7.86 1.25
N GLY A 1104 -33.77 -8.68 1.60
CA GLY A 1104 -32.36 -8.37 1.38
C GLY A 1104 -31.93 -8.56 -0.07
N LEU A 1105 -31.23 -7.57 -0.63
CA LEU A 1105 -30.60 -7.66 -1.95
C LEU A 1105 -29.17 -8.21 -1.80
N VAL A 1106 -28.87 -9.37 -2.37
CA VAL A 1106 -27.52 -9.94 -2.35
C VAL A 1106 -26.77 -9.55 -3.62
N VAL A 1107 -25.59 -8.94 -3.46
CA VAL A 1107 -24.69 -8.57 -4.57
C VAL A 1107 -23.34 -9.26 -4.34
N LEU A 1108 -22.95 -10.14 -5.26
CA LEU A 1108 -21.66 -10.84 -5.23
C LEU A 1108 -20.76 -10.30 -6.36
N PRO A 1109 -19.56 -9.76 -6.06
CA PRO A 1109 -18.65 -9.26 -7.08
C PRO A 1109 -17.77 -10.38 -7.64
N LEU A 1110 -18.02 -10.78 -8.90
CA LEU A 1110 -17.08 -11.53 -9.73
C LEU A 1110 -16.86 -10.77 -11.05
N HIS A 1111 -15.65 -10.88 -11.61
CA HIS A 1111 -15.08 -10.04 -12.66
C HIS A 1111 -16.09 -9.45 -13.68
N GLY A 1112 -16.51 -8.21 -13.45
CA GLY A 1112 -17.20 -7.37 -14.44
C GLY A 1112 -18.70 -7.61 -14.65
N VAL A 1113 -19.34 -8.56 -13.94
CA VAL A 1113 -20.78 -8.81 -14.08
C VAL A 1113 -21.50 -8.65 -12.75
N GLN A 1114 -22.42 -7.68 -12.67
CA GLN A 1114 -23.40 -7.59 -11.58
C GLN A 1114 -24.68 -8.32 -12.01
N LEU A 1115 -25.14 -9.25 -11.16
CA LEU A 1115 -26.47 -9.83 -11.25
C LEU A 1115 -27.27 -9.42 -10.01
N ILE A 1116 -28.50 -8.96 -10.24
CA ILE A 1116 -29.46 -8.60 -9.20
C ILE A 1116 -30.65 -9.56 -9.31
N THR A 1117 -30.93 -10.29 -8.24
CA THR A 1117 -32.09 -11.19 -8.15
C THR A 1117 -32.72 -11.08 -6.76
N PRO A 1118 -34.05 -10.99 -6.63
CA PRO A 1118 -34.72 -11.13 -5.35
C PRO A 1118 -34.66 -12.59 -4.87
N GLY A 1119 -34.33 -12.81 -3.61
CA GLY A 1119 -34.30 -14.11 -2.97
C GLY A 1119 -34.78 -14.04 -1.52
N THR A 1120 -35.49 -15.06 -1.05
CA THR A 1120 -36.02 -15.11 0.31
C THR A 1120 -34.91 -15.51 1.28
N ILE A 1121 -34.55 -14.63 2.20
CA ILE A 1121 -33.58 -14.96 3.28
C ILE A 1121 -34.33 -15.76 4.35
N SER A 1122 -33.98 -17.04 4.53
CA SER A 1122 -34.40 -17.80 5.70
C SER A 1122 -33.55 -17.40 6.92
N HIS A 1123 -34.20 -17.15 8.06
CA HIS A 1123 -33.53 -16.78 9.31
C HIS A 1123 -33.22 -18.00 10.22
N ASP A 1124 -32.87 -19.14 9.65
CA ASP A 1124 -32.29 -20.26 10.40
C ASP A 1124 -30.78 -20.05 10.63
N VAL A 1125 -30.46 -19.34 11.72
CA VAL A 1125 -29.07 -19.08 12.13
C VAL A 1125 -28.50 -20.30 12.85
N GLY A 1126 -27.90 -21.21 12.08
CA GLY A 1126 -27.12 -22.33 12.64
C GLY A 1126 -25.96 -21.83 13.53
N PRO A 1127 -25.51 -22.61 14.54
CA PRO A 1127 -24.67 -22.15 15.67
C PRO A 1127 -23.22 -21.76 15.31
N CYS A 1128 -22.90 -21.62 14.02
CA CYS A 1128 -21.60 -21.18 13.52
C CYS A 1128 -21.59 -19.74 12.97
N GLY A 1129 -22.75 -19.09 12.82
CA GLY A 1129 -22.84 -17.68 12.38
C GLY A 1129 -22.51 -17.43 10.90
N CYS A 1130 -22.64 -18.44 10.04
CA CYS A 1130 -22.46 -18.29 8.59
C CYS A 1130 -23.80 -18.03 7.89
N LEU A 1131 -23.84 -17.05 6.99
CA LEU A 1131 -24.99 -16.81 6.12
C LEU A 1131 -25.02 -17.85 4.99
N VAL A 1132 -26.14 -18.56 4.82
CA VAL A 1132 -26.37 -19.48 3.69
C VAL A 1132 -27.26 -18.79 2.66
N VAL A 1133 -26.86 -18.84 1.39
CA VAL A 1133 -27.63 -18.29 0.26
C VAL A 1133 -27.80 -19.39 -0.79
N GLU A 1134 -29.02 -19.86 -0.98
CA GLU A 1134 -29.33 -20.80 -2.07
C GLU A 1134 -29.36 -20.06 -3.42
N VAL A 1135 -28.57 -20.57 -4.37
CA VAL A 1135 -28.53 -20.05 -5.75
C VAL A 1135 -29.27 -21.03 -6.66
N PRO A 1136 -30.34 -20.62 -7.37
CA PRO A 1136 -31.12 -21.54 -8.21
C PRO A 1136 -30.26 -22.19 -9.31
N PRO A 1137 -30.43 -23.49 -9.61
CA PRO A 1137 -29.57 -24.22 -10.56
C PRO A 1137 -29.45 -23.58 -11.96
N ARG A 1138 -30.50 -22.88 -12.43
CA ARG A 1138 -30.47 -22.14 -13.71
C ARG A 1138 -29.48 -20.97 -13.71
N VAL A 1139 -29.27 -20.30 -12.56
CA VAL A 1139 -28.28 -19.22 -12.40
C VAL A 1139 -26.86 -19.79 -12.39
N LEU A 1140 -26.65 -20.95 -11.76
CA LEU A 1140 -25.37 -21.66 -11.76
C LEU A 1140 -24.96 -22.09 -13.17
N VAL A 1141 -25.90 -22.60 -13.98
CA VAL A 1141 -25.64 -22.92 -15.40
C VAL A 1141 -25.31 -21.67 -16.23
N ALA A 1142 -26.00 -20.55 -16.01
CA ALA A 1142 -25.71 -19.30 -16.71
C ALA A 1142 -24.31 -18.74 -16.36
N LEU A 1143 -23.90 -18.81 -15.10
CA LEU A 1143 -22.53 -18.46 -14.67
C LEU A 1143 -21.49 -19.32 -15.40
N LEU A 1144 -21.65 -20.66 -15.36
CA LEU A 1144 -20.74 -21.61 -15.99
C LEU A 1144 -20.65 -21.49 -17.52
N GLN A 1145 -21.68 -20.97 -18.19
CA GLN A 1145 -21.66 -20.70 -19.64
C GLN A 1145 -21.04 -19.34 -19.99
N SER A 1146 -20.97 -18.39 -19.05
CA SER A 1146 -20.42 -17.04 -19.28
C SER A 1146 -18.88 -16.98 -19.16
N THR A 1147 -18.29 -17.86 -18.36
CA THR A 1147 -16.85 -17.97 -18.16
C THR A 1147 -16.27 -19.14 -18.96
N ALA A 1148 -15.29 -18.89 -19.82
CA ALA A 1148 -14.56 -19.93 -20.55
C ALA A 1148 -13.58 -20.69 -19.63
N LEU A 1149 -14.11 -21.39 -18.62
CA LEU A 1149 -13.37 -22.25 -17.70
C LEU A 1149 -13.25 -23.67 -18.27
N ASP A 1150 -12.04 -24.22 -18.27
CA ASP A 1150 -11.82 -25.60 -18.70
C ASP A 1150 -12.51 -26.59 -17.74
N ALA A 1151 -13.26 -27.53 -18.31
CA ALA A 1151 -14.09 -28.48 -17.58
C ALA A 1151 -13.30 -29.41 -16.63
N GLN A 1152 -11.98 -29.51 -16.78
CA GLN A 1152 -11.13 -30.28 -15.87
C GLN A 1152 -11.04 -29.66 -14.45
N LEU A 1153 -11.17 -28.34 -14.31
CA LEU A 1153 -11.02 -27.65 -13.01
C LEU A 1153 -12.20 -27.85 -12.04
N LEU A 1154 -13.34 -28.37 -12.50
CA LEU A 1154 -14.53 -28.53 -11.66
C LEU A 1154 -14.45 -29.70 -10.65
N GLN A 1155 -13.44 -30.57 -10.71
CA GLN A 1155 -13.36 -31.75 -9.84
C GLN A 1155 -12.87 -31.46 -8.40
N HIS A 1156 -12.49 -30.23 -8.07
CA HIS A 1156 -11.85 -29.88 -6.79
C HIS A 1156 -12.53 -28.74 -6.01
N PHE A 1157 -13.78 -28.38 -6.33
CA PHE A 1157 -14.58 -27.52 -5.45
C PHE A 1157 -15.09 -28.29 -4.23
N VAL A 1158 -14.75 -27.82 -3.03
CA VAL A 1158 -15.28 -28.31 -1.75
C VAL A 1158 -15.90 -27.12 -1.01
N VAL A 1159 -17.19 -27.23 -0.65
CA VAL A 1159 -17.92 -26.24 0.13
C VAL A 1159 -18.41 -26.91 1.42
N GLY A 1160 -18.17 -26.29 2.57
CA GLY A 1160 -18.71 -26.76 3.86
C GLY A 1160 -18.24 -28.13 4.34
N GLY A 1161 -17.22 -28.74 3.72
CA GLY A 1161 -16.70 -30.06 4.09
C GLY A 1161 -17.40 -31.25 3.43
N HIS A 1162 -18.37 -31.03 2.53
CA HIS A 1162 -19.00 -32.08 1.74
C HIS A 1162 -18.53 -32.06 0.27
N GLN A 1163 -18.48 -33.24 -0.35
CA GLN A 1163 -18.07 -33.41 -1.74
C GLN A 1163 -19.29 -33.23 -2.65
N VAL A 1164 -19.23 -32.32 -3.62
CA VAL A 1164 -20.34 -32.04 -4.53
C VAL A 1164 -20.37 -33.10 -5.65
N VAL A 1165 -21.31 -34.05 -5.56
CA VAL A 1165 -21.52 -35.07 -6.60
C VAL A 1165 -22.43 -34.53 -7.69
N VAL A 1166 -21.86 -34.10 -8.82
CA VAL A 1166 -22.62 -33.74 -10.02
C VAL A 1166 -23.07 -35.02 -10.76
N PRO A 1167 -24.38 -35.22 -11.03
CA PRO A 1167 -24.85 -36.41 -11.74
C PRO A 1167 -24.32 -36.49 -13.18
N ARG A 1168 -23.91 -37.70 -13.61
CA ARG A 1168 -23.46 -37.99 -14.99
C ARG A 1168 -24.61 -38.06 -16.02
N SER A 1169 -25.53 -37.09 -16.02
CA SER A 1169 -26.57 -36.98 -17.05
C SER A 1169 -27.23 -35.59 -17.07
N VAL A 1170 -26.61 -34.63 -17.77
CA VAL A 1170 -27.27 -33.40 -18.22
C VAL A 1170 -27.25 -33.38 -19.74
N THR A 1171 -28.32 -33.86 -20.35
CA THR A 1171 -28.50 -33.86 -21.81
C THR A 1171 -28.93 -32.46 -22.25
N LEU A 1172 -28.03 -31.69 -22.86
CA LEU A 1172 -28.39 -30.40 -23.47
C LEU A 1172 -29.25 -30.64 -24.72
N PRO A 1173 -30.44 -30.02 -24.84
CA PRO A 1173 -31.21 -30.06 -26.08
C PRO A 1173 -30.50 -29.21 -27.15
N ALA A 1174 -30.44 -29.72 -28.38
CA ALA A 1174 -29.83 -29.00 -29.49
C ALA A 1174 -30.71 -27.80 -29.91
N VAL A 1175 -30.07 -26.64 -30.09
CA VAL A 1175 -30.66 -25.45 -30.72
C VAL A 1175 -29.86 -25.16 -31.99
N GLN A 1176 -30.56 -24.99 -33.12
CA GLN A 1176 -29.93 -24.74 -34.41
C GLN A 1176 -29.32 -23.33 -34.46
N LEU A 1177 -28.06 -23.24 -34.89
CA LEU A 1177 -27.40 -21.99 -35.27
C LEU A 1177 -27.32 -21.90 -36.80
N GLU A 1178 -28.27 -21.20 -37.40
CA GLU A 1178 -28.19 -20.78 -38.81
C GLU A 1178 -27.88 -19.28 -38.88
N GLY A 1179 -27.04 -18.86 -39.84
CA GLY A 1179 -26.91 -17.44 -40.20
C GLY A 1179 -25.56 -16.74 -39.98
N LEU A 1180 -24.40 -17.42 -40.11
CA LEU A 1180 -23.11 -16.75 -40.35
C LEU A 1180 -22.36 -17.33 -41.56
N ASN A 1181 -21.55 -16.47 -42.18
CA ASN A 1181 -21.10 -16.58 -43.57
C ASN A 1181 -19.86 -17.49 -43.75
N PRO A 1182 -19.85 -18.48 -44.67
CA PRO A 1182 -18.82 -19.53 -44.67
C PRO A 1182 -17.57 -19.20 -45.51
N HIS A 1183 -16.56 -18.58 -44.89
CA HIS A 1183 -15.19 -18.55 -45.42
C HIS A 1183 -14.13 -18.66 -44.31
N LEU A 1184 -13.86 -19.89 -43.85
CA LEU A 1184 -12.54 -20.37 -43.38
C LEU A 1184 -12.64 -21.86 -42.98
N LEU A 1185 -12.20 -22.75 -43.88
CA LEU A 1185 -12.08 -24.19 -43.64
C LEU A 1185 -10.79 -24.71 -44.25
N ALA A 1186 -9.81 -25.09 -43.42
CA ALA A 1186 -8.82 -26.14 -43.71
C ALA A 1186 -7.83 -26.32 -42.53
N LEU A 1187 -8.03 -27.33 -41.68
CA LEU A 1187 -7.12 -28.47 -41.41
C LEU A 1187 -7.58 -29.29 -40.16
N PRO A 1188 -7.32 -30.62 -40.07
CA PRO A 1188 -7.97 -31.50 -39.09
C PRO A 1188 -7.09 -32.04 -37.93
N PRO A 1189 -7.68 -32.53 -36.82
CA PRO A 1189 -7.03 -33.23 -35.69
C PRO A 1189 -7.02 -34.77 -35.85
N PRO A 1190 -6.44 -35.59 -34.93
CA PRO A 1190 -7.27 -36.23 -33.87
C PRO A 1190 -6.60 -36.74 -32.55
N GLN A 1191 -7.43 -36.96 -31.51
CA GLN A 1191 -7.30 -37.95 -30.39
C GLN A 1191 -6.15 -37.74 -29.35
N VAL A 1192 -6.18 -38.24 -28.09
CA VAL A 1192 -6.89 -39.37 -27.41
C VAL A 1192 -7.60 -38.91 -26.11
N ASN A 1193 -8.41 -39.78 -25.47
CA ASN A 1193 -9.29 -39.46 -24.32
C ASN A 1193 -9.40 -40.64 -23.31
N GLN A 1194 -9.59 -40.35 -22.00
CA GLN A 1194 -10.10 -41.24 -20.91
C GLN A 1194 -9.24 -42.44 -20.38
N LEU A 1195 -9.46 -43.04 -19.18
CA LEU A 1195 -9.81 -42.57 -17.79
C LEU A 1195 -9.78 -43.77 -16.77
N VAL A 1196 -9.96 -43.48 -15.47
CA VAL A 1196 -10.52 -44.31 -14.35
C VAL A 1196 -9.57 -45.04 -13.36
N GLY A 1197 -9.81 -44.82 -12.05
CA GLY A 1197 -9.48 -45.69 -10.91
C GLY A 1197 -10.06 -45.15 -9.58
N VAL A 1198 -10.81 -45.92 -8.78
CA VAL A 1198 -11.61 -45.44 -7.62
C VAL A 1198 -11.66 -46.47 -6.47
N THR A 1199 -11.70 -46.04 -5.20
CA THR A 1199 -12.18 -46.85 -4.04
C THR A 1199 -12.64 -45.98 -2.85
N ALA A 1200 -13.24 -46.59 -1.82
CA ALA A 1200 -14.51 -46.12 -1.23
C ALA A 1200 -14.68 -46.35 0.31
N LEU A 1201 -15.90 -46.14 0.83
CA LEU A 1201 -16.42 -46.31 2.24
C LEU A 1201 -16.08 -45.16 3.22
N GLY A 1202 -16.88 -44.87 4.27
CA GLY A 1202 -18.19 -45.41 4.70
C GLY A 1202 -18.67 -44.81 6.05
N ASP A 1203 -19.98 -44.86 6.34
CA ASP A 1203 -20.69 -44.04 7.36
C ASP A 1203 -20.54 -44.42 8.85
N VAL A 1204 -20.69 -43.43 9.76
CA VAL A 1204 -21.22 -43.55 11.14
C VAL A 1204 -22.00 -42.27 11.51
N LEU A 1205 -23.01 -42.34 12.39
CA LEU A 1205 -23.99 -41.29 12.70
C LEU A 1205 -24.06 -40.86 14.19
N HIS A 1206 -24.54 -39.62 14.39
CA HIS A 1206 -25.38 -39.10 15.51
C HIS A 1206 -24.82 -38.69 16.90
N ASP A 1207 -25.52 -37.67 17.45
CA ASP A 1207 -25.58 -37.11 18.82
C ASP A 1207 -24.29 -36.47 19.42
N VAL A 1208 -24.29 -35.40 20.23
CA VAL A 1208 -25.27 -34.84 21.21
C VAL A 1208 -25.33 -33.30 21.13
N ASP A 1209 -26.40 -32.66 21.65
CA ASP A 1209 -26.69 -31.22 21.51
C ASP A 1209 -26.70 -30.40 22.84
N GLY A 1210 -26.48 -29.08 22.72
CA GLY A 1210 -26.77 -28.02 23.70
C GLY A 1210 -25.78 -27.74 24.86
N PRO A 1211 -25.97 -26.64 25.63
CA PRO A 1211 -26.83 -25.47 25.38
C PRO A 1211 -26.04 -24.14 25.32
N GLY A 1212 -26.60 -23.11 24.67
CA GLY A 1212 -26.05 -21.76 24.65
C GLY A 1212 -26.57 -20.84 25.77
N LEU A 1213 -25.79 -19.83 26.13
CA LEU A 1213 -26.23 -18.68 26.92
C LEU A 1213 -25.55 -17.41 26.38
N GLY A 1214 -26.34 -16.48 25.85
CA GLY A 1214 -25.90 -15.14 25.47
C GLY A 1214 -26.70 -14.10 26.23
N VAL A 1215 -26.05 -13.00 26.62
CA VAL A 1215 -26.73 -11.75 27.00
C VAL A 1215 -25.95 -10.60 26.39
N GLY A 1216 -26.61 -9.85 25.52
CA GLY A 1216 -26.10 -8.60 24.98
C GLY A 1216 -27.26 -7.67 24.70
N GLU A 1217 -27.67 -6.88 25.69
CA GLU A 1217 -28.65 -5.81 25.48
C GLU A 1217 -28.56 -4.74 26.59
N CYS A 1218 -28.05 -3.55 26.23
CA CYS A 1218 -28.27 -2.30 26.97
C CYS A 1218 -27.79 -1.07 26.17
N PHE A 1219 -28.60 0.00 26.19
CA PHE A 1219 -28.33 1.36 25.71
C PHE A 1219 -28.08 1.59 24.20
N GLN A 1220 -29.19 1.83 23.49
CA GLN A 1220 -29.29 2.98 22.58
C GLN A 1220 -30.11 4.11 23.24
N ARG A 1221 -30.01 5.31 22.63
CA ARG A 1221 -30.79 6.57 22.82
C ARG A 1221 -30.24 7.60 23.83
N ARG A 1222 -30.32 8.88 23.39
CA ARG A 1222 -29.63 10.10 23.87
C ARG A 1222 -28.13 10.12 23.52
N PHE A 1223 -27.54 11.22 23.08
CA PHE A 1223 -27.98 12.63 23.11
C PHE A 1223 -28.18 13.27 21.73
N LEU A 1224 -29.03 14.32 21.70
CA LEU A 1224 -28.97 15.41 20.72
C LEU A 1224 -28.27 16.61 21.40
N GLY A 1225 -27.47 17.34 20.61
CA GLY A 1225 -26.99 18.71 20.84
C GLY A 1225 -26.65 19.18 22.26
N GLU A 1226 -25.36 19.18 22.61
CA GLU A 1226 -24.64 20.35 23.18
C GLU A 1226 -23.12 20.08 23.25
N HIS A 1227 -22.31 21.13 23.46
CA HIS A 1227 -20.83 21.04 23.46
C HIS A 1227 -20.25 20.66 24.83
N VAL A 1228 -19.41 19.62 24.90
CA VAL A 1228 -18.55 19.31 26.06
C VAL A 1228 -17.11 19.00 25.60
N PRO A 1229 -16.05 19.57 26.22
CA PRO A 1229 -14.66 19.34 25.77
C PRO A 1229 -14.11 17.94 26.09
N LEU A 1230 -13.33 17.37 25.17
CA LEU A 1230 -12.80 15.99 25.20
C LEU A 1230 -11.70 15.71 26.25
N ILE A 1231 -11.52 16.57 27.25
CA ILE A 1231 -10.32 16.58 28.12
C ILE A 1231 -10.49 15.80 29.44
N ALA A 1232 -11.72 15.43 29.82
CA ALA A 1232 -12.02 14.76 31.09
C ALA A 1232 -11.82 13.23 31.07
N VAL A 1233 -11.82 12.59 29.89
CA VAL A 1233 -11.86 11.12 29.78
C VAL A 1233 -10.49 10.46 29.98
N VAL A 1234 -9.40 11.13 29.57
CA VAL A 1234 -8.04 10.58 29.62
C VAL A 1234 -7.50 10.47 31.05
N ASP A 1235 -7.84 11.43 31.91
CA ASP A 1235 -7.31 11.54 33.27
C ASP A 1235 -7.89 10.47 34.22
N GLU A 1236 -9.05 9.89 33.89
CA GLU A 1236 -9.70 8.87 34.72
C GLU A 1236 -9.26 7.44 34.40
N VAL A 1237 -8.81 7.19 33.16
CA VAL A 1237 -8.19 5.92 32.76
C VAL A 1237 -6.80 5.75 33.40
N LEU A 1238 -6.02 6.84 33.48
CA LEU A 1238 -4.65 6.83 34.02
C LEU A 1238 -4.56 6.64 35.54
N LYS A 1239 -5.65 6.83 36.30
CA LYS A 1239 -5.67 6.70 37.78
C LYS A 1239 -5.88 5.28 38.30
N ARG A 1240 -6.18 4.30 37.43
CA ARG A 1240 -6.54 2.92 37.85
C ARG A 1240 -5.43 1.86 37.68
N TRP A 1241 -4.17 2.28 37.50
CA TRP A 1241 -3.02 1.38 37.49
C TRP A 1241 -2.10 1.62 38.71
N GLN A 1242 -2.10 0.67 39.65
CA GLN A 1242 -1.01 0.48 40.62
C GLN A 1242 -0.66 -1.02 40.73
N PRO A 1243 0.63 -1.40 40.66
CA PRO A 1243 1.08 -2.76 40.92
C PRO A 1243 1.44 -3.00 42.40
N VAL A 1244 1.30 -4.24 42.87
CA VAL A 1244 1.69 -4.70 44.21
C VAL A 1244 2.30 -6.11 44.09
N GLY A 1245 3.46 -6.46 44.67
CA GLY A 1245 4.46 -5.66 45.39
C GLY A 1245 5.51 -6.50 46.14
N GLY A 1246 6.59 -5.87 46.64
CA GLY A 1246 7.65 -6.47 47.49
C GLY A 1246 8.88 -7.02 46.72
N ARG A 1247 10.08 -7.21 47.31
CA ARG A 1247 10.64 -6.98 48.68
C ARG A 1247 12.19 -7.14 48.62
N VAL A 1248 13.05 -6.61 49.51
CA VAL A 1248 12.86 -5.62 50.60
C VAL A 1248 13.62 -4.30 50.27
N GLU A 1249 14.73 -3.79 50.83
CA GLU A 1249 15.66 -4.11 51.94
C GLU A 1249 16.02 -2.84 52.77
N GLU A 1250 17.02 -2.92 53.65
CA GLU A 1250 17.37 -2.04 54.80
C GLU A 1250 18.62 -1.17 54.52
N GLY A 1251 19.00 -0.09 55.23
CA GLY A 1251 18.48 0.72 56.36
C GLY A 1251 19.29 2.05 56.43
N LEU A 1252 18.92 3.15 57.12
CA LEU A 1252 18.87 3.32 58.59
C LEU A 1252 18.14 4.64 59.03
N ARG A 1253 17.83 4.70 60.33
CA ARG A 1253 17.16 5.73 61.19
C ARG A 1253 17.61 7.21 60.96
N ILE A 1254 16.73 8.24 60.87
CA ILE A 1254 15.84 8.91 61.89
C ILE A 1254 16.65 9.75 62.92
N PRO A 1255 16.30 11.04 63.28
CA PRO A 1255 14.93 11.61 63.43
C PRO A 1255 14.60 13.02 62.87
N ARG A 1256 13.32 13.40 63.07
CA ARG A 1256 12.58 14.69 62.93
C ARG A 1256 12.68 15.53 64.25
N PRO A 1257 11.97 16.68 64.57
CA PRO A 1257 10.64 17.14 64.05
C PRO A 1257 10.30 18.67 64.01
N GLY A 1258 9.04 18.96 63.63
CA GLY A 1258 8.33 20.25 63.76
C GLY A 1258 7.85 20.82 62.41
N GLY A 1259 6.56 21.07 62.16
CA GLY A 1259 5.33 20.80 62.94
C GLY A 1259 4.07 20.77 62.05
N GLU A 1260 2.99 20.18 62.54
CA GLU A 1260 1.69 19.91 61.87
C GLU A 1260 0.59 20.88 62.43
N PRO A 1261 -0.77 20.71 62.34
CA PRO A 1261 -1.60 19.63 61.76
C PRO A 1261 -2.89 20.07 60.97
N HIS A 1262 -3.69 19.07 60.54
CA HIS A 1262 -5.15 19.07 60.19
C HIS A 1262 -5.63 19.83 58.92
N GLY A 1263 -6.70 19.39 58.22
CA GLY A 1263 -7.53 18.18 58.39
C GLY A 1263 -8.60 17.98 57.29
N GLN A 1264 -9.08 16.73 57.13
CA GLN A 1264 -10.25 16.33 56.30
C GLN A 1264 -11.53 16.29 57.20
N PRO A 1265 -12.74 15.74 56.82
CA PRO A 1265 -13.21 15.13 55.56
C PRO A 1265 -14.67 15.51 55.14
N ALA A 1266 -15.24 14.75 54.17
CA ALA A 1266 -16.68 14.37 54.08
C ALA A 1266 -17.73 15.47 53.74
N PHE A 1267 -18.92 15.17 53.19
CA PHE A 1267 -19.42 14.10 52.31
C PHE A 1267 -20.76 14.54 51.67
N LEU A 1268 -21.08 14.02 50.47
CA LEU A 1268 -22.44 13.75 49.93
C LEU A 1268 -23.46 14.88 49.61
N CYS A 1269 -24.38 14.47 48.73
CA CYS A 1269 -25.73 14.96 48.44
C CYS A 1269 -25.97 16.19 47.53
N ASP A 1270 -26.43 15.84 46.33
CA ASP A 1270 -27.68 16.27 45.70
C ASP A 1270 -27.78 17.65 45.00
N GLY A 1271 -27.84 17.58 43.66
CA GLY A 1271 -29.15 17.86 43.05
C GLY A 1271 -29.26 18.98 42.00
N LEU A 1272 -28.53 18.88 40.88
CA LEU A 1272 -29.07 18.99 39.51
C LEU A 1272 -28.00 18.67 38.45
#